data_AF-Q386C9-F1
#
_entry.id   AF-Q386C9-F1
#
_cell.length_a   1.000
_cell.length_b   1.000
_cell.length_c   1.000
_cell.angle_alpha   90.00
_cell.angle_beta   90.00
_cell.angle_gamma   90.00
#
_symmetry.space_group_name_H-M   'P 1'
#
loop_
_entity.id
_entity.type
_entity.pdbx_description
1 polymer ?
#
loop_
_entity_poly.entity_id
_entity_poly.type
_entity_poly.pdbx_seq_one_letter_code
_entity_poly.pdbx_strand_id
1 'polypeptide(L)'
;MGQRWHDILIAGDEGDRSFSDAAPFVVEALEIIFHTRLLHSGVGVECDSAELSTIKDDHLAFRVARKDVEALRGMMATLLESAHDSLLTLQAADILPDDSAENAVNPGRSLLSCDRGLVSPRILKLNPFLRSHPTFDYKVFRAKFERLCQIVADARLFSACEPRVKILQSRYRLYRAFNMRREEHFHPTLGPGNLRRAPKTDVRRVGTCMSASSVVDFVQKTVSNEPNLVLSTSSVLSTATDKGRARNPIGRGFTSEVQLAVPQQTFSMPTKDSGTHDSTGERTVTLKALADAFFGPSLPPQDRVFTMEGLGLRLSSSKTTSHTVDILEARNEHHTAANAVPILRQFLDVYSGNGGALLGRLVTPMISRISRNKKDVLEVEFTVTGHRPGEVQHIASWCVRTGFFASGGNWPSLRITMRPSAGDGGECTAKSMEDVLKHIFEPIWLALLCPEKYPDVAQLFRRLVSVSVLVSGEAGVQEMPTEGDPAMYSVEKGDMPPSSFFIYHVWRNVQLLNCFIATHVVSSLSAKEPPTSTTEDVKVEFGNSTAHPSHVQRPLFQRYEPLKRQPLRFRLYTSGTRKKTFVETVIGLLVTDQVVGPLEVLAWSSLTYFYYLTQRSIVVTPYHTYDSTPYSMLKRAIPFAVETGLRVSVSTIDPLYFHTNEEALNEELNGIMKIHQVSTPEVMEICLNSAGYINFDIEKRCKFIGGPWRRVSAQNNNFTVTQVNSLRLRFRELSLTHEMDLLFRKGLTKWGGHSESKRLSEDFLVHGGWSLLATGSSASTSAERRRENLWRFFDIPPLPEKVSGAMTMPGSGRRLFVDKLIKFPRIVVLGPRGRKRSEARCVVEALQRREYYKAFTVHYELAAPLASLAGTAGVEALLASQRSSRSSGRGFTSTEKWREHHDKGEQTQQPSTRASGNISSSIRSFSSPVVREQGVTVPTTFCFRDGVRDVVVPANANATTKEYFRPLPSWAKFQADARQLRALSSDSSMLRYANRRLDMLECKFNLHVALTNDDQETQEGHLTDMLREKSDIYKCVKVDVHCHMASGMTAKELLKFIKEKVRMNRNDVVDIDRSTGFPITLGELFAKIHAEKLSGTTFDVEDLTIASLNVKAGKATFNRFDVFNGRYSPLGQSALRSLLLKTDNFIGGRYFAELIRTVFDRQAADGYSFSEYRLSIYGRCHDEWDRLSRWFLTHDMLHPTNRWIVQVPRLYGIYRQNKILSSFEDLLTNIFLPLWQASIDPEKHPFLNYFLAHVSGFDLVDNESERETDSLINTSPSQWTSVENPPFMYWLYYMWANITSLNRYRAARGLTTFSLRPHAGESGDPGHMAEAFLVADGVNHGINLKDTPVLQYLYYLGQIPLGITPLSNNALFCRYNENPFALFFRRGLNVALSTDGALIFHHTEEPLIEEYSTAANYWNLSQVDLCEIAKNSVLMSGFPSYRKKKWLGELYALRSAVGNDMRLTRVPQSRCTFRYEVYLEELSYLEAVASKEVSPSQIMTWQLEGLYTMTTLGLTRDEVMKQRLKNQGVGEYASPVESRTKATTVLTGPIIVAPSRL
;
A
#
# COMPACT_ATOMS: atom_id res chain seq x y z
N MET A 1 3.03 -8.04 33.20
CA MET A 1 4.29 -7.77 32.47
C MET A 1 4.22 -6.36 31.89
N GLY A 2 5.26 -5.53 32.02
CA GLY A 2 5.31 -4.26 31.26
C GLY A 2 5.32 -4.55 29.75
N GLN A 3 4.54 -3.81 28.95
CA GLN A 3 4.45 -4.00 27.49
C GLN A 3 5.86 -4.06 26.88
N ARG A 4 6.27 -5.20 26.32
CA ARG A 4 7.57 -5.38 25.63
C ARG A 4 7.49 -5.16 24.12
N TRP A 5 6.28 -4.96 23.60
CA TRP A 5 5.91 -4.87 22.19
C TRP A 5 5.14 -3.58 21.92
N HIS A 6 4.93 -3.23 20.65
CA HIS A 6 4.14 -2.07 20.27
C HIS A 6 2.75 -2.51 19.79
N ASP A 7 1.69 -1.94 20.36
CA ASP A 7 0.31 -2.10 19.90
C ASP A 7 -0.03 -0.93 18.95
N ILE A 8 -0.58 -1.23 17.76
CA ILE A 8 -1.02 -0.23 16.77
C ILE A 8 -2.54 -0.09 16.84
N LEU A 9 -2.99 1.10 17.25
CA LEU A 9 -4.38 1.42 17.54
C LEU A 9 -4.81 2.66 16.76
N ILE A 10 -6.11 2.79 16.54
CA ILE A 10 -6.72 3.92 15.85
C ILE A 10 -7.81 4.48 16.76
N ALA A 11 -7.60 5.67 17.29
CA ALA A 11 -8.50 6.32 18.24
C ALA A 11 -9.44 7.29 17.51
N GLY A 12 -10.75 7.15 17.72
CA GLY A 12 -11.75 7.96 17.01
C GLY A 12 -11.91 7.59 15.52
N ASP A 13 -11.72 6.31 15.18
CA ASP A 13 -12.14 5.79 13.88
C ASP A 13 -13.66 5.71 13.83
N GLU A 14 -14.27 6.50 12.96
CA GLU A 14 -15.69 6.49 12.65
C GLU A 14 -15.94 5.96 11.22
N GLY A 15 -14.91 5.53 10.49
CA GLY A 15 -15.01 5.32 9.04
C GLY A 15 -15.28 6.63 8.29
N ASP A 16 -15.22 6.56 6.96
CA ASP A 16 -15.68 7.64 6.10
C ASP A 16 -17.20 7.55 5.87
N ARG A 17 -17.75 8.47 5.07
CA ARG A 17 -19.18 8.47 4.74
C ARG A 17 -19.55 7.24 3.92
N SER A 18 -18.73 6.87 2.94
CA SER A 18 -18.91 5.69 2.10
C SER A 18 -19.05 4.42 2.94
N PHE A 19 -18.17 4.22 3.93
CA PHE A 19 -18.27 3.15 4.91
C PHE A 19 -19.51 3.26 5.79
N SER A 20 -19.83 4.45 6.30
CA SER A 20 -21.00 4.66 7.17
C SER A 20 -22.33 4.39 6.46
N ASP A 21 -22.41 4.65 5.15
CA ASP A 21 -23.60 4.40 4.34
C ASP A 21 -23.64 2.95 3.79
N ALA A 22 -22.48 2.28 3.65
CA ALA A 22 -22.39 0.86 3.28
C ALA A 22 -22.50 -0.12 4.47
N ALA A 23 -22.16 0.31 5.68
CA ALA A 23 -22.11 -0.54 6.88
C ALA A 23 -23.39 -1.35 7.16
N PRO A 24 -24.62 -0.82 6.97
CA PRO A 24 -25.85 -1.62 7.14
C PRO A 24 -25.91 -2.83 6.21
N PHE A 25 -25.49 -2.69 4.94
CA PHE A 25 -25.45 -3.78 3.97
C PHE A 25 -24.38 -4.82 4.31
N VAL A 26 -23.23 -4.39 4.85
CA VAL A 26 -22.18 -5.30 5.34
C VAL A 26 -22.67 -6.09 6.55
N VAL A 27 -23.42 -5.47 7.48
CA VAL A 27 -24.08 -6.17 8.60
C VAL A 27 -25.15 -7.15 8.09
N GLU A 28 -25.99 -6.75 7.13
CA GLU A 28 -26.99 -7.62 6.50
C GLU A 28 -26.33 -8.88 5.88
N ALA A 29 -25.23 -8.72 5.16
CA ALA A 29 -24.46 -9.83 4.59
C ALA A 29 -23.83 -10.74 5.67
N LEU A 30 -23.30 -10.20 6.77
CA LEU A 30 -22.83 -11.00 7.90
C LEU A 30 -23.97 -11.79 8.56
N GLU A 31 -25.16 -11.21 8.67
CA GLU A 31 -26.35 -11.90 9.17
C GLU A 31 -26.84 -12.98 8.20
N ILE A 32 -26.79 -12.77 6.88
CA ILE A 32 -27.07 -13.81 5.89
C ILE A 32 -26.13 -15.02 6.05
N ILE A 33 -24.83 -14.76 6.24
CA ILE A 33 -23.81 -15.81 6.45
C ILE A 33 -24.01 -16.53 7.79
N PHE A 34 -24.29 -15.78 8.87
CA PHE A 34 -24.63 -16.32 10.20
C PHE A 34 -25.81 -17.29 10.12
N HIS A 35 -26.95 -16.84 9.61
CA HIS A 35 -28.17 -17.67 9.53
C HIS A 35 -28.01 -18.89 8.62
N THR A 36 -27.20 -18.81 7.57
CA THR A 36 -27.03 -19.92 6.62
C THR A 36 -26.09 -21.00 7.15
N ARG A 37 -25.08 -20.62 7.95
CA ARG A 37 -24.10 -21.55 8.53
C ARG A 37 -24.39 -21.96 9.99
N LEU A 38 -25.48 -21.49 10.59
CA LEU A 38 -25.76 -21.70 12.01
C LEU A 38 -25.82 -23.19 12.39
N LEU A 39 -26.57 -23.99 11.63
CA LEU A 39 -26.62 -25.44 11.78
C LEU A 39 -25.23 -26.09 11.73
N HIS A 40 -24.45 -25.78 10.69
CA HIS A 40 -23.12 -26.35 10.48
C HIS A 40 -22.16 -26.03 11.64
N SER A 41 -22.15 -24.79 12.12
CA SER A 41 -21.35 -24.41 13.29
C SER A 41 -21.85 -25.14 14.55
N GLY A 42 -23.16 -25.21 14.77
CA GLY A 42 -23.76 -25.87 15.92
C GLY A 42 -23.42 -27.35 16.03
N VAL A 43 -23.47 -28.09 14.92
CA VAL A 43 -23.08 -29.51 14.89
C VAL A 43 -21.63 -29.71 15.35
N GLY A 44 -20.71 -28.80 14.97
CA GLY A 44 -19.33 -28.84 15.45
C GLY A 44 -19.17 -28.48 16.93
N VAL A 45 -19.97 -27.53 17.42
CA VAL A 45 -20.01 -27.15 18.84
C VAL A 45 -20.56 -28.30 19.69
N GLU A 46 -21.57 -29.02 19.21
CA GLU A 46 -22.16 -30.15 19.92
C GLU A 46 -21.17 -31.32 20.06
N CYS A 47 -20.43 -31.64 18.99
CA CYS A 47 -19.32 -32.62 19.06
C CYS A 47 -18.20 -32.18 20.01
N ASP A 48 -17.78 -30.90 19.99
CA ASP A 48 -16.77 -30.40 20.92
C ASP A 48 -17.28 -30.40 22.38
N SER A 49 -18.57 -30.12 22.61
CA SER A 49 -19.23 -30.19 23.94
C SER A 49 -19.25 -31.63 24.47
N ALA A 50 -19.63 -32.57 23.61
CA ALA A 50 -19.62 -33.99 23.89
C ALA A 50 -18.22 -34.49 24.26
N GLU A 51 -17.18 -34.13 23.50
CA GLU A 51 -15.80 -34.47 23.85
C GLU A 51 -15.34 -33.81 25.17
N LEU A 52 -15.60 -32.51 25.37
CA LEU A 52 -15.20 -31.78 26.59
C LEU A 52 -15.84 -32.32 27.87
N SER A 53 -17.05 -32.88 27.80
CA SER A 53 -17.71 -33.51 28.95
C SER A 53 -16.98 -34.77 29.45
N THR A 54 -16.29 -35.49 28.55
CA THR A 54 -15.52 -36.70 28.90
C THR A 54 -14.14 -36.38 29.48
N ILE A 55 -13.62 -35.18 29.24
CA ILE A 55 -12.27 -34.74 29.65
C ILE A 55 -12.35 -34.12 31.05
N LYS A 56 -11.82 -34.82 32.06
CA LYS A 56 -11.76 -34.35 33.47
C LYS A 56 -10.56 -33.42 33.79
N ASP A 57 -10.09 -32.66 32.81
CA ASP A 57 -8.99 -31.70 32.97
C ASP A 57 -9.55 -30.30 33.33
N ASP A 58 -9.05 -29.70 34.42
CA ASP A 58 -9.48 -28.38 34.91
C ASP A 58 -8.43 -27.26 34.70
N HIS A 59 -7.40 -27.52 33.90
CA HIS A 59 -6.52 -26.46 33.42
C HIS A 59 -7.32 -25.35 32.72
N LEU A 60 -6.81 -24.11 32.82
CA LEU A 60 -7.50 -22.91 32.34
C LEU A 60 -7.96 -23.02 30.87
N ALA A 61 -7.16 -23.67 30.02
CA ALA A 61 -7.49 -23.93 28.61
C ALA A 61 -8.81 -24.69 28.43
N PHE A 62 -9.06 -25.74 29.22
CA PHE A 62 -10.29 -26.54 29.14
C PHE A 62 -11.47 -25.82 29.77
N ARG A 63 -11.28 -25.10 30.87
CA ARG A 63 -12.35 -24.29 31.50
C ARG A 63 -12.83 -23.14 30.60
N VAL A 64 -11.92 -22.47 29.91
CA VAL A 64 -12.28 -21.46 28.88
C VAL A 64 -13.02 -22.13 27.73
N ALA A 65 -12.49 -23.23 27.18
CA ALA A 65 -13.13 -23.94 26.08
C ALA A 65 -14.54 -24.47 26.41
N ARG A 66 -14.77 -25.02 27.62
CA ARG A 66 -16.12 -25.41 28.08
C ARG A 66 -17.08 -24.23 28.06
N LYS A 67 -16.68 -23.09 28.64
CA LYS A 67 -17.51 -21.88 28.70
C LYS A 67 -17.83 -21.33 27.31
N ASP A 68 -16.85 -21.29 26.40
CA ASP A 68 -17.05 -20.81 25.03
C ASP A 68 -17.99 -21.74 24.25
N VAL A 69 -17.84 -23.06 24.41
CA VAL A 69 -18.68 -24.08 23.79
C VAL A 69 -20.11 -24.04 24.35
N GLU A 70 -20.31 -23.93 25.66
CA GLU A 70 -21.63 -23.75 26.29
C GLU A 70 -22.33 -22.47 25.78
N ALA A 71 -21.58 -21.36 25.69
CA ALA A 71 -22.11 -20.08 25.20
C ALA A 71 -22.51 -20.11 23.72
N LEU A 72 -21.80 -20.89 22.89
CA LEU A 72 -22.15 -21.15 21.49
C LEU A 72 -23.36 -22.09 21.40
N ARG A 73 -23.36 -23.19 22.17
CA ARG A 73 -24.44 -24.19 22.22
C ARG A 73 -25.76 -23.55 22.59
N GLY A 74 -25.77 -22.67 23.59
CA GLY A 74 -26.97 -21.93 24.02
C GLY A 74 -27.59 -21.04 22.93
N MET A 75 -26.82 -20.55 21.96
CA MET A 75 -27.36 -19.80 20.81
C MET A 75 -27.95 -20.70 19.72
N MET A 76 -27.66 -22.00 19.77
CA MET A 76 -27.97 -22.97 18.71
C MET A 76 -28.90 -24.09 19.20
N ALA A 77 -29.26 -24.09 20.49
CA ALA A 77 -29.96 -25.17 21.19
C ALA A 77 -31.22 -25.64 20.46
N THR A 78 -32.20 -24.76 20.20
CA THR A 78 -33.47 -25.08 19.52
C THR A 78 -33.27 -25.75 18.15
N LEU A 79 -32.19 -25.40 17.46
CA LEU A 79 -31.87 -25.90 16.13
C LEU A 79 -31.20 -27.29 16.22
N LEU A 80 -30.33 -27.48 17.21
CA LEU A 80 -29.70 -28.77 17.53
C LEU A 80 -30.71 -29.78 18.10
N GLU A 81 -31.58 -29.35 19.01
CA GLU A 81 -32.74 -30.12 19.51
C GLU A 81 -33.61 -30.57 18.35
N SER A 82 -34.00 -29.65 17.46
CA SER A 82 -34.80 -29.99 16.28
C SER A 82 -34.10 -30.97 15.33
N ALA A 83 -32.76 -31.03 15.31
CA ALA A 83 -31.99 -32.01 14.56
C ALA A 83 -31.92 -33.37 15.27
N HIS A 84 -31.69 -33.37 16.59
CA HIS A 84 -31.74 -34.57 17.42
C HIS A 84 -33.13 -35.23 17.33
N ASP A 85 -34.21 -34.47 17.55
CA ASP A 85 -35.59 -34.95 17.45
C ASP A 85 -35.89 -35.57 16.08
N SER A 86 -35.42 -34.93 15.00
CA SER A 86 -35.60 -35.44 13.63
C SER A 86 -34.91 -36.78 13.40
N LEU A 87 -33.75 -37.01 14.05
CA LEU A 87 -32.90 -38.17 13.81
C LEU A 87 -33.14 -39.31 14.79
N LEU A 88 -33.56 -39.01 16.03
CA LEU A 88 -33.89 -40.00 17.07
C LEU A 88 -35.13 -40.84 16.74
N THR A 89 -35.97 -40.43 15.77
CA THR A 89 -37.06 -41.27 15.26
C THR A 89 -36.58 -42.51 14.48
N LEU A 90 -35.29 -42.62 14.16
CA LEU A 90 -34.72 -43.78 13.46
C LEU A 90 -34.60 -44.99 14.40
N GLN A 91 -35.62 -45.86 14.41
CA GLN A 91 -35.62 -47.12 15.14
C GLN A 91 -34.93 -48.23 14.35
N ALA A 92 -34.24 -49.14 15.05
CA ALA A 92 -33.49 -50.22 14.40
C ALA A 92 -34.39 -51.27 13.70
N ALA A 93 -35.65 -51.42 14.16
CA ALA A 93 -36.60 -52.39 13.61
C ALA A 93 -37.12 -52.02 12.20
N ASP A 94 -37.15 -50.73 11.86
CA ASP A 94 -37.63 -50.26 10.55
C ASP A 94 -36.54 -50.31 9.44
N ILE A 95 -35.29 -50.61 9.81
CA ILE A 95 -34.08 -50.42 8.99
C ILE A 95 -33.44 -51.76 8.59
N LEU A 96 -33.72 -52.85 9.30
CA LEU A 96 -33.18 -54.19 9.02
C LEU A 96 -34.33 -55.19 8.89
N PRO A 97 -34.38 -56.01 7.82
CA PRO A 97 -35.27 -57.17 7.80
C PRO A 97 -34.80 -58.16 8.88
N ASP A 98 -35.75 -58.79 9.58
CA ASP A 98 -35.44 -59.80 10.59
C ASP A 98 -34.65 -60.96 9.96
N ASP A 99 -33.48 -61.27 10.53
CA ASP A 99 -32.61 -62.39 10.12
C ASP A 99 -33.23 -63.78 10.42
N SER A 100 -34.52 -63.87 10.74
CA SER A 100 -35.26 -65.09 11.10
C SER A 100 -36.39 -65.47 10.12
N ALA A 101 -36.52 -64.81 8.97
CA ALA A 101 -37.57 -65.09 7.98
C ALA A 101 -37.04 -65.12 6.54
N GLU A 102 -36.52 -66.26 6.08
CA GLU A 102 -36.09 -66.48 4.68
C GLU A 102 -37.22 -66.40 3.63
N ASN A 103 -38.48 -66.22 4.03
CA ASN A 103 -39.65 -66.25 3.14
C ASN A 103 -40.64 -65.10 3.38
N ALA A 104 -40.24 -63.84 3.10
CA ALA A 104 -41.09 -62.77 2.53
C ALA A 104 -40.41 -61.37 2.55
N VAL A 105 -39.54 -61.08 1.57
CA VAL A 105 -39.11 -59.69 1.30
C VAL A 105 -39.43 -59.31 -0.13
N ASN A 106 -40.30 -58.31 -0.29
CA ASN A 106 -40.55 -57.65 -1.58
C ASN A 106 -39.24 -57.01 -2.10
N PRO A 107 -38.65 -57.42 -3.25
CA PRO A 107 -37.34 -56.93 -3.69
C PRO A 107 -37.26 -55.45 -4.11
N GLY A 108 -38.31 -54.65 -3.88
CA GLY A 108 -38.53 -53.33 -4.50
C GLY A 108 -38.52 -52.12 -3.56
N ARG A 109 -38.18 -52.25 -2.28
CA ARG A 109 -38.11 -51.10 -1.35
C ARG A 109 -36.68 -50.82 -0.88
N SER A 110 -36.02 -49.88 -1.57
CA SER A 110 -34.78 -49.26 -1.05
C SER A 110 -35.00 -48.69 0.36
N LEU A 111 -34.00 -48.90 1.22
CA LEU A 111 -33.89 -48.36 2.59
C LEU A 111 -33.74 -46.84 2.60
N LEU A 112 -33.26 -46.28 1.50
CA LEU A 112 -33.00 -44.85 1.32
C LEU A 112 -34.05 -44.24 0.38
N SER A 113 -34.22 -42.93 0.51
CA SER A 113 -34.99 -42.10 -0.41
C SER A 113 -34.19 -40.86 -0.79
N CYS A 114 -34.39 -40.39 -2.01
CA CYS A 114 -33.92 -39.09 -2.46
C CYS A 114 -35.12 -38.16 -2.60
N ASP A 115 -35.23 -37.12 -1.75
CA ASP A 115 -36.24 -36.05 -1.91
C ASP A 115 -35.56 -34.86 -2.60
N ARG A 116 -35.81 -34.71 -3.91
CA ARG A 116 -35.24 -33.64 -4.77
C ARG A 116 -33.73 -33.52 -4.61
N GLY A 117 -33.01 -34.64 -4.65
CA GLY A 117 -31.57 -34.67 -4.40
C GLY A 117 -31.11 -34.57 -2.94
N LEU A 118 -31.96 -34.79 -1.92
CA LEU A 118 -31.51 -35.04 -0.53
C LEU A 118 -31.59 -36.54 -0.26
N VAL A 119 -30.44 -37.21 -0.27
CA VAL A 119 -30.33 -38.65 0.04
C VAL A 119 -30.41 -38.82 1.55
N SER A 120 -31.36 -39.62 2.01
CA SER A 120 -31.65 -39.84 3.43
C SER A 120 -32.31 -41.21 3.68
N PRO A 121 -32.31 -41.73 4.93
CA PRO A 121 -33.08 -42.91 5.30
C PRO A 121 -34.57 -42.67 5.04
N ARG A 122 -35.27 -43.63 4.42
CA ARG A 122 -36.66 -43.46 3.94
C ARG A 122 -37.69 -43.12 5.03
N ILE A 123 -37.37 -43.46 6.27
CA ILE A 123 -38.21 -43.25 7.46
C ILE A 123 -37.97 -41.86 8.07
N LEU A 124 -36.86 -41.19 7.70
CA LEU A 124 -36.44 -39.93 8.28
C LEU A 124 -37.43 -38.81 7.91
N LYS A 125 -38.03 -38.17 8.91
CA LYS A 125 -38.87 -36.98 8.75
C LYS A 125 -38.22 -35.81 9.47
N LEU A 126 -37.65 -34.88 8.71
CA LEU A 126 -37.12 -33.64 9.26
C LEU A 126 -38.26 -32.82 9.90
N ASN A 127 -38.05 -32.39 11.15
CA ASN A 127 -38.92 -31.48 11.88
C ASN A 127 -39.23 -30.23 11.01
N PRO A 128 -40.48 -29.71 10.99
CA PRO A 128 -40.84 -28.53 10.20
C PRO A 128 -39.92 -27.32 10.37
N PHE A 129 -39.42 -27.10 11.58
CA PHE A 129 -38.43 -26.05 11.87
C PHE A 129 -37.14 -26.32 11.08
N LEU A 130 -36.46 -27.44 11.32
CA LEU A 130 -35.23 -27.79 10.60
C LEU A 130 -35.40 -27.84 9.07
N ARG A 131 -36.55 -28.34 8.57
CA ARG A 131 -36.84 -28.42 7.12
C ARG A 131 -36.90 -27.04 6.46
N SER A 132 -37.26 -25.99 7.20
CA SER A 132 -37.32 -24.61 6.71
C SER A 132 -36.03 -23.80 6.94
N HIS A 133 -34.99 -24.41 7.54
CA HIS A 133 -33.64 -23.83 7.59
C HIS A 133 -33.07 -23.66 6.17
N PRO A 134 -32.29 -22.59 5.87
CA PRO A 134 -31.55 -22.41 4.61
C PRO A 134 -30.57 -23.53 4.20
N THR A 135 -30.45 -24.61 4.98
CA THR A 135 -29.64 -25.79 4.61
C THR A 135 -30.46 -26.82 3.86
N PHE A 136 -31.77 -26.87 4.12
CA PHE A 136 -32.67 -27.86 3.52
C PHE A 136 -33.76 -27.21 2.66
N ASP A 137 -34.19 -25.99 2.98
CA ASP A 137 -35.05 -25.19 2.10
C ASP A 137 -34.25 -24.50 1.00
N TYR A 138 -34.40 -25.01 -0.22
CA TYR A 138 -33.79 -24.47 -1.44
C TYR A 138 -34.22 -23.02 -1.74
N LYS A 139 -35.49 -22.67 -1.54
CA LYS A 139 -36.01 -21.34 -1.87
C LYS A 139 -35.42 -20.29 -0.94
N VAL A 140 -35.36 -20.60 0.36
CA VAL A 140 -34.74 -19.73 1.37
C VAL A 140 -33.23 -19.62 1.13
N PHE A 141 -32.55 -20.72 0.78
CA PHE A 141 -31.12 -20.69 0.42
C PHE A 141 -30.87 -19.79 -0.79
N ARG A 142 -31.61 -20.00 -1.88
CA ARG A 142 -31.47 -19.26 -3.14
C ARG A 142 -31.67 -17.75 -2.92
N ALA A 143 -32.74 -17.36 -2.24
CA ALA A 143 -33.01 -15.94 -1.93
C ALA A 143 -31.87 -15.30 -1.11
N LYS A 144 -31.34 -16.01 -0.11
CA LYS A 144 -30.18 -15.54 0.70
C LYS A 144 -28.90 -15.44 -0.13
N PHE A 145 -28.65 -16.40 -1.02
CA PHE A 145 -27.49 -16.41 -1.91
C PHE A 145 -27.54 -15.26 -2.94
N GLU A 146 -28.68 -15.09 -3.62
CA GLU A 146 -28.90 -14.00 -4.57
C GLU A 146 -28.78 -12.63 -3.89
N ARG A 147 -29.35 -12.47 -2.69
CA ARG A 147 -29.19 -11.24 -1.90
C ARG A 147 -27.74 -10.97 -1.51
N LEU A 148 -26.97 -11.99 -1.14
CA LEU A 148 -25.54 -11.83 -0.85
C LEU A 148 -24.76 -11.42 -2.12
N CYS A 149 -25.04 -12.02 -3.27
CA CYS A 149 -24.45 -11.61 -4.56
C CYS A 149 -24.75 -10.14 -4.88
N GLN A 150 -25.99 -9.69 -4.69
CA GLN A 150 -26.39 -8.28 -4.87
C GLN A 150 -25.60 -7.34 -3.95
N ILE A 151 -25.48 -7.67 -2.66
CA ILE A 151 -24.73 -6.84 -1.69
C ILE A 151 -23.24 -6.77 -2.04
N VAL A 152 -22.62 -7.90 -2.37
CA VAL A 152 -21.17 -7.97 -2.70
C VAL A 152 -20.85 -7.19 -3.98
N ALA A 153 -21.78 -7.15 -4.94
CA ALA A 153 -21.67 -6.42 -6.20
C ALA A 153 -22.11 -4.95 -6.12
N ASP A 154 -22.60 -4.47 -4.97
CA ASP A 154 -23.03 -3.07 -4.81
C ASP A 154 -21.84 -2.11 -4.92
N ALA A 155 -21.93 -1.13 -5.82
CA ALA A 155 -20.88 -0.15 -6.06
C ALA A 155 -20.50 0.64 -4.79
N ARG A 156 -21.46 0.88 -3.89
CA ARG A 156 -21.22 1.56 -2.60
C ARG A 156 -20.32 0.73 -1.69
N LEU A 157 -20.46 -0.60 -1.72
CA LEU A 157 -19.57 -1.50 -0.99
C LEU A 157 -18.15 -1.47 -1.54
N PHE A 158 -17.97 -1.40 -2.86
CA PHE A 158 -16.62 -1.30 -3.45
C PHE A 158 -15.89 -0.04 -2.96
N SER A 159 -16.56 1.12 -3.04
CA SER A 159 -16.04 2.41 -2.55
C SER A 159 -15.80 2.44 -1.04
N ALA A 160 -16.60 1.73 -0.25
CA ALA A 160 -16.42 1.61 1.21
C ALA A 160 -15.29 0.66 1.61
N CYS A 161 -15.15 -0.48 0.93
CA CYS A 161 -14.23 -1.54 1.32
C CYS A 161 -12.79 -1.27 0.85
N GLU A 162 -12.56 -0.57 -0.26
CA GLU A 162 -11.20 -0.29 -0.74
C GLU A 162 -10.36 0.54 0.27
N PRO A 163 -10.88 1.64 0.88
CA PRO A 163 -10.20 2.32 1.98
C PRO A 163 -9.92 1.40 3.17
N ARG A 164 -10.88 0.55 3.60
CA ARG A 164 -10.66 -0.38 4.72
C ARG A 164 -9.56 -1.41 4.44
N VAL A 165 -9.47 -1.93 3.21
CA VAL A 165 -8.36 -2.81 2.79
C VAL A 165 -7.02 -2.08 2.86
N LYS A 166 -6.94 -0.83 2.40
CA LYS A 166 -5.73 0.02 2.51
C LYS A 166 -5.35 0.33 3.97
N ILE A 167 -6.34 0.52 4.85
CA ILE A 167 -6.15 0.68 6.30
C ILE A 167 -5.52 -0.59 6.89
N LEU A 168 -6.05 -1.77 6.59
CA LEU A 168 -5.52 -3.05 7.08
C LEU A 168 -4.04 -3.23 6.68
N GLN A 169 -3.72 -3.04 5.39
CA GLN A 169 -2.33 -3.12 4.90
C GLN A 169 -1.41 -2.12 5.60
N SER A 170 -1.81 -0.84 5.69
CA SER A 170 -0.99 0.22 6.28
C SER A 170 -0.78 0.01 7.78
N ARG A 171 -1.80 -0.47 8.49
CA ARG A 171 -1.75 -0.86 9.91
C ARG A 171 -0.81 -2.06 10.13
N TYR A 172 -0.82 -3.06 9.25
CA TYR A 172 0.13 -4.18 9.31
C TYR A 172 1.57 -3.74 9.01
N ARG A 173 1.80 -2.90 7.99
CA ARG A 173 3.13 -2.36 7.69
C ARG A 173 3.71 -1.59 8.88
N LEU A 174 2.89 -0.79 9.56
CA LEU A 174 3.28 -0.10 10.80
C LEU A 174 3.58 -1.10 11.94
N TYR A 175 2.76 -2.15 12.11
CA TYR A 175 3.04 -3.23 13.06
C TYR A 175 4.39 -3.93 12.76
N ARG A 176 4.64 -4.30 11.50
CA ARG A 176 5.87 -4.93 11.02
C ARG A 176 7.07 -4.02 11.33
N ALA A 177 6.99 -2.74 10.98
CA ALA A 177 8.04 -1.75 11.26
C ALA A 177 8.40 -1.67 12.75
N PHE A 178 7.45 -1.86 13.68
CA PHE A 178 7.74 -1.86 15.12
C PHE A 178 8.11 -3.23 15.71
N ASN A 179 7.49 -4.32 15.28
CA ASN A 179 7.55 -5.61 15.98
C ASN A 179 8.34 -6.71 15.25
N MET A 180 8.59 -6.62 13.93
CA MET A 180 9.26 -7.69 13.16
C MET A 180 10.53 -8.24 13.84
N ARG A 181 11.49 -7.37 14.19
CA ARG A 181 12.72 -7.77 14.90
C ARG A 181 12.47 -8.42 16.27
N ARG A 182 11.38 -8.08 16.95
CA ARG A 182 11.00 -8.69 18.25
C ARG A 182 10.41 -10.09 18.05
N GLU A 183 9.82 -10.36 16.91
CA GLU A 183 9.36 -11.69 16.53
C GLU A 183 10.53 -12.59 16.13
N GLU A 184 11.47 -12.07 15.32
CA GLU A 184 12.68 -12.77 14.91
C GLU A 184 13.56 -13.23 16.07
N HIS A 185 13.59 -12.44 17.16
CA HIS A 185 14.39 -12.70 18.36
C HIS A 185 13.51 -13.07 19.56
N PHE A 186 12.32 -13.63 19.32
CA PHE A 186 11.33 -13.88 20.38
C PHE A 186 11.78 -14.97 21.37
N HIS A 187 12.34 -16.06 20.86
CA HIS A 187 12.72 -17.22 21.67
C HIS A 187 14.22 -17.51 21.54
N PRO A 188 14.97 -17.72 22.65
CA PRO A 188 16.43 -17.84 22.60
C PRO A 188 16.94 -19.03 21.76
N THR A 189 16.19 -20.14 21.73
CA THR A 189 16.59 -21.37 21.00
C THR A 189 15.77 -21.64 19.73
N LEU A 190 14.66 -20.92 19.51
CA LEU A 190 13.77 -21.14 18.35
C LEU A 190 13.69 -19.90 17.45
N GLY A 191 14.24 -18.76 17.88
CA GLY A 191 14.23 -17.48 17.16
C GLY A 191 12.83 -17.10 16.67
N PRO A 192 12.62 -16.97 15.34
CA PRO A 192 11.32 -16.65 14.73
C PRO A 192 10.28 -17.78 14.76
N GLY A 193 10.69 -19.00 15.13
CA GLY A 193 9.97 -20.24 14.83
C GLY A 193 10.69 -21.05 13.73
N ASN A 194 10.43 -22.36 13.67
CA ASN A 194 11.07 -23.28 12.74
C ASN A 194 10.05 -24.03 11.88
N LEU A 195 10.19 -23.95 10.55
CA LEU A 195 9.29 -24.56 9.56
C LEU A 195 9.07 -26.08 9.74
N ARG A 196 10.09 -26.82 10.20
CA ARG A 196 9.98 -28.26 10.49
C ARG A 196 9.21 -28.56 11.78
N ARG A 197 9.08 -27.59 12.69
CA ARG A 197 8.33 -27.71 13.95
C ARG A 197 6.93 -27.08 13.89
N ALA A 198 6.69 -26.19 12.94
CA ALA A 198 5.39 -25.56 12.74
C ALA A 198 4.35 -26.62 12.33
N PRO A 199 3.16 -26.65 12.97
CA PRO A 199 2.08 -27.54 12.55
C PRO A 199 1.58 -27.06 11.19
N LYS A 200 1.51 -27.96 10.22
CA LYS A 200 1.05 -27.63 8.87
C LYS A 200 0.35 -28.79 8.17
N THR A 201 -0.49 -28.43 7.22
CA THR A 201 -1.33 -29.36 6.45
C THR A 201 -1.10 -29.15 4.96
N ASP A 202 -0.84 -30.24 4.26
CA ASP A 202 -0.77 -30.28 2.79
C ASP A 202 -1.98 -31.05 2.26
N VAL A 203 -2.60 -30.56 1.19
CA VAL A 203 -3.63 -31.28 0.43
C VAL A 203 -3.02 -31.72 -0.89
N ARG A 204 -3.11 -33.02 -1.20
CA ARG A 204 -2.62 -33.62 -2.45
C ARG A 204 -3.65 -34.55 -3.07
N ARG A 205 -3.65 -34.70 -4.40
CA ARG A 205 -4.52 -35.67 -5.09
C ARG A 205 -3.82 -37.03 -5.18
N VAL A 206 -4.54 -38.13 -4.94
CA VAL A 206 -3.92 -39.46 -4.80
C VAL A 206 -3.04 -39.86 -5.99
N GLY A 207 -3.46 -39.57 -7.23
CA GLY A 207 -2.71 -39.90 -8.45
C GLY A 207 -1.56 -38.96 -8.80
N THR A 208 -1.35 -37.85 -8.08
CA THR A 208 -0.32 -36.82 -8.38
C THR A 208 0.46 -36.38 -7.13
N CYS A 209 0.27 -37.08 -6.00
CA CYS A 209 0.78 -36.68 -4.68
C CYS A 209 2.30 -36.82 -4.48
N MET A 210 3.04 -37.19 -5.53
CA MET A 210 4.46 -37.57 -5.53
C MET A 210 5.24 -36.87 -6.62
N SER A 211 6.54 -36.64 -6.44
CA SER A 211 7.38 -36.02 -7.47
C SER A 211 7.60 -36.93 -8.69
N ALA A 212 7.74 -36.36 -9.88
CA ALA A 212 8.00 -37.10 -11.12
C ALA A 212 9.25 -38.00 -11.03
N SER A 213 10.27 -37.58 -10.28
CA SER A 213 11.47 -38.37 -9.97
C SER A 213 11.15 -39.71 -9.30
N SER A 214 10.26 -39.72 -8.29
CA SER A 214 9.84 -40.94 -7.61
C SER A 214 8.98 -41.84 -8.49
N VAL A 215 8.13 -41.27 -9.34
CA VAL A 215 7.30 -42.04 -10.30
C VAL A 215 8.19 -42.73 -11.34
N VAL A 216 9.14 -42.02 -11.94
CA VAL A 216 10.09 -42.58 -12.93
C VAL A 216 10.90 -43.73 -12.33
N ASP A 217 11.49 -43.53 -11.15
CA ASP A 217 12.28 -44.55 -10.45
C ASP A 217 11.44 -45.81 -10.11
N PHE A 218 10.19 -45.61 -9.68
CA PHE A 218 9.29 -46.74 -9.39
C PHE A 218 8.82 -47.48 -10.64
N VAL A 219 8.48 -46.77 -11.72
CA VAL A 219 8.11 -47.39 -13.01
C VAL A 219 9.28 -48.20 -13.54
N GLN A 220 10.49 -47.64 -13.59
CA GLN A 220 11.70 -48.35 -14.02
C GLN A 220 11.92 -49.62 -13.20
N LYS A 221 11.93 -49.53 -11.86
CA LYS A 221 12.14 -50.68 -10.97
C LYS A 221 11.05 -51.74 -11.11
N THR A 222 9.79 -51.34 -11.26
CA THR A 222 8.68 -52.30 -11.39
C THR A 222 8.73 -53.02 -12.74
N VAL A 223 9.02 -52.31 -13.83
CA VAL A 223 9.22 -52.90 -15.17
C VAL A 223 10.38 -53.89 -15.18
N SER A 224 11.51 -53.57 -14.54
CA SER A 224 12.68 -54.44 -14.47
C SER A 224 12.47 -55.67 -13.55
N ASN A 225 11.80 -55.51 -12.40
CA ASN A 225 11.66 -56.58 -11.42
C ASN A 225 10.46 -57.50 -11.68
N GLU A 226 9.36 -56.97 -12.22
CA GLU A 226 8.08 -57.67 -12.38
C GLU A 226 7.52 -57.54 -13.82
N PRO A 227 8.32 -57.84 -14.87
CA PRO A 227 7.90 -57.62 -16.27
C PRO A 227 6.64 -58.42 -16.66
N ASN A 228 6.44 -59.59 -16.05
CA ASN A 228 5.31 -60.48 -16.33
C ASN A 228 4.06 -60.16 -15.49
N LEU A 229 4.03 -59.04 -14.74
CA LEU A 229 2.86 -58.64 -13.97
C LEU A 229 1.66 -58.42 -14.89
N VAL A 230 0.60 -59.18 -14.66
CA VAL A 230 -0.67 -59.09 -15.40
C VAL A 230 -1.48 -57.91 -14.86
N LEU A 231 -1.96 -57.06 -15.77
CA LEU A 231 -2.64 -55.80 -15.44
C LEU A 231 -4.16 -55.87 -15.56
N SER A 232 -4.69 -56.94 -16.14
CA SER A 232 -6.11 -57.10 -16.47
C SER A 232 -6.99 -57.36 -15.23
N THR A 233 -8.02 -56.53 -15.08
CA THR A 233 -9.28 -56.92 -14.44
C THR A 233 -10.44 -56.44 -15.31
N SER A 234 -10.89 -57.29 -16.24
CA SER A 234 -12.32 -57.35 -16.52
C SER A 234 -12.98 -58.03 -15.30
N SER A 235 -14.20 -57.62 -14.96
CA SER A 235 -14.95 -58.03 -13.76
C SER A 235 -14.37 -57.61 -12.39
N VAL A 236 -14.91 -56.50 -11.85
CA VAL A 236 -15.43 -56.47 -10.47
C VAL A 236 -16.73 -55.66 -10.49
N LEU A 237 -17.85 -56.33 -10.84
CA LEU A 237 -19.25 -55.96 -10.51
C LEU A 237 -20.20 -56.89 -11.30
N SER A 238 -20.35 -58.13 -10.84
CA SER A 238 -21.42 -59.03 -11.28
C SER A 238 -21.92 -59.86 -10.11
N THR A 239 -23.07 -59.45 -9.56
CA THR A 239 -23.88 -60.25 -8.63
C THR A 239 -25.36 -59.89 -8.81
N ALA A 240 -26.11 -60.76 -9.51
CA ALA A 240 -27.58 -60.99 -9.42
C ALA A 240 -28.53 -59.77 -9.65
N THR A 241 -29.61 -59.78 -10.47
CA THR A 241 -30.36 -60.76 -11.32
C THR A 241 -31.01 -59.96 -12.49
N ASP A 242 -31.81 -60.46 -13.46
CA ASP A 242 -32.29 -61.82 -13.84
C ASP A 242 -32.51 -61.88 -15.39
N LYS A 243 -33.19 -62.92 -15.87
CA LYS A 243 -33.51 -63.25 -17.26
C LYS A 243 -34.70 -62.45 -17.85
N GLY A 244 -34.58 -61.96 -19.09
CA GLY A 244 -35.73 -61.48 -19.86
C GLY A 244 -35.44 -60.96 -21.29
N ARG A 245 -35.95 -61.67 -22.31
CA ARG A 245 -36.08 -61.31 -23.76
C ARG A 245 -36.27 -59.78 -24.01
N ALA A 246 -35.77 -59.12 -25.07
CA ALA A 246 -35.91 -59.46 -26.51
C ALA A 246 -35.17 -58.49 -27.50
N ARG A 247 -34.78 -59.03 -28.66
CA ARG A 247 -34.74 -58.45 -30.05
C ARG A 247 -34.24 -57.00 -30.36
N ASN A 248 -33.13 -56.98 -31.10
CA ASN A 248 -32.68 -56.06 -32.19
C ASN A 248 -33.73 -55.76 -33.31
N PRO A 249 -33.48 -54.84 -34.29
CA PRO A 249 -32.78 -53.53 -34.27
C PRO A 249 -33.44 -52.43 -35.19
N ILE A 250 -32.68 -51.37 -35.56
CA ILE A 250 -32.82 -50.39 -36.71
C ILE A 250 -33.48 -49.01 -36.41
N GLY A 251 -32.76 -47.92 -36.74
CA GLY A 251 -33.30 -46.55 -36.88
C GLY A 251 -32.21 -45.51 -37.23
N ARG A 252 -32.29 -44.85 -38.40
CA ARG A 252 -31.23 -43.99 -38.98
C ARG A 252 -31.21 -42.55 -38.45
N GLY A 253 -29.99 -41.99 -38.36
CA GLY A 253 -29.63 -40.77 -39.11
C GLY A 253 -29.49 -39.44 -38.35
N PHE A 254 -28.33 -38.79 -38.47
CA PHE A 254 -28.17 -37.44 -39.08
C PHE A 254 -26.68 -37.14 -39.34
N THR A 255 -26.40 -36.22 -40.28
CA THR A 255 -25.07 -35.96 -40.88
C THR A 255 -24.65 -34.50 -40.80
N SER A 256 -23.37 -34.22 -40.47
CA SER A 256 -22.59 -33.02 -40.83
C SER A 256 -21.13 -33.31 -40.42
N GLU A 257 -20.21 -33.61 -41.35
CA GLU A 257 -19.41 -32.64 -42.10
C GLU A 257 -18.81 -31.50 -41.26
N VAL A 258 -17.50 -31.60 -40.97
CA VAL A 258 -16.48 -30.58 -41.28
C VAL A 258 -15.19 -31.32 -41.68
N GLN A 259 -14.63 -31.00 -42.85
CA GLN A 259 -13.31 -31.47 -43.29
C GLN A 259 -12.21 -30.54 -42.76
N LEU A 260 -11.00 -31.07 -42.53
CA LEU A 260 -9.74 -30.40 -42.87
C LEU A 260 -8.58 -31.41 -42.92
N ALA A 261 -7.55 -31.10 -43.70
CA ALA A 261 -6.74 -32.10 -44.42
C ALA A 261 -5.25 -32.16 -44.00
N VAL A 262 -4.67 -33.38 -44.05
CA VAL A 262 -3.36 -33.74 -44.71
C VAL A 262 -2.07 -33.20 -44.03
N PRO A 263 -0.82 -33.75 -44.20
CA PRO A 263 -0.25 -34.84 -45.05
C PRO A 263 0.41 -36.01 -44.23
N GLN A 264 1.15 -37.03 -44.72
CA GLN A 264 1.36 -37.76 -46.01
C GLN A 264 2.08 -39.14 -45.75
N GLN A 265 2.39 -39.89 -46.82
CA GLN A 265 3.46 -40.92 -46.97
C GLN A 265 3.42 -42.18 -46.08
N THR A 266 2.90 -43.33 -46.53
CA THR A 266 3.44 -44.31 -47.53
C THR A 266 4.74 -45.03 -47.13
N PHE A 267 4.60 -46.24 -46.57
CA PHE A 267 5.45 -47.38 -46.91
C PHE A 267 4.57 -48.61 -47.14
N SER A 268 4.97 -49.46 -48.09
CA SER A 268 4.12 -50.49 -48.70
C SER A 268 4.57 -51.93 -48.42
N MET A 269 3.57 -52.82 -48.38
CA MET A 269 3.56 -54.27 -48.70
C MET A 269 3.63 -55.26 -47.52
N PRO A 270 3.00 -56.47 -47.65
CA PRO A 270 1.78 -56.81 -48.39
C PRO A 270 0.77 -57.66 -47.57
N THR A 271 -0.41 -57.91 -48.16
CA THR A 271 -1.51 -58.74 -47.62
C THR A 271 -1.48 -60.21 -48.09
N LYS A 272 -2.30 -61.07 -47.45
CA LYS A 272 -2.62 -62.50 -47.75
C LYS A 272 -1.61 -63.52 -47.19
N ASP A 273 -1.95 -64.78 -46.86
CA ASP A 273 -3.21 -65.53 -46.58
C ASP A 273 -2.77 -66.87 -45.91
N SER A 274 -3.52 -67.64 -45.11
CA SER A 274 -4.80 -67.46 -44.39
C SER A 274 -5.03 -68.65 -43.42
N GLY A 275 -5.93 -68.53 -42.42
CA GLY A 275 -6.50 -69.66 -41.66
C GLY A 275 -5.92 -69.96 -40.26
N THR A 276 -6.74 -69.79 -39.22
CA THR A 276 -7.39 -70.88 -38.44
C THR A 276 -8.36 -70.31 -37.41
N HIS A 277 -9.37 -71.10 -37.01
CA HIS A 277 -10.20 -70.81 -35.83
C HIS A 277 -9.33 -70.83 -34.57
N ASP A 278 -9.39 -69.79 -33.75
CA ASP A 278 -9.22 -69.97 -32.31
C ASP A 278 -10.00 -68.93 -31.48
N SER A 279 -10.19 -69.30 -30.22
CA SER A 279 -11.05 -68.72 -29.20
C SER A 279 -10.89 -67.21 -28.94
N THR A 280 -11.98 -66.59 -28.44
CA THR A 280 -11.97 -65.24 -27.85
C THR A 280 -11.27 -65.24 -26.50
N GLY A 281 -9.94 -65.44 -26.51
CA GLY A 281 -9.10 -65.25 -25.33
C GLY A 281 -8.95 -63.76 -25.02
N GLU A 282 -9.37 -63.33 -23.83
CA GLU A 282 -9.05 -62.01 -23.31
C GLU A 282 -7.52 -61.85 -23.27
N ARG A 283 -6.99 -60.93 -24.08
CA ARG A 283 -5.53 -60.71 -24.17
C ARG A 283 -5.06 -60.04 -22.87
N THR A 284 -4.55 -60.85 -21.95
CA THR A 284 -3.99 -60.39 -20.68
C THR A 284 -2.76 -59.49 -20.93
N VAL A 285 -2.97 -58.18 -20.81
CA VAL A 285 -1.89 -57.20 -21.00
C VAL A 285 -0.91 -57.31 -19.83
N THR A 286 0.35 -57.60 -20.12
CA THR A 286 1.44 -57.61 -19.14
C THR A 286 2.16 -56.26 -19.10
N LEU A 287 2.82 -56.00 -17.98
CA LEU A 287 3.58 -54.76 -17.77
C LEU A 287 4.75 -54.63 -18.75
N LYS A 288 5.38 -55.75 -19.12
CA LYS A 288 6.33 -55.83 -20.24
C LYS A 288 5.72 -55.43 -21.57
N ALA A 289 4.51 -55.90 -21.92
CA ALA A 289 3.88 -55.57 -23.19
C ALA A 289 3.60 -54.05 -23.33
N LEU A 290 3.27 -53.36 -22.23
CA LEU A 290 3.15 -51.90 -22.23
C LEU A 290 4.51 -51.19 -22.34
N ALA A 291 5.56 -51.71 -21.69
CA ALA A 291 6.91 -51.15 -21.84
C ALA A 291 7.47 -51.36 -23.27
N ASP A 292 7.24 -52.54 -23.87
CA ASP A 292 7.57 -52.84 -25.26
C ASP A 292 6.82 -51.90 -26.23
N ALA A 293 5.55 -51.60 -25.96
CA ALA A 293 4.77 -50.64 -26.75
C ALA A 293 5.26 -49.19 -26.59
N PHE A 294 5.69 -48.78 -25.39
CA PHE A 294 6.20 -47.43 -25.13
C PHE A 294 7.54 -47.14 -25.80
N PHE A 295 8.52 -48.04 -25.68
CA PHE A 295 9.85 -47.87 -26.28
C PHE A 295 9.92 -48.28 -27.76
N GLY A 296 8.94 -49.04 -28.25
CA GLY A 296 8.93 -49.59 -29.60
C GLY A 296 9.94 -50.75 -29.80
N PRO A 297 9.95 -51.34 -31.01
CA PRO A 297 10.74 -52.55 -31.29
C PRO A 297 12.24 -52.28 -31.49
N SER A 298 12.66 -51.03 -31.68
CA SER A 298 14.02 -50.67 -32.13
C SER A 298 15.06 -50.53 -31.01
N LEU A 299 14.64 -50.36 -29.75
CA LEU A 299 15.53 -50.23 -28.60
C LEU A 299 15.69 -51.58 -27.87
N PRO A 300 16.93 -52.09 -27.65
CA PRO A 300 17.15 -53.32 -26.90
C PRO A 300 16.83 -53.09 -25.40
N PRO A 301 16.38 -54.11 -24.65
CA PRO A 301 15.88 -53.93 -23.28
C PRO A 301 16.84 -53.24 -22.30
N GLN A 302 18.15 -53.42 -22.48
CA GLN A 302 19.18 -52.83 -21.63
C GLN A 302 19.33 -51.30 -21.75
N ASP A 303 18.90 -50.71 -22.87
CA ASP A 303 19.04 -49.27 -23.13
C ASP A 303 17.74 -48.49 -22.83
N ARG A 304 16.71 -49.19 -22.32
CA ARG A 304 15.37 -48.63 -22.06
C ARG A 304 15.28 -47.97 -20.69
N VAL A 305 15.52 -46.68 -20.68
CA VAL A 305 15.43 -45.82 -19.48
C VAL A 305 14.24 -44.88 -19.58
N PHE A 306 13.35 -44.90 -18.59
CA PHE A 306 12.27 -43.92 -18.45
C PHE A 306 12.82 -42.59 -17.95
N THR A 307 12.30 -41.47 -18.49
CA THR A 307 12.66 -40.11 -18.07
C THR A 307 11.42 -39.26 -17.81
N MET A 308 11.57 -38.16 -17.07
CA MET A 308 10.46 -37.26 -16.75
C MET A 308 9.90 -36.57 -18.00
N GLU A 309 10.76 -36.14 -18.93
CA GLU A 309 10.34 -35.65 -20.25
C GLU A 309 9.68 -36.76 -21.10
N GLY A 310 10.28 -37.97 -21.15
CA GLY A 310 9.79 -39.07 -21.98
C GLY A 310 8.41 -39.58 -21.58
N LEU A 311 8.07 -39.50 -20.28
CA LEU A 311 6.74 -39.81 -19.75
C LEU A 311 5.79 -38.59 -19.75
N GLY A 312 6.18 -37.43 -20.27
CA GLY A 312 5.31 -36.23 -20.32
C GLY A 312 4.95 -35.66 -18.93
N LEU A 313 5.76 -35.95 -17.90
CA LEU A 313 5.50 -35.56 -16.51
C LEU A 313 5.87 -34.10 -16.20
N ARG A 314 6.58 -33.42 -17.11
CA ARG A 314 6.80 -31.96 -17.05
C ARG A 314 5.75 -31.23 -17.88
N LEU A 315 5.16 -30.18 -17.31
CA LEU A 315 4.16 -29.34 -17.98
C LEU A 315 4.80 -28.46 -19.06
N SER A 316 4.29 -28.55 -20.29
CA SER A 316 4.13 -27.39 -21.18
C SER A 316 2.72 -26.82 -21.01
N SER A 317 2.49 -25.59 -21.47
CA SER A 317 1.46 -24.71 -20.93
C SER A 317 -0.01 -25.15 -21.07
N SER A 318 -0.74 -24.99 -19.95
CA SER A 318 -2.18 -24.75 -19.79
C SER A 318 -3.16 -25.93 -19.56
N LYS A 319 -4.20 -25.63 -18.76
CA LYS A 319 -5.44 -26.38 -18.47
C LYS A 319 -5.32 -27.81 -17.91
N THR A 320 -5.45 -27.93 -16.59
CA THR A 320 -5.58 -29.23 -15.89
C THR A 320 -6.63 -29.20 -14.78
N THR A 321 -7.90 -29.50 -15.12
CA THR A 321 -9.04 -29.55 -14.17
C THR A 321 -9.62 -30.95 -13.94
N SER A 322 -9.10 -31.99 -14.60
CA SER A 322 -9.70 -33.33 -14.64
C SER A 322 -8.82 -34.41 -13.95
N HIS A 323 -9.11 -35.71 -14.12
CA HIS A 323 -8.30 -36.81 -13.54
C HIS A 323 -6.86 -36.77 -14.08
N THR A 324 -5.93 -37.38 -13.35
CA THR A 324 -4.51 -37.52 -13.73
C THR A 324 -4.32 -38.06 -15.15
N VAL A 325 -5.22 -38.93 -15.60
CA VAL A 325 -5.16 -39.56 -16.93
C VAL A 325 -5.83 -38.70 -17.99
N ASP A 326 -6.96 -38.03 -17.71
CA ASP A 326 -7.56 -37.06 -18.64
C ASP A 326 -6.58 -35.91 -18.97
N ILE A 327 -5.76 -35.51 -17.99
CA ILE A 327 -4.70 -34.51 -18.17
C ILE A 327 -3.68 -34.95 -19.24
N LEU A 328 -3.47 -36.26 -19.41
CA LEU A 328 -2.57 -36.83 -20.41
C LEU A 328 -3.30 -37.11 -21.74
N GLU A 329 -4.58 -37.50 -21.70
CA GLU A 329 -5.40 -37.78 -22.90
C GLU A 329 -5.82 -36.50 -23.64
N ALA A 330 -6.15 -35.43 -22.90
CA ALA A 330 -6.45 -34.12 -23.49
C ALA A 330 -5.20 -33.43 -24.09
N ARG A 331 -3.98 -33.96 -23.87
CA ARG A 331 -2.71 -33.46 -24.44
C ARG A 331 -2.32 -34.13 -25.76
N ASN A 332 -3.29 -34.66 -26.50
CA ASN A 332 -3.10 -35.41 -27.76
C ASN A 332 -2.44 -34.62 -28.93
N GLU A 333 -1.93 -33.41 -28.71
CA GLU A 333 -1.10 -32.65 -29.66
C GLU A 333 0.38 -33.06 -29.63
N HIS A 334 0.85 -33.79 -28.61
CA HIS A 334 2.24 -34.29 -28.52
C HIS A 334 2.31 -35.84 -28.53
N HIS A 335 2.79 -36.41 -29.63
CA HIS A 335 2.91 -37.86 -29.85
C HIS A 335 3.62 -38.64 -28.73
N THR A 336 4.62 -38.06 -28.06
CA THR A 336 5.34 -38.71 -26.95
C THR A 336 4.47 -38.87 -25.69
N ALA A 337 3.60 -37.91 -25.38
CA ALA A 337 2.70 -37.99 -24.23
C ALA A 337 1.60 -39.05 -24.47
N ALA A 338 1.05 -39.12 -25.69
CA ALA A 338 0.06 -40.12 -26.09
C ALA A 338 0.55 -41.56 -25.86
N ASN A 339 1.82 -41.84 -26.19
CA ASN A 339 2.43 -43.16 -25.95
C ASN A 339 2.65 -43.48 -24.47
N ALA A 340 2.80 -42.46 -23.60
CA ALA A 340 3.01 -42.63 -22.16
C ALA A 340 1.72 -42.92 -21.38
N VAL A 341 0.55 -42.50 -21.88
CA VAL A 341 -0.73 -42.63 -21.16
C VAL A 341 -1.08 -44.07 -20.77
N PRO A 342 -0.98 -45.09 -21.66
CA PRO A 342 -1.41 -46.44 -21.34
C PRO A 342 -0.62 -47.07 -20.18
N ILE A 343 0.68 -46.77 -20.08
CA ILE A 343 1.52 -47.22 -18.96
C ILE A 343 1.28 -46.38 -17.71
N LEU A 344 1.25 -45.04 -17.81
CA LEU A 344 1.02 -44.16 -16.65
C LEU A 344 -0.34 -44.37 -15.98
N ARG A 345 -1.40 -44.67 -16.76
CA ARG A 345 -2.72 -45.03 -16.25
C ARG A 345 -2.63 -46.20 -15.25
N GLN A 346 -1.78 -47.21 -15.49
CA GLN A 346 -1.63 -48.35 -14.57
C GLN A 346 -0.97 -47.98 -13.23
N PHE A 347 -0.16 -46.93 -13.18
CA PHE A 347 0.60 -46.53 -11.99
C PHE A 347 -0.05 -45.37 -11.22
N LEU A 348 -0.88 -44.54 -11.87
CA LEU A 348 -1.38 -43.27 -11.32
C LEU A 348 -2.91 -43.23 -11.10
N ASP A 349 -3.63 -44.31 -11.40
CA ASP A 349 -5.09 -44.41 -11.26
C ASP A 349 -5.49 -45.49 -10.24
N VAL A 350 -6.58 -45.21 -9.50
CA VAL A 350 -7.14 -46.08 -8.46
C VAL A 350 -7.94 -47.25 -9.08
N TYR A 351 -8.43 -47.08 -10.31
CA TYR A 351 -9.23 -48.09 -11.02
C TYR A 351 -8.40 -49.02 -11.92
N SER A 352 -7.18 -48.62 -12.29
CA SER A 352 -6.30 -49.35 -13.22
C SER A 352 -5.19 -50.12 -12.49
N GLY A 353 -4.36 -50.89 -13.19
CA GLY A 353 -3.17 -51.54 -12.59
C GLY A 353 -3.51 -52.61 -11.56
N ASN A 354 -4.35 -53.59 -11.94
CA ASN A 354 -4.92 -54.62 -11.05
C ASN A 354 -5.64 -53.99 -9.83
N GLY A 355 -6.72 -53.24 -10.09
CA GLY A 355 -7.55 -52.61 -9.06
C GLY A 355 -6.82 -51.59 -8.18
N GLY A 356 -5.86 -50.85 -8.75
CA GLY A 356 -5.08 -49.79 -8.11
C GLY A 356 -3.86 -50.26 -7.32
N ALA A 357 -3.45 -51.53 -7.44
CA ALA A 357 -2.40 -52.11 -6.60
C ALA A 357 -1.02 -51.44 -6.77
N LEU A 358 -0.66 -51.06 -8.00
CA LEU A 358 0.59 -50.35 -8.29
C LEU A 358 0.64 -48.96 -7.65
N LEU A 359 -0.46 -48.20 -7.74
CA LEU A 359 -0.60 -46.91 -7.07
C LEU A 359 -0.51 -47.06 -5.53
N GLY A 360 -1.09 -48.12 -4.96
CA GLY A 360 -1.00 -48.40 -3.52
C GLY A 360 0.44 -48.66 -3.05
N ARG A 361 1.19 -49.48 -3.80
CA ARG A 361 2.62 -49.75 -3.56
C ARG A 361 3.48 -48.49 -3.65
N LEU A 362 3.06 -47.51 -4.44
CA LEU A 362 3.75 -46.25 -4.66
C LEU A 362 3.45 -45.22 -3.55
N VAL A 363 2.17 -45.05 -3.21
CA VAL A 363 1.67 -44.01 -2.30
C VAL A 363 1.91 -44.36 -0.82
N THR A 364 1.65 -45.58 -0.36
CA THR A 364 1.74 -45.94 1.07
C THR A 364 3.15 -45.73 1.67
N PRO A 365 4.26 -46.06 0.98
CA PRO A 365 5.61 -45.73 1.45
C PRO A 365 5.92 -44.23 1.45
N MET A 366 5.38 -43.46 0.49
CA MET A 366 5.53 -42.00 0.49
C MET A 366 4.84 -41.36 1.69
N ILE A 367 3.58 -41.73 1.95
CA ILE A 367 2.83 -41.25 3.12
C ILE A 367 3.58 -41.57 4.41
N SER A 368 4.16 -42.76 4.50
CA SER A 368 4.95 -43.19 5.65
C SER A 368 6.25 -42.40 5.83
N ARG A 369 6.83 -41.83 4.75
CA ARG A 369 7.98 -40.92 4.82
C ARG A 369 7.57 -39.54 5.33
N ILE A 370 6.51 -38.95 4.78
CA ILE A 370 6.00 -37.62 5.20
C ILE A 370 5.52 -37.64 6.66
N SER A 371 4.74 -38.68 7.03
CA SER A 371 4.18 -38.84 8.38
C SER A 371 5.21 -39.07 9.49
N ARG A 372 6.52 -39.19 9.17
CA ARG A 372 7.59 -39.27 10.19
C ARG A 372 7.64 -38.00 11.04
N ASN A 373 7.36 -36.85 10.44
CA ASN A 373 7.24 -35.61 11.19
C ASN A 373 5.84 -35.47 11.76
N LYS A 374 5.67 -35.65 13.08
CA LYS A 374 4.38 -35.54 13.78
C LYS A 374 3.71 -34.15 13.71
N LYS A 375 4.34 -33.18 13.05
CA LYS A 375 3.82 -31.82 12.79
C LYS A 375 3.33 -31.60 11.35
N ASP A 376 3.57 -32.55 10.46
CA ASP A 376 3.15 -32.49 9.07
C ASP A 376 1.99 -33.45 8.87
N VAL A 377 0.86 -32.94 8.38
CA VAL A 377 -0.35 -33.73 8.13
C VAL A 377 -0.67 -33.68 6.65
N LEU A 378 -0.93 -34.85 6.07
CA LEU A 378 -1.27 -34.99 4.67
C LEU A 378 -2.75 -35.37 4.50
N GLU A 379 -3.49 -34.50 3.83
CA GLU A 379 -4.84 -34.77 3.35
C GLU A 379 -4.76 -35.25 1.89
N VAL A 380 -5.27 -36.45 1.61
CA VAL A 380 -5.22 -37.08 0.29
C VAL A 380 -6.61 -37.11 -0.33
N GLU A 381 -6.79 -36.39 -1.42
CA GLU A 381 -8.05 -36.32 -2.15
C GLU A 381 -8.19 -37.46 -3.17
N PHE A 382 -9.29 -38.20 -3.02
CA PHE A 382 -9.79 -39.19 -3.97
C PHE A 382 -10.89 -38.54 -4.81
N THR A 383 -10.90 -38.78 -6.12
CA THR A 383 -11.89 -38.17 -7.01
C THR A 383 -13.09 -39.09 -7.20
N VAL A 384 -14.29 -38.51 -7.15
CA VAL A 384 -15.57 -39.20 -7.35
C VAL A 384 -16.38 -38.38 -8.35
N THR A 385 -16.88 -39.00 -9.42
CA THR A 385 -17.78 -38.35 -10.39
C THR A 385 -19.24 -38.70 -10.12
N GLY A 386 -19.51 -39.87 -9.54
CA GLY A 386 -20.86 -40.41 -9.35
C GLY A 386 -21.52 -40.85 -10.67
N HIS A 387 -20.75 -40.97 -11.76
CA HIS A 387 -21.24 -41.47 -13.04
C HIS A 387 -21.53 -42.98 -13.00
N ARG A 388 -20.91 -43.70 -12.06
CA ARG A 388 -21.09 -45.13 -11.81
C ARG A 388 -21.46 -45.42 -10.35
N PRO A 389 -22.42 -46.31 -10.06
CA PRO A 389 -22.55 -46.87 -8.73
C PRO A 389 -21.29 -47.69 -8.40
N GLY A 390 -20.84 -47.65 -7.15
CA GLY A 390 -19.67 -48.42 -6.70
C GLY A 390 -18.37 -47.63 -6.56
N GLU A 391 -18.27 -46.40 -7.08
CA GLU A 391 -17.03 -45.58 -7.00
C GLU A 391 -16.53 -45.41 -5.55
N VAL A 392 -17.42 -45.05 -4.62
CA VAL A 392 -17.09 -44.86 -3.19
C VAL A 392 -16.69 -46.19 -2.53
N GLN A 393 -17.36 -47.29 -2.87
CA GLN A 393 -17.03 -48.63 -2.39
C GLN A 393 -15.66 -49.10 -2.90
N HIS A 394 -15.33 -48.83 -4.17
CA HIS A 394 -14.03 -49.17 -4.74
C HIS A 394 -12.89 -48.38 -4.09
N ILE A 395 -13.07 -47.06 -3.89
CA ILE A 395 -12.11 -46.21 -3.16
C ILE A 395 -11.92 -46.71 -1.73
N ALA A 396 -13.01 -47.06 -1.04
CA ALA A 396 -12.96 -47.60 0.31
C ALA A 396 -12.18 -48.91 0.37
N SER A 397 -12.50 -49.87 -0.50
CA SER A 397 -11.82 -51.16 -0.57
C SER A 397 -10.36 -51.00 -0.97
N TRP A 398 -10.04 -50.09 -1.90
CA TRP A 398 -8.66 -49.75 -2.23
C TRP A 398 -7.88 -49.25 -1.00
N CYS A 399 -8.45 -48.35 -0.20
CA CYS A 399 -7.79 -47.83 1.01
C CYS A 399 -7.52 -48.93 2.05
N VAL A 400 -8.43 -49.90 2.19
CA VAL A 400 -8.26 -51.05 3.09
C VAL A 400 -7.20 -52.00 2.54
N ARG A 401 -7.34 -52.47 1.30
CA ARG A 401 -6.45 -53.46 0.65
C ARG A 401 -5.00 -52.98 0.50
N THR A 402 -4.79 -51.69 0.26
CA THR A 402 -3.43 -51.12 0.07
C THR A 402 -2.73 -50.72 1.39
N GLY A 403 -3.39 -50.95 2.53
CA GLY A 403 -2.85 -50.56 3.84
C GLY A 403 -2.78 -49.04 4.04
N PHE A 404 -3.52 -48.24 3.26
CA PHE A 404 -3.50 -46.78 3.34
C PHE A 404 -3.73 -46.29 4.79
N PHE A 405 -4.65 -46.91 5.53
CA PHE A 405 -4.94 -46.52 6.92
C PHE A 405 -3.90 -46.98 7.97
N ALA A 406 -2.83 -47.70 7.59
CA ALA A 406 -1.84 -48.23 8.53
C ALA A 406 -0.94 -47.13 9.13
N SER A 407 -0.65 -46.07 8.35
CA SER A 407 0.03 -44.87 8.84
C SER A 407 -0.93 -43.97 9.63
N GLY A 408 -0.48 -43.44 10.76
CA GLY A 408 -1.33 -42.58 11.61
C GLY A 408 -1.50 -41.13 11.13
N GLY A 409 -0.83 -40.73 10.05
CA GLY A 409 -0.65 -39.32 9.64
C GLY A 409 -1.45 -38.87 8.40
N ASN A 410 -2.12 -39.79 7.70
CA ASN A 410 -2.87 -39.50 6.48
C ASN A 410 -4.38 -39.52 6.69
N TRP A 411 -5.04 -38.64 5.94
CA TRP A 411 -6.46 -38.37 6.06
C TRP A 411 -7.09 -38.34 4.67
N PRO A 412 -8.02 -39.25 4.34
CA PRO A 412 -8.70 -39.21 3.06
C PRO A 412 -9.68 -38.03 3.01
N SER A 413 -9.89 -37.51 1.80
CA SER A 413 -10.94 -36.57 1.43
C SER A 413 -11.59 -37.03 0.13
N LEU A 414 -12.90 -36.80 -0.02
CA LEU A 414 -13.63 -37.10 -1.25
C LEU A 414 -13.84 -35.81 -2.04
N ARG A 415 -13.21 -35.74 -3.22
CA ARG A 415 -13.35 -34.64 -4.19
C ARG A 415 -14.40 -35.01 -5.23
N ILE A 416 -15.61 -34.49 -5.04
CA ILE A 416 -16.74 -34.63 -5.94
C ILE A 416 -16.56 -33.65 -7.11
N THR A 417 -16.52 -34.17 -8.33
CA THR A 417 -16.26 -33.38 -9.55
C THR A 417 -17.47 -33.32 -10.46
N MET A 418 -17.94 -32.13 -10.79
CA MET A 418 -18.97 -31.93 -11.82
C MET A 418 -18.35 -32.04 -13.21
N ARG A 419 -18.61 -33.16 -13.92
CA ARG A 419 -18.06 -33.49 -15.24
C ARG A 419 -19.18 -33.79 -16.26
N PRO A 420 -19.13 -33.26 -17.50
CA PRO A 420 -20.07 -33.64 -18.55
C PRO A 420 -19.83 -35.08 -19.03
N SER A 421 -20.90 -35.78 -19.44
CA SER A 421 -20.82 -37.20 -19.84
C SER A 421 -20.44 -37.43 -21.31
N ALA A 422 -20.38 -36.38 -22.13
CA ALA A 422 -20.18 -36.50 -23.58
C ALA A 422 -18.68 -36.39 -23.94
N GLY A 423 -18.10 -37.46 -24.48
CA GLY A 423 -16.76 -37.41 -25.05
C GLY A 423 -16.11 -38.78 -25.31
N ASP A 424 -15.81 -39.53 -24.25
CA ASP A 424 -14.76 -40.56 -24.34
C ASP A 424 -15.08 -41.84 -23.54
N GLY A 425 -15.28 -42.94 -24.28
CA GLY A 425 -15.09 -44.36 -23.90
C GLY A 425 -15.75 -44.99 -22.65
N GLY A 426 -16.21 -44.21 -21.67
CA GLY A 426 -16.64 -44.70 -20.37
C GLY A 426 -18.15 -44.90 -20.26
N GLU A 427 -18.59 -46.13 -19.97
CA GLU A 427 -19.99 -46.40 -19.55
C GLU A 427 -20.41 -45.49 -18.39
N CYS A 428 -21.26 -44.49 -18.68
CA CYS A 428 -21.95 -43.71 -17.67
C CYS A 428 -23.31 -44.35 -17.42
N THR A 429 -23.72 -44.46 -16.15
CA THR A 429 -24.97 -45.13 -15.74
C THR A 429 -25.94 -44.19 -15.02
N ALA A 430 -25.46 -43.02 -14.59
CA ALA A 430 -26.29 -41.98 -14.02
C ALA A 430 -27.06 -41.24 -15.12
N LYS A 431 -28.40 -41.18 -15.01
CA LYS A 431 -29.25 -40.51 -16.01
C LYS A 431 -29.44 -39.03 -15.71
N SER A 432 -29.50 -38.70 -14.43
CA SER A 432 -29.73 -37.37 -13.89
C SER A 432 -28.68 -36.97 -12.84
N MET A 433 -28.61 -35.67 -12.51
CA MET A 433 -27.83 -35.21 -11.36
C MET A 433 -28.33 -35.81 -10.04
N GLU A 434 -29.61 -36.20 -9.93
CA GLU A 434 -30.09 -36.93 -8.75
C GLU A 434 -29.41 -38.30 -8.61
N ASP A 435 -29.20 -39.02 -9.72
CA ASP A 435 -28.55 -40.33 -9.71
C ASP A 435 -27.06 -40.21 -9.35
N VAL A 436 -26.40 -39.14 -9.81
CA VAL A 436 -25.04 -38.78 -9.36
C VAL A 436 -24.99 -38.59 -7.84
N LEU A 437 -25.96 -37.89 -7.25
CA LEU A 437 -26.04 -37.71 -5.79
C LEU A 437 -26.30 -39.04 -5.08
N LYS A 438 -27.17 -39.91 -5.62
CA LYS A 438 -27.42 -41.26 -5.07
C LYS A 438 -26.15 -42.11 -5.06
N HIS A 439 -25.47 -42.24 -6.22
CA HIS A 439 -24.24 -43.02 -6.35
C HIS A 439 -23.14 -42.61 -5.38
N ILE A 440 -23.10 -41.34 -4.97
CA ILE A 440 -22.13 -40.79 -4.01
C ILE A 440 -22.59 -41.01 -2.55
N PHE A 441 -23.84 -40.68 -2.22
CA PHE A 441 -24.29 -40.60 -0.82
C PHE A 441 -25.00 -41.85 -0.30
N GLU A 442 -25.61 -42.68 -1.14
CA GLU A 442 -26.24 -43.93 -0.71
C GLU A 442 -25.24 -44.92 -0.07
N PRO A 443 -24.03 -45.16 -0.63
CA PRO A 443 -23.04 -46.05 0.01
C PRO A 443 -22.62 -45.57 1.39
N ILE A 444 -22.54 -44.26 1.59
CA ILE A 444 -22.18 -43.63 2.86
C ILE A 444 -23.28 -43.84 3.90
N TRP A 445 -24.55 -43.62 3.51
CA TRP A 445 -25.70 -43.88 4.37
C TRP A 445 -25.85 -45.36 4.72
N LEU A 446 -25.69 -46.26 3.76
CA LEU A 446 -25.74 -47.71 4.00
C LEU A 446 -24.66 -48.16 5.01
N ALA A 447 -23.47 -47.58 4.95
CA ALA A 447 -22.40 -47.83 5.92
C ALA A 447 -22.65 -47.20 7.31
N LEU A 448 -23.41 -46.10 7.39
CA LEU A 448 -23.82 -45.49 8.66
C LEU A 448 -24.93 -46.29 9.36
N LEU A 449 -25.90 -46.80 8.60
CA LEU A 449 -27.02 -47.58 9.11
C LEU A 449 -26.64 -49.02 9.43
N CYS A 450 -25.82 -49.64 8.57
CA CYS A 450 -25.48 -51.06 8.60
C CYS A 450 -23.95 -51.27 8.46
N PRO A 451 -23.12 -50.79 9.41
CA PRO A 451 -21.67 -50.77 9.28
C PRO A 451 -21.03 -52.15 9.05
N GLU A 452 -21.62 -53.22 9.56
CA GLU A 452 -21.15 -54.60 9.39
C GLU A 452 -21.32 -55.12 7.94
N LYS A 453 -22.32 -54.64 7.20
CA LYS A 453 -22.55 -55.01 5.79
C LYS A 453 -21.66 -54.22 4.82
N TYR A 454 -21.07 -53.12 5.27
CA TYR A 454 -20.21 -52.23 4.45
C TYR A 454 -18.92 -51.82 5.19
N PRO A 455 -18.10 -52.78 5.65
CA PRO A 455 -16.98 -52.53 6.58
C PRO A 455 -15.92 -51.58 5.99
N ASP A 456 -15.56 -51.76 4.72
CA ASP A 456 -14.58 -50.91 4.02
C ASP A 456 -15.05 -49.44 4.00
N VAL A 457 -16.31 -49.20 3.64
CA VAL A 457 -16.90 -47.84 3.56
C VAL A 457 -17.02 -47.23 4.95
N ALA A 458 -17.39 -48.00 5.97
CA ALA A 458 -17.40 -47.56 7.36
C ALA A 458 -15.98 -47.18 7.85
N GLN A 459 -14.94 -47.92 7.44
CA GLN A 459 -13.55 -47.61 7.78
C GLN A 459 -13.03 -46.35 7.05
N LEU A 460 -13.39 -46.16 5.78
CA LEU A 460 -13.13 -44.92 5.04
C LEU A 460 -13.83 -43.72 5.72
N PHE A 461 -15.13 -43.82 6.00
CA PHE A 461 -15.92 -42.73 6.59
C PHE A 461 -15.41 -42.33 7.98
N ARG A 462 -15.01 -43.30 8.81
CA ARG A 462 -14.36 -43.07 10.10
C ARG A 462 -13.14 -42.14 9.97
N ARG A 463 -12.34 -42.29 8.91
CA ARG A 463 -11.13 -41.49 8.64
C ARG A 463 -11.34 -40.24 7.77
N LEU A 464 -12.42 -40.15 6.99
CA LEU A 464 -12.72 -39.05 6.06
C LEU A 464 -12.70 -37.67 6.74
N VAL A 465 -11.88 -36.71 6.32
CA VAL A 465 -11.82 -35.38 6.98
C VAL A 465 -12.71 -34.35 6.30
N SER A 466 -12.75 -34.36 4.97
CA SER A 466 -13.49 -33.37 4.20
C SER A 466 -14.19 -33.98 3.00
N VAL A 467 -15.19 -33.25 2.52
CA VAL A 467 -15.76 -33.41 1.18
C VAL A 467 -15.45 -32.12 0.41
N SER A 468 -14.77 -32.27 -0.71
CA SER A 468 -14.39 -31.19 -1.61
C SER A 468 -15.29 -31.18 -2.84
N VAL A 469 -15.66 -30.00 -3.33
CA VAL A 469 -16.35 -29.84 -4.62
C VAL A 469 -15.44 -29.12 -5.61
N LEU A 470 -15.35 -29.65 -6.82
CA LEU A 470 -14.71 -29.02 -7.98
C LEU A 470 -15.72 -28.96 -9.14
N VAL A 471 -15.85 -27.78 -9.73
CA VAL A 471 -16.81 -27.53 -10.80
C VAL A 471 -16.09 -27.33 -12.14
N SER A 472 -16.60 -27.92 -13.24
CA SER A 472 -15.97 -27.80 -14.56
C SER A 472 -15.90 -26.35 -15.06
N GLY A 473 -14.80 -26.02 -15.74
CA GLY A 473 -14.60 -24.76 -16.44
C GLY A 473 -15.53 -24.54 -17.65
N GLU A 474 -16.25 -25.57 -18.11
CA GLU A 474 -16.97 -25.57 -19.39
C GLU A 474 -18.43 -25.08 -19.32
N ALA A 475 -19.13 -25.29 -18.20
CA ALA A 475 -20.52 -24.83 -18.03
C ALA A 475 -20.66 -23.30 -18.22
N GLY A 476 -21.79 -22.82 -18.76
CA GLY A 476 -22.04 -21.38 -18.87
C GLY A 476 -22.13 -20.67 -17.50
N VAL A 477 -22.04 -19.33 -17.49
CA VAL A 477 -22.52 -18.56 -16.32
C VAL A 477 -24.03 -18.66 -16.32
N GLN A 478 -24.60 -19.26 -15.27
CA GLN A 478 -26.03 -19.50 -15.13
C GLN A 478 -26.47 -19.13 -13.71
N GLU A 479 -27.67 -18.57 -13.60
CA GLU A 479 -28.32 -18.32 -12.31
C GLU A 479 -28.81 -19.63 -11.67
N MET A 480 -29.09 -19.62 -10.36
CA MET A 480 -29.73 -20.78 -9.73
C MET A 480 -31.19 -20.91 -10.22
N PRO A 481 -31.66 -22.11 -10.60
CA PRO A 481 -33.02 -22.30 -11.11
C PRO A 481 -34.09 -21.92 -10.09
N THR A 482 -35.30 -21.64 -10.56
CA THR A 482 -36.47 -21.41 -9.68
C THR A 482 -36.91 -22.67 -8.96
N GLU A 483 -36.76 -23.82 -9.61
CA GLU A 483 -37.08 -25.13 -9.06
C GLU A 483 -35.80 -25.82 -8.52
N GLY A 484 -35.90 -26.36 -7.31
CA GLY A 484 -34.79 -26.94 -6.58
C GLY A 484 -34.63 -28.45 -6.75
N ASP A 485 -34.85 -28.98 -7.96
CA ASP A 485 -34.90 -30.41 -8.23
C ASP A 485 -33.77 -30.87 -9.20
N PRO A 486 -32.74 -31.58 -8.70
CA PRO A 486 -31.65 -32.12 -9.53
C PRO A 486 -32.08 -33.12 -10.61
N ALA A 487 -33.28 -33.70 -10.53
CA ALA A 487 -33.78 -34.59 -11.58
C ALA A 487 -33.92 -33.88 -12.95
N MET A 488 -34.00 -32.54 -12.97
CA MET A 488 -34.13 -31.75 -14.20
C MET A 488 -32.87 -31.75 -15.10
N TYR A 489 -31.69 -32.07 -14.56
CA TYR A 489 -30.42 -32.02 -15.30
C TYR A 489 -30.02 -33.43 -15.76
N SER A 490 -30.08 -33.69 -17.07
CA SER A 490 -29.74 -34.99 -17.66
C SER A 490 -28.23 -35.14 -17.91
N VAL A 491 -27.63 -36.11 -17.23
CA VAL A 491 -26.20 -36.43 -17.37
C VAL A 491 -25.91 -37.05 -18.74
N GLU A 492 -26.78 -37.95 -19.22
CA GLU A 492 -26.70 -38.59 -20.55
C GLU A 492 -26.65 -37.57 -21.70
N LYS A 493 -27.40 -36.46 -21.60
CA LYS A 493 -27.40 -35.38 -22.60
C LYS A 493 -26.23 -34.40 -22.48
N GLY A 494 -25.47 -34.46 -21.38
CA GLY A 494 -24.45 -33.47 -21.05
C GLY A 494 -25.01 -32.15 -20.49
N ASP A 495 -26.26 -32.12 -20.01
CA ASP A 495 -26.89 -30.93 -19.44
C ASP A 495 -26.20 -30.56 -18.11
N MET A 496 -25.34 -29.55 -18.13
CA MET A 496 -24.56 -29.15 -16.95
C MET A 496 -25.33 -28.13 -16.08
N PRO A 497 -25.59 -28.42 -14.78
CA PRO A 497 -26.16 -27.46 -13.86
C PRO A 497 -25.24 -26.26 -13.55
N PRO A 498 -25.79 -25.15 -13.05
CA PRO A 498 -25.03 -24.01 -12.53
C PRO A 498 -24.08 -24.43 -11.39
N SER A 499 -22.88 -23.83 -11.32
CA SER A 499 -21.88 -24.12 -10.27
C SER A 499 -22.48 -24.05 -8.87
N SER A 500 -23.22 -22.98 -8.58
CA SER A 500 -23.87 -22.72 -7.29
C SER A 500 -24.94 -23.76 -6.92
N PHE A 501 -25.70 -24.23 -7.91
CA PHE A 501 -26.72 -25.26 -7.72
C PHE A 501 -26.09 -26.61 -7.33
N PHE A 502 -25.06 -27.04 -8.06
CA PHE A 502 -24.33 -28.27 -7.75
C PHE A 502 -23.69 -28.22 -6.36
N ILE A 503 -23.02 -27.11 -6.03
CA ILE A 503 -22.39 -26.88 -4.72
C ILE A 503 -23.42 -26.98 -3.58
N TYR A 504 -24.61 -26.37 -3.72
CA TYR A 504 -25.66 -26.43 -2.70
C TYR A 504 -26.15 -27.86 -2.44
N HIS A 505 -26.44 -28.64 -3.50
CA HIS A 505 -26.95 -30.00 -3.33
C HIS A 505 -25.91 -30.95 -2.73
N VAL A 506 -24.62 -30.82 -3.08
CA VAL A 506 -23.57 -31.59 -2.38
C VAL A 506 -23.45 -31.13 -0.92
N TRP A 507 -23.42 -29.82 -0.67
CA TRP A 507 -23.27 -29.25 0.68
C TRP A 507 -24.38 -29.69 1.64
N ARG A 508 -25.65 -29.67 1.22
CA ARG A 508 -26.78 -30.03 2.11
C ARG A 508 -26.79 -31.51 2.50
N ASN A 509 -26.39 -32.40 1.59
CA ASN A 509 -26.22 -33.82 1.90
C ASN A 509 -25.11 -34.02 2.93
N VAL A 510 -23.96 -33.33 2.78
CA VAL A 510 -22.89 -33.33 3.78
C VAL A 510 -23.36 -32.77 5.12
N GLN A 511 -24.20 -31.73 5.14
CA GLN A 511 -24.74 -31.22 6.40
C GLN A 511 -25.72 -32.18 7.09
N LEU A 512 -26.53 -32.95 6.34
CA LEU A 512 -27.39 -33.97 6.95
C LEU A 512 -26.57 -35.12 7.57
N LEU A 513 -25.51 -35.57 6.88
CA LEU A 513 -24.54 -36.52 7.44
C LEU A 513 -23.87 -35.98 8.72
N ASN A 514 -23.52 -34.69 8.73
CA ASN A 514 -22.97 -34.03 9.90
C ASN A 514 -23.98 -33.99 11.08
N CYS A 515 -25.27 -33.75 10.82
CA CYS A 515 -26.32 -33.82 11.86
C CYS A 515 -26.42 -35.22 12.46
N PHE A 516 -26.36 -36.27 11.63
CA PHE A 516 -26.32 -37.67 12.10
C PHE A 516 -25.09 -37.93 12.98
N ILE A 517 -23.90 -37.46 12.58
CA ILE A 517 -22.66 -37.61 13.36
C ILE A 517 -22.82 -37.01 14.77
N ALA A 518 -23.27 -35.76 14.91
CA ALA A 518 -23.44 -35.16 16.25
C ALA A 518 -24.50 -35.89 17.08
N THR A 519 -25.65 -36.22 16.48
CA THR A 519 -26.73 -36.95 17.16
C THR A 519 -26.23 -38.29 17.71
N HIS A 520 -25.46 -39.03 16.92
CA HIS A 520 -24.91 -40.32 17.33
C HIS A 520 -23.88 -40.17 18.45
N VAL A 521 -22.98 -39.19 18.36
CA VAL A 521 -21.98 -38.89 19.40
C VAL A 521 -22.65 -38.55 20.72
N VAL A 522 -23.59 -37.60 20.74
CA VAL A 522 -24.32 -37.17 21.96
C VAL A 522 -25.08 -38.35 22.58
N SER A 523 -25.87 -39.07 21.77
CA SER A 523 -26.67 -40.22 22.23
C SER A 523 -25.82 -41.33 22.83
N SER A 524 -24.64 -41.59 22.26
CA SER A 524 -23.73 -42.65 22.72
C SER A 524 -23.07 -42.37 24.08
N LEU A 525 -22.98 -41.09 24.48
CA LEU A 525 -22.44 -40.68 25.78
C LEU A 525 -23.51 -40.72 26.88
N SER A 526 -24.72 -40.26 26.57
CA SER A 526 -25.86 -40.32 27.52
C SER A 526 -26.23 -41.75 27.94
N ALA A 527 -25.90 -42.76 27.13
CA ALA A 527 -26.16 -44.16 27.44
C ALA A 527 -25.13 -44.83 28.39
N LYS A 528 -24.12 -44.09 28.89
CA LYS A 528 -23.03 -44.63 29.72
C LYS A 528 -23.11 -44.30 31.21
N GLU A 529 -24.13 -43.58 31.67
CA GLU A 529 -24.36 -43.40 33.11
C GLU A 529 -25.00 -44.67 33.70
N PRO A 530 -24.41 -45.31 34.73
CA PRO A 530 -25.06 -46.39 35.44
C PRO A 530 -26.18 -45.83 36.34
N PRO A 531 -27.31 -46.51 36.51
CA PRO A 531 -28.36 -46.09 37.44
C PRO A 531 -27.83 -46.19 38.87
N THR A 532 -27.39 -45.06 39.43
CA THR A 532 -26.90 -45.00 40.80
C THR A 532 -28.07 -44.89 41.77
N SER A 533 -28.13 -45.87 42.66
CA SER A 533 -29.08 -46.03 43.76
C SER A 533 -29.47 -44.72 44.47
N THR A 534 -30.77 -44.45 44.51
CA THR A 534 -31.41 -43.82 45.67
C THR A 534 -32.42 -44.81 46.24
N THR A 535 -32.20 -45.20 47.49
CA THR A 535 -33.12 -46.00 48.28
C THR A 535 -34.21 -45.09 48.85
N GLU A 536 -35.47 -45.37 48.58
CA GLU A 536 -36.55 -45.09 49.52
C GLU A 536 -37.71 -46.08 49.31
N ASP A 537 -38.19 -46.66 50.42
CA ASP A 537 -39.16 -47.75 50.44
C ASP A 537 -40.60 -47.26 50.21
N VAL A 538 -41.30 -47.81 49.20
CA VAL A 538 -42.76 -48.00 49.27
C VAL A 538 -43.14 -49.36 48.69
N LYS A 539 -43.67 -50.24 49.54
CA LYS A 539 -44.32 -51.51 49.15
C LYS A 539 -45.74 -51.25 48.64
N VAL A 540 -46.14 -51.89 47.53
CA VAL A 540 -47.47 -52.54 47.37
C VAL A 540 -47.31 -53.82 46.52
N GLU A 541 -48.22 -54.76 46.74
CA GLU A 541 -48.16 -56.22 46.57
C GLU A 541 -48.20 -56.81 45.14
N PHE A 542 -48.01 -58.14 45.11
CA PHE A 542 -47.99 -59.03 43.94
C PHE A 542 -49.36 -59.26 43.29
N GLY A 543 -49.36 -59.45 41.96
CA GLY A 543 -50.41 -60.12 41.21
C GLY A 543 -49.82 -60.87 40.01
N ASN A 544 -49.98 -62.20 39.95
CA ASN A 544 -49.37 -63.04 38.92
C ASN A 544 -50.02 -62.86 37.54
N SER A 545 -49.21 -62.69 36.50
CA SER A 545 -49.57 -63.04 35.12
C SER A 545 -48.34 -63.49 34.33
N THR A 546 -48.41 -64.67 33.73
CA THR A 546 -47.39 -65.23 32.84
C THR A 546 -47.46 -64.56 31.47
N ALA A 547 -46.43 -63.80 31.09
CA ALA A 547 -46.28 -63.25 29.75
C ALA A 547 -44.82 -63.33 29.27
N HIS A 548 -44.65 -63.49 27.96
CA HIS A 548 -43.37 -63.69 27.27
C HIS A 548 -42.38 -62.52 27.47
N PRO A 549 -41.06 -62.76 27.34
CA PRO A 549 -40.06 -61.69 27.40
C PRO A 549 -40.21 -60.74 26.21
N SER A 550 -40.82 -59.59 26.44
CA SER A 550 -40.88 -58.50 25.47
C SER A 550 -39.46 -57.98 25.18
N HIS A 551 -38.99 -58.12 23.94
CA HIS A 551 -37.74 -57.51 23.49
C HIS A 551 -37.75 -56.00 23.74
N VAL A 552 -36.95 -55.53 24.69
CA VAL A 552 -36.73 -54.09 24.91
C VAL A 552 -35.93 -53.55 23.72
N GLN A 553 -36.65 -52.93 22.78
CA GLN A 553 -36.10 -52.38 21.55
C GLN A 553 -35.11 -51.25 21.85
N ARG A 554 -33.86 -51.38 21.42
CA ARG A 554 -32.84 -50.33 21.55
C ARG A 554 -32.86 -49.40 20.33
N PRO A 555 -32.76 -48.06 20.53
CA PRO A 555 -32.57 -47.10 19.45
C PRO A 555 -31.33 -47.43 18.58
N LEU A 556 -31.36 -47.08 17.29
CA LEU A 556 -30.25 -47.33 16.35
C LEU A 556 -28.89 -46.86 16.90
N PHE A 557 -28.87 -45.67 17.51
CA PHE A 557 -27.68 -45.03 18.07
C PHE A 557 -27.09 -45.75 19.30
N GLN A 558 -27.80 -46.69 19.92
CA GLN A 558 -27.30 -47.55 20.99
C GLN A 558 -26.78 -48.90 20.49
N ARG A 559 -27.04 -49.28 19.23
CA ARG A 559 -26.61 -50.57 18.65
C ARG A 559 -25.15 -50.55 18.21
N TYR A 560 -24.63 -49.40 17.79
CA TYR A 560 -23.27 -49.23 17.23
C TYR A 560 -22.55 -48.03 17.86
N GLU A 561 -21.22 -48.12 18.08
CA GLU A 561 -20.41 -46.95 18.47
C GLU A 561 -20.36 -45.93 17.31
N PRO A 562 -20.36 -44.61 17.56
CA PRO A 562 -20.19 -43.61 16.52
C PRO A 562 -19.00 -43.89 15.60
N LEU A 563 -19.27 -44.12 14.31
CA LEU A 563 -18.22 -44.28 13.30
C LEU A 563 -17.31 -43.04 13.23
N LYS A 564 -17.82 -41.87 13.63
CA LYS A 564 -17.10 -40.60 13.59
C LYS A 564 -17.44 -39.75 14.81
N ARG A 565 -16.45 -39.01 15.33
CA ARG A 565 -16.61 -38.13 16.51
C ARG A 565 -16.68 -36.63 16.18
N GLN A 566 -16.27 -36.25 14.98
CA GLN A 566 -16.16 -34.86 14.52
C GLN A 566 -16.78 -34.71 13.11
N PRO A 567 -17.54 -33.64 12.82
CA PRO A 567 -18.16 -33.44 11.51
C PRO A 567 -17.14 -33.26 10.38
N LEU A 568 -17.60 -33.59 9.16
CA LEU A 568 -16.91 -33.40 7.90
C LEU A 568 -16.79 -31.91 7.55
N ARG A 569 -15.59 -31.50 7.14
CA ARG A 569 -15.35 -30.17 6.54
C ARG A 569 -15.84 -30.11 5.10
N PHE A 570 -16.24 -28.93 4.65
CA PHE A 570 -16.64 -28.70 3.26
C PHE A 570 -15.69 -27.73 2.55
N ARG A 571 -15.02 -28.20 1.48
CA ARG A 571 -14.05 -27.44 0.67
C ARG A 571 -14.62 -27.15 -0.72
N LEU A 572 -14.35 -25.96 -1.26
CA LEU A 572 -14.67 -25.61 -2.65
C LEU A 572 -13.40 -25.24 -3.42
N TYR A 573 -13.26 -25.79 -4.62
CA TYR A 573 -12.32 -25.31 -5.62
C TYR A 573 -13.01 -24.33 -6.57
N THR A 574 -12.53 -23.10 -6.67
CA THR A 574 -13.00 -22.16 -7.69
C THR A 574 -12.33 -22.42 -9.03
N SER A 575 -13.07 -22.28 -10.13
CA SER A 575 -12.53 -22.41 -11.48
C SER A 575 -11.50 -21.31 -11.78
N GLY A 576 -10.41 -21.63 -12.48
CA GLY A 576 -9.35 -20.66 -12.79
C GLY A 576 -9.71 -19.61 -13.87
N THR A 577 -10.96 -19.57 -14.33
CA THR A 577 -11.39 -18.75 -15.48
C THR A 577 -12.32 -17.61 -15.04
N ARG A 578 -11.91 -16.37 -15.36
CA ARG A 578 -12.51 -15.09 -14.86
C ARG A 578 -14.03 -14.92 -15.03
N LYS A 579 -14.73 -15.78 -15.79
CA LYS A 579 -16.17 -15.64 -16.04
C LYS A 579 -17.05 -16.17 -14.91
N LYS A 580 -16.60 -17.16 -14.12
CA LYS A 580 -17.44 -17.82 -13.08
C LYS A 580 -16.97 -17.57 -11.65
N THR A 581 -15.71 -17.17 -11.52
CA THR A 581 -14.98 -17.03 -10.26
C THR A 581 -15.71 -16.21 -9.20
N PHE A 582 -16.44 -15.15 -9.57
CA PHE A 582 -17.22 -14.34 -8.64
C PHE A 582 -18.30 -15.15 -7.90
N VAL A 583 -19.19 -15.82 -8.63
CA VAL A 583 -20.32 -16.61 -8.08
C VAL A 583 -19.80 -17.75 -7.21
N GLU A 584 -18.73 -18.42 -7.67
CA GLU A 584 -18.05 -19.50 -6.94
C GLU A 584 -17.37 -18.99 -5.65
N THR A 585 -16.85 -17.76 -5.66
CA THR A 585 -16.28 -17.10 -4.48
C THR A 585 -17.37 -16.66 -3.49
N VAL A 586 -18.50 -16.11 -3.94
CA VAL A 586 -19.61 -15.71 -3.05
C VAL A 586 -20.27 -16.92 -2.39
N ILE A 587 -20.50 -18.01 -3.13
CA ILE A 587 -21.04 -19.24 -2.49
C ILE A 587 -19.98 -19.89 -1.58
N GLY A 588 -18.70 -19.80 -1.95
CA GLY A 588 -17.57 -20.17 -1.11
C GLY A 588 -17.60 -19.48 0.26
N LEU A 589 -17.75 -18.15 0.26
CA LEU A 589 -17.93 -17.36 1.47
C LEU A 589 -19.15 -17.81 2.29
N LEU A 590 -20.27 -18.11 1.63
CA LEU A 590 -21.55 -18.44 2.26
C LEU A 590 -21.59 -19.83 2.92
N VAL A 591 -21.09 -20.89 2.28
CA VAL A 591 -21.32 -22.28 2.75
C VAL A 591 -20.08 -23.02 3.24
N THR A 592 -18.88 -22.71 2.73
CA THR A 592 -17.70 -23.59 2.89
C THR A 592 -16.91 -23.29 4.16
N ASP A 593 -16.07 -24.24 4.57
CA ASP A 593 -15.02 -24.00 5.55
C ASP A 593 -13.78 -23.37 4.91
N GLN A 594 -13.46 -23.82 3.69
CA GLN A 594 -12.23 -23.49 2.98
C GLN A 594 -12.49 -23.36 1.47
N VAL A 595 -11.87 -22.36 0.85
CA VAL A 595 -11.96 -22.11 -0.60
C VAL A 595 -10.56 -22.13 -1.21
N VAL A 596 -10.37 -22.91 -2.27
CA VAL A 596 -9.09 -23.08 -2.96
C VAL A 596 -9.07 -22.26 -4.25
N GLY A 597 -8.04 -21.43 -4.40
CA GLY A 597 -7.82 -20.58 -5.57
C GLY A 597 -8.77 -19.38 -5.80
N PRO A 598 -9.45 -18.77 -4.81
CA PRO A 598 -10.44 -17.70 -5.07
C PRO A 598 -9.76 -16.35 -5.39
N LEU A 599 -9.22 -16.24 -6.60
CA LEU A 599 -8.41 -15.10 -7.04
C LEU A 599 -9.18 -13.76 -7.02
N GLU A 600 -10.50 -13.76 -7.17
CA GLU A 600 -11.32 -12.54 -7.12
C GLU A 600 -11.28 -11.87 -5.73
N VAL A 601 -11.03 -12.61 -4.65
CA VAL A 601 -10.84 -12.05 -3.30
C VAL A 601 -9.65 -11.09 -3.24
N LEU A 602 -8.70 -11.20 -4.18
CA LEU A 602 -7.52 -10.33 -4.29
C LEU A 602 -7.76 -9.14 -5.24
N ALA A 603 -8.82 -9.17 -6.05
CA ALA A 603 -9.15 -8.14 -7.03
C ALA A 603 -10.36 -7.27 -6.63
N TRP A 604 -11.29 -7.81 -5.84
CA TRP A 604 -12.51 -7.14 -5.39
C TRP A 604 -12.40 -6.80 -3.90
N SER A 605 -12.31 -5.52 -3.57
CA SER A 605 -12.19 -5.02 -2.20
C SER A 605 -13.34 -5.47 -1.30
N SER A 606 -14.57 -5.57 -1.81
CA SER A 606 -15.73 -6.09 -1.07
C SER A 606 -15.54 -7.56 -0.67
N LEU A 607 -15.10 -8.41 -1.60
CA LEU A 607 -14.76 -9.81 -1.31
C LEU A 607 -13.56 -9.94 -0.36
N THR A 608 -12.50 -9.13 -0.55
CA THR A 608 -11.38 -9.06 0.40
C THR A 608 -11.89 -8.80 1.82
N TYR A 609 -12.75 -7.79 1.98
CA TYR A 609 -13.24 -7.37 3.28
C TYR A 609 -14.16 -8.40 3.91
N PHE A 610 -15.07 -9.04 3.16
CA PHE A 610 -15.90 -10.11 3.70
C PHE A 610 -15.09 -11.36 4.11
N TYR A 611 -14.13 -11.81 3.30
CA TYR A 611 -13.26 -12.94 3.68
C TYR A 611 -12.39 -12.60 4.91
N TYR A 612 -11.98 -11.34 5.05
CA TYR A 612 -11.30 -10.84 6.24
C TYR A 612 -12.23 -10.85 7.45
N LEU A 613 -13.43 -10.27 7.36
CA LEU A 613 -14.39 -10.16 8.47
C LEU A 613 -14.84 -11.56 8.95
N THR A 614 -15.22 -12.46 8.05
CA THR A 614 -15.65 -13.82 8.42
C THR A 614 -14.49 -14.77 8.68
N GLN A 615 -13.24 -14.34 8.45
CA GLN A 615 -12.02 -15.14 8.56
C GLN A 615 -12.11 -16.51 7.84
N ARG A 616 -12.76 -16.50 6.66
CA ARG A 616 -12.96 -17.69 5.81
C ARG A 616 -11.60 -18.19 5.32
N SER A 617 -11.35 -19.50 5.44
CA SER A 617 -10.05 -20.06 5.07
C SER A 617 -9.86 -20.03 3.55
N ILE A 618 -8.70 -19.52 3.11
CA ILE A 618 -8.29 -19.51 1.71
C ILE A 618 -7.09 -20.45 1.55
N VAL A 619 -7.09 -21.30 0.53
CA VAL A 619 -5.90 -22.05 0.08
C VAL A 619 -5.39 -21.41 -1.20
N VAL A 620 -4.12 -21.03 -1.20
CA VAL A 620 -3.40 -20.54 -2.38
C VAL A 620 -2.41 -21.62 -2.81
N THR A 621 -2.31 -21.85 -4.11
CA THR A 621 -1.41 -22.85 -4.71
C THR A 621 -0.47 -22.15 -5.71
N PRO A 622 0.59 -21.47 -5.22
CA PRO A 622 1.48 -20.65 -6.02
C PRO A 622 1.91 -21.32 -7.32
N TYR A 623 2.62 -22.45 -7.26
CA TYR A 623 3.17 -23.09 -8.46
C TYR A 623 2.10 -23.63 -9.40
N HIS A 624 1.00 -24.20 -8.88
CA HIS A 624 -0.12 -24.66 -9.70
C HIS A 624 -0.80 -23.53 -10.49
N THR A 625 -0.72 -22.27 -10.02
CA THR A 625 -1.44 -21.15 -10.66
C THR A 625 -0.54 -20.26 -11.54
N TYR A 626 0.79 -20.48 -11.52
CA TYR A 626 1.79 -19.63 -12.17
C TYR A 626 1.60 -19.45 -13.70
N ASP A 627 1.06 -20.46 -14.39
CA ASP A 627 0.91 -20.46 -15.87
C ASP A 627 -0.46 -20.00 -16.39
N SER A 628 -1.46 -19.86 -15.52
CA SER A 628 -2.86 -19.59 -15.94
C SER A 628 -3.27 -18.12 -15.88
N THR A 629 -2.45 -17.26 -15.28
CA THR A 629 -2.79 -15.87 -14.97
C THR A 629 -1.64 -14.93 -15.34
N PRO A 630 -1.91 -13.64 -15.64
CA PRO A 630 -0.84 -12.68 -15.84
C PRO A 630 0.03 -12.61 -14.58
N TYR A 631 1.34 -12.86 -14.80
CA TYR A 631 2.42 -13.09 -13.83
C TYR A 631 2.53 -12.06 -12.67
N SER A 632 1.81 -10.94 -12.75
CA SER A 632 1.75 -9.89 -11.75
C SER A 632 0.83 -10.18 -10.56
N MET A 633 -0.30 -10.90 -10.73
CA MET A 633 -1.28 -11.06 -9.64
C MET A 633 -0.81 -12.03 -8.55
N LEU A 634 -0.40 -13.25 -8.90
CA LEU A 634 0.09 -14.21 -7.89
C LEU A 634 1.37 -13.75 -7.19
N LYS A 635 2.24 -12.97 -7.87
CA LYS A 635 3.40 -12.34 -7.22
C LYS A 635 3.02 -11.43 -6.05
N ARG A 636 1.81 -10.86 -6.06
CA ARG A 636 1.29 -9.98 -5.00
C ARG A 636 0.34 -10.69 -4.03
N ALA A 637 -0.23 -11.84 -4.39
CA ALA A 637 -1.24 -12.55 -3.61
C ALA A 637 -0.84 -12.83 -2.15
N ILE A 638 0.33 -13.44 -1.92
CA ILE A 638 0.78 -13.78 -0.56
C ILE A 638 1.14 -12.52 0.26
N PRO A 639 1.95 -11.57 -0.24
CA PRO A 639 2.17 -10.30 0.45
C PRO A 639 0.86 -9.56 0.79
N PHE A 640 -0.08 -9.48 -0.15
CA PHE A 640 -1.37 -8.84 0.07
C PHE A 640 -2.20 -9.53 1.16
N ALA A 641 -2.26 -10.87 1.15
CA ALA A 641 -2.96 -11.64 2.19
C ALA A 641 -2.32 -11.47 3.58
N VAL A 642 -0.99 -11.46 3.67
CA VAL A 642 -0.26 -11.21 4.92
C VAL A 642 -0.47 -9.77 5.41
N GLU A 643 -0.48 -8.78 4.52
CA GLU A 643 -0.72 -7.37 4.89
C GLU A 643 -2.16 -7.12 5.33
N THR A 644 -3.14 -7.69 4.63
CA THR A 644 -4.57 -7.54 4.99
C THR A 644 -4.98 -8.38 6.20
N GLY A 645 -4.31 -9.51 6.45
CA GLY A 645 -4.71 -10.46 7.50
C GLY A 645 -5.83 -11.43 7.06
N LEU A 646 -5.91 -11.72 5.76
CA LEU A 646 -6.71 -12.84 5.24
C LEU A 646 -6.19 -14.17 5.80
N ARG A 647 -7.11 -15.10 6.10
CA ARG A 647 -6.77 -16.43 6.62
C ARG A 647 -6.28 -17.36 5.49
N VAL A 648 -5.07 -17.11 5.00
CA VAL A 648 -4.43 -17.88 3.92
C VAL A 648 -3.59 -19.03 4.47
N SER A 649 -3.70 -20.16 3.78
CA SER A 649 -2.87 -21.36 3.86
C SER A 649 -2.33 -21.71 2.46
N VAL A 650 -1.25 -22.48 2.40
CA VAL A 650 -0.61 -22.92 1.14
C VAL A 650 -0.71 -24.44 1.03
N SER A 651 -0.92 -24.95 -0.17
CA SER A 651 -1.03 -26.38 -0.46
C SER A 651 -0.43 -26.70 -1.83
N THR A 652 0.12 -27.90 -1.98
CA THR A 652 0.82 -28.28 -3.23
C THR A 652 -0.12 -28.82 -4.31
N ILE A 653 -1.16 -29.59 -3.91
CA ILE A 653 -2.13 -30.33 -4.76
C ILE A 653 -1.48 -31.40 -5.65
N ASP A 654 -0.54 -31.00 -6.52
CA ASP A 654 0.05 -31.82 -7.59
C ASP A 654 1.60 -31.78 -7.62
N PRO A 655 2.29 -32.30 -6.59
CA PRO A 655 3.76 -32.45 -6.61
C PRO A 655 4.35 -33.08 -7.87
N LEU A 656 3.58 -33.94 -8.56
CA LEU A 656 4.00 -34.62 -9.78
C LEU A 656 4.50 -33.68 -10.87
N TYR A 657 3.87 -32.53 -11.05
CA TYR A 657 4.16 -31.64 -12.17
C TYR A 657 5.02 -30.42 -11.78
N PHE A 658 5.02 -30.03 -10.51
CA PHE A 658 5.54 -28.73 -10.05
C PHE A 658 6.71 -28.80 -9.07
N HIS A 659 6.95 -29.94 -8.41
CA HIS A 659 7.91 -30.05 -7.30
C HIS A 659 8.97 -31.13 -7.55
N THR A 660 10.15 -30.95 -6.96
CA THR A 660 11.32 -31.80 -7.27
C THR A 660 11.40 -33.06 -6.42
N ASN A 661 10.74 -33.06 -5.26
CA ASN A 661 10.87 -34.07 -4.21
C ASN A 661 9.58 -34.19 -3.36
N GLU A 662 9.54 -35.16 -2.45
CA GLU A 662 8.35 -35.47 -1.64
C GLU A 662 8.02 -34.42 -0.55
N GLU A 663 8.99 -33.63 -0.10
CA GLU A 663 8.78 -32.50 0.82
C GLU A 663 8.24 -31.24 0.09
N ALA A 664 7.44 -31.42 -0.96
CA ALA A 664 6.89 -30.38 -1.82
C ALA A 664 6.34 -29.14 -1.08
N LEU A 665 5.64 -29.30 0.04
CA LEU A 665 5.16 -28.16 0.84
C LEU A 665 6.31 -27.35 1.48
N ASN A 666 7.38 -28.01 1.94
CA ASN A 666 8.56 -27.30 2.43
C ASN A 666 9.29 -26.59 1.28
N GLU A 667 9.38 -27.21 0.10
CA GLU A 667 9.93 -26.59 -1.11
C GLU A 667 9.16 -25.31 -1.48
N GLU A 668 7.83 -25.38 -1.51
CA GLU A 668 6.96 -24.25 -1.85
C GLU A 668 6.98 -23.12 -0.81
N LEU A 669 6.94 -23.45 0.50
CA LEU A 669 7.04 -22.45 1.57
C LEU A 669 8.42 -21.77 1.61
N ASN A 670 9.51 -22.50 1.35
CA ASN A 670 10.85 -21.90 1.20
C ASN A 670 10.97 -21.06 -0.08
N GLY A 671 10.32 -21.48 -1.18
CA GLY A 671 10.19 -20.70 -2.41
C GLY A 671 9.48 -19.36 -2.15
N ILE A 672 8.38 -19.38 -1.40
CA ILE A 672 7.62 -18.18 -1.04
C ILE A 672 8.48 -17.17 -0.28
N MET A 673 9.25 -17.62 0.73
CA MET A 673 10.14 -16.75 1.50
C MET A 673 11.17 -16.04 0.61
N LYS A 674 11.78 -16.77 -0.33
CA LYS A 674 12.79 -16.24 -1.25
C LYS A 674 12.19 -15.30 -2.30
N ILE A 675 11.07 -15.68 -2.92
CA ILE A 675 10.49 -14.96 -4.07
C ILE A 675 9.76 -13.69 -3.63
N HIS A 676 8.98 -13.75 -2.54
CA HIS A 676 8.12 -12.64 -2.11
C HIS A 676 8.69 -11.81 -0.95
N GLN A 677 9.92 -12.11 -0.48
CA GLN A 677 10.56 -11.45 0.66
C GLN A 677 9.71 -11.49 1.95
N VAL A 678 8.99 -12.59 2.13
CA VAL A 678 8.15 -12.88 3.30
C VAL A 678 9.04 -13.52 4.38
N SER A 679 8.95 -13.01 5.59
CA SER A 679 9.78 -13.41 6.73
C SER A 679 9.33 -14.75 7.34
N THR A 680 10.23 -15.42 8.07
CA THR A 680 9.90 -16.69 8.74
C THR A 680 8.66 -16.60 9.63
N PRO A 681 8.48 -15.57 10.50
CA PRO A 681 7.28 -15.46 11.35
C PRO A 681 5.97 -15.29 10.57
N GLU A 682 6.00 -14.71 9.35
CA GLU A 682 4.85 -14.60 8.46
C GLU A 682 4.50 -15.96 7.84
N VAL A 683 5.51 -16.76 7.47
CA VAL A 683 5.28 -18.14 7.00
C VAL A 683 4.81 -19.08 8.11
N MET A 684 5.23 -18.87 9.37
CA MET A 684 4.68 -19.65 10.49
C MET A 684 3.17 -19.39 10.69
N GLU A 685 2.68 -18.16 10.43
CA GLU A 685 1.25 -17.85 10.45
C GLU A 685 0.48 -18.61 9.36
N ILE A 686 1.03 -18.66 8.14
CA ILE A 686 0.46 -19.44 7.03
C ILE A 686 0.39 -20.94 7.38
N CYS A 687 1.43 -21.48 8.03
CA CYS A 687 1.43 -22.85 8.54
C CYS A 687 0.31 -23.08 9.56
N LEU A 688 0.22 -22.22 10.59
CA LEU A 688 -0.81 -22.34 11.63
C LEU A 688 -2.24 -22.20 11.08
N ASN A 689 -2.45 -21.35 10.07
CA ASN A 689 -3.73 -21.22 9.40
C ASN A 689 -4.18 -22.52 8.73
N SER A 690 -3.25 -23.27 8.10
CA SER A 690 -3.51 -24.59 7.52
C SER A 690 -3.86 -25.62 8.61
N ALA A 691 -3.11 -25.63 9.72
CA ALA A 691 -3.33 -26.54 10.83
C ALA A 691 -4.70 -26.35 11.51
N GLY A 692 -5.17 -25.11 11.62
CA GLY A 692 -6.48 -24.77 12.18
C GLY A 692 -7.69 -25.09 11.29
N TYR A 693 -7.50 -25.69 10.11
CA TYR A 693 -8.60 -26.18 9.27
C TYR A 693 -9.03 -27.60 9.65
N ILE A 694 -8.08 -28.48 9.98
CA ILE A 694 -8.37 -29.89 10.25
C ILE A 694 -9.25 -30.00 11.50
N ASN A 695 -10.41 -30.64 11.33
CA ASN A 695 -11.37 -30.84 12.42
C ASN A 695 -10.98 -32.04 13.31
N PHE A 696 -9.81 -31.96 13.94
CA PHE A 696 -9.36 -32.97 14.89
C PHE A 696 -10.21 -33.01 16.16
N ASP A 697 -10.35 -34.21 16.73
CA ASP A 697 -10.73 -34.39 18.13
C ASP A 697 -9.82 -33.59 19.06
N ILE A 698 -10.34 -33.22 20.22
CA ILE A 698 -9.73 -32.29 21.16
C ILE A 698 -8.36 -32.80 21.65
N GLU A 699 -8.19 -34.10 21.84
CA GLU A 699 -6.91 -34.68 22.26
C GLU A 699 -5.81 -34.47 21.20
N LYS A 700 -6.10 -34.76 19.92
CA LYS A 700 -5.17 -34.46 18.81
C LYS A 700 -4.98 -32.96 18.63
N ARG A 701 -6.04 -32.16 18.76
CA ARG A 701 -5.99 -30.69 18.66
C ARG A 701 -5.01 -30.10 19.69
N CYS A 702 -5.09 -30.58 20.94
CA CYS A 702 -4.14 -30.23 22.01
C CYS A 702 -2.68 -30.58 21.65
N LYS A 703 -2.43 -31.76 21.10
CA LYS A 703 -1.07 -32.19 20.69
C LYS A 703 -0.56 -31.46 19.45
N PHE A 704 -1.45 -31.05 18.54
CA PHE A 704 -1.10 -30.48 17.24
C PHE A 704 -0.87 -28.96 17.33
N ILE A 705 -1.86 -28.21 17.84
CA ILE A 705 -1.84 -26.73 17.92
C ILE A 705 -1.79 -26.17 19.36
N GLY A 706 -1.73 -27.02 20.38
CA GLY A 706 -1.42 -26.63 21.76
C GLY A 706 -2.62 -26.42 22.68
N GLY A 707 -3.85 -26.69 22.23
CA GLY A 707 -5.04 -26.69 23.09
C GLY A 707 -6.35 -27.09 22.37
N PRO A 708 -7.50 -27.03 23.08
CA PRO A 708 -8.81 -27.50 22.62
C PRO A 708 -9.53 -26.57 21.63
N TRP A 709 -9.07 -25.33 21.47
CA TRP A 709 -9.71 -24.30 20.66
C TRP A 709 -9.65 -24.58 19.14
N ARG A 710 -10.70 -24.21 18.39
CA ARG A 710 -10.72 -24.31 16.92
C ARG A 710 -9.78 -23.33 16.22
N ARG A 711 -9.48 -22.21 16.88
CA ARG A 711 -8.56 -21.15 16.43
C ARG A 711 -7.65 -20.77 17.60
N VAL A 712 -6.35 -20.61 17.35
CA VAL A 712 -5.41 -20.23 18.42
C VAL A 712 -5.57 -18.75 18.75
N SER A 713 -5.94 -18.44 19.99
CA SER A 713 -5.94 -17.07 20.51
C SER A 713 -4.59 -16.67 21.09
N ALA A 714 -4.27 -15.38 21.08
CA ALA A 714 -3.00 -14.83 21.55
C ALA A 714 -2.77 -15.08 23.05
N GLN A 715 -3.84 -15.12 23.85
CA GLN A 715 -3.77 -15.36 25.30
C GLN A 715 -3.41 -16.80 25.62
N ASN A 716 -3.92 -17.76 24.83
CA ASN A 716 -3.77 -19.20 25.08
C ASN A 716 -2.68 -19.86 24.21
N ASN A 717 -2.04 -19.10 23.31
CA ASN A 717 -1.04 -19.60 22.38
C ASN A 717 0.23 -20.18 23.04
N ASN A 718 0.51 -21.45 22.75
CA ASN A 718 1.79 -22.08 23.07
C ASN A 718 2.77 -21.98 21.89
N PHE A 719 3.66 -20.98 21.91
CA PHE A 719 4.67 -20.75 20.87
C PHE A 719 5.55 -21.98 20.58
N THR A 720 5.89 -22.80 21.59
CA THR A 720 6.72 -24.00 21.36
C THR A 720 6.03 -25.04 20.48
N VAL A 721 4.69 -25.01 20.43
CA VAL A 721 3.86 -25.87 19.61
C VAL A 721 3.51 -25.20 18.28
N THR A 722 3.02 -23.97 18.30
CA THR A 722 2.49 -23.28 17.10
C THR A 722 3.57 -22.65 16.22
N GLN A 723 4.75 -22.36 16.79
CA GLN A 723 5.81 -21.53 16.17
C GLN A 723 5.37 -20.11 15.78
N VAL A 724 4.15 -19.68 16.12
CA VAL A 724 3.64 -18.32 15.84
C VAL A 724 3.70 -17.49 17.10
N ASN A 725 4.31 -16.31 17.01
CA ASN A 725 4.42 -15.39 18.13
C ASN A 725 3.04 -14.85 18.55
N SER A 726 2.71 -14.92 19.85
CA SER A 726 1.46 -14.37 20.40
C SER A 726 1.25 -12.88 20.10
N LEU A 727 2.32 -12.12 19.84
CA LEU A 727 2.24 -10.72 19.41
C LEU A 727 1.54 -10.56 18.06
N ARG A 728 1.83 -11.45 17.09
CA ARG A 728 1.17 -11.46 15.78
C ARG A 728 -0.30 -11.79 15.91
N LEU A 729 -0.62 -12.85 16.68
CA LEU A 729 -2.01 -13.25 16.95
C LEU A 729 -2.78 -12.08 17.59
N ARG A 730 -2.21 -11.45 18.63
CA ARG A 730 -2.78 -10.27 19.30
C ARG A 730 -3.01 -9.11 18.32
N PHE A 731 -2.10 -8.87 17.38
CA PHE A 731 -2.29 -7.85 16.36
C PHE A 731 -3.44 -8.17 15.41
N ARG A 732 -3.55 -9.42 14.93
CA ARG A 732 -4.68 -9.86 14.07
C ARG A 732 -6.01 -9.74 14.80
N GLU A 733 -6.08 -10.22 16.03
CA GLU A 733 -7.23 -10.11 16.94
C GLU A 733 -7.67 -8.66 17.14
N LEU A 734 -6.77 -7.77 17.58
CA LEU A 734 -7.07 -6.35 17.80
C LEU A 734 -7.36 -5.58 16.49
N SER A 735 -6.99 -6.12 15.34
CA SER A 735 -7.36 -5.55 14.04
C SER A 735 -8.77 -5.96 13.64
N LEU A 736 -9.10 -7.26 13.74
CA LEU A 736 -10.44 -7.78 13.43
C LEU A 736 -11.49 -7.21 14.38
N THR A 737 -11.19 -7.16 15.68
CA THR A 737 -12.05 -6.57 16.72
C THR A 737 -12.34 -5.09 16.42
N HIS A 738 -11.34 -4.34 15.93
CA HIS A 738 -11.50 -2.92 15.58
C HIS A 738 -12.41 -2.71 14.37
N GLU A 739 -12.20 -3.45 13.28
CA GLU A 739 -13.06 -3.38 12.09
C GLU A 739 -14.50 -3.78 12.42
N MET A 740 -14.68 -4.84 13.21
CA MET A 740 -16.00 -5.34 13.61
C MET A 740 -16.72 -4.38 14.56
N ASP A 741 -16.04 -3.84 15.58
CA ASP A 741 -16.64 -2.82 16.45
C ASP A 741 -17.09 -1.58 15.65
N LEU A 742 -16.22 -1.05 14.78
CA LEU A 742 -16.57 0.06 13.89
C LEU A 742 -17.78 -0.27 13.01
N LEU A 743 -17.78 -1.45 12.37
CA LEU A 743 -18.86 -1.92 11.53
C LEU A 743 -20.19 -1.96 12.29
N PHE A 744 -20.23 -2.51 13.50
CA PHE A 744 -21.46 -2.58 14.29
C PHE A 744 -21.87 -1.20 14.83
N ARG A 745 -20.93 -0.33 15.22
CA ARG A 745 -21.21 1.06 15.63
C ARG A 745 -21.86 1.89 14.51
N LYS A 746 -21.58 1.60 13.23
CA LYS A 746 -22.20 2.30 12.09
C LYS A 746 -23.40 1.59 11.48
N GLY A 747 -23.34 0.26 11.32
CA GLY A 747 -24.36 -0.53 10.65
C GLY A 747 -25.64 -0.71 11.47
N LEU A 748 -25.56 -0.71 12.81
CA LEU A 748 -26.73 -0.92 13.68
C LEU A 748 -27.42 0.38 14.15
N THR A 749 -26.79 1.55 13.97
CA THR A 749 -27.27 2.83 14.53
C THR A 749 -28.21 3.63 13.63
N LYS A 750 -28.42 3.22 12.37
CA LYS A 750 -29.21 3.98 11.37
C LYS A 750 -30.57 3.38 10.97
N TRP A 751 -31.03 2.26 11.55
CA TRP A 751 -32.33 1.64 11.18
C TRP A 751 -33.58 2.38 11.75
N GLY A 752 -33.46 3.68 12.03
CA GLY A 752 -34.50 4.52 12.66
C GLY A 752 -35.07 5.63 11.79
N GLY A 753 -34.53 5.91 10.59
CA GLY A 753 -35.09 6.97 9.75
C GLY A 753 -34.35 7.27 8.45
N HIS A 754 -34.80 6.66 7.34
CA HIS A 754 -34.83 7.28 6.01
C HIS A 754 -36.00 6.69 5.20
N SER A 755 -36.75 7.56 4.51
CA SER A 755 -38.12 7.28 4.05
C SER A 755 -38.25 6.48 2.73
N GLU A 756 -37.17 5.88 2.21
CA GLU A 756 -37.18 5.21 0.90
C GLU A 756 -37.36 3.69 0.96
N SER A 757 -37.37 3.07 2.15
CA SER A 757 -37.51 1.60 2.29
C SER A 757 -38.95 1.06 2.11
N LYS A 758 -39.94 1.94 1.88
CA LYS A 758 -41.37 1.57 1.74
C LYS A 758 -41.75 0.83 0.45
N ARG A 759 -40.79 0.50 -0.43
CA ARG A 759 -41.00 -0.31 -1.64
C ARG A 759 -40.15 -1.59 -1.73
N LEU A 760 -39.32 -1.88 -0.71
CA LEU A 760 -38.47 -3.08 -0.68
C LEU A 760 -38.71 -3.95 0.56
N SER A 761 -39.50 -3.47 1.52
CA SER A 761 -39.82 -4.19 2.77
C SER A 761 -41.04 -5.12 2.65
N GLU A 762 -41.93 -4.92 1.67
CA GLU A 762 -43.15 -5.74 1.54
C GLU A 762 -42.89 -7.05 0.80
N ASP A 763 -42.07 -7.08 -0.26
CA ASP A 763 -41.77 -8.32 -1.00
C ASP A 763 -40.86 -9.29 -0.22
N PHE A 764 -39.97 -8.80 0.65
CA PHE A 764 -39.09 -9.65 1.46
C PHE A 764 -39.80 -10.37 2.63
N LEU A 765 -41.02 -9.94 3.00
CA LEU A 765 -41.81 -10.58 4.05
C LEU A 765 -42.70 -11.72 3.55
N VAL A 766 -42.85 -11.90 2.23
CA VAL A 766 -43.81 -12.85 1.63
C VAL A 766 -43.20 -14.24 1.37
N HIS A 767 -41.86 -14.40 1.41
CA HIS A 767 -41.20 -15.68 1.12
C HIS A 767 -40.19 -16.13 2.18
N GLY A 768 -40.63 -17.03 3.06
CA GLY A 768 -39.77 -17.89 3.88
C GLY A 768 -39.50 -17.39 5.30
N GLY A 769 -40.49 -17.54 6.18
CA GLY A 769 -40.41 -17.14 7.60
C GLY A 769 -39.42 -17.98 8.42
N TRP A 770 -38.12 -17.70 8.31
CA TRP A 770 -37.08 -18.27 9.15
C TRP A 770 -36.25 -17.19 9.85
N SER A 771 -36.88 -16.54 10.83
CA SER A 771 -36.22 -15.73 11.85
C SER A 771 -35.95 -16.60 13.07
N LEU A 772 -34.68 -16.79 13.42
CA LEU A 772 -34.24 -17.52 14.62
C LEU A 772 -34.57 -16.78 15.94
N LEU A 773 -35.39 -15.73 15.87
CA LEU A 773 -35.77 -14.86 16.98
C LEU A 773 -37.30 -14.86 17.22
N ALA A 774 -38.06 -15.68 16.48
CA ALA A 774 -39.53 -15.71 16.58
C ALA A 774 -40.08 -16.70 17.64
N THR A 775 -39.27 -17.66 18.10
CA THR A 775 -39.68 -18.66 19.11
C THR A 775 -39.27 -18.23 20.52
N GLY A 776 -39.97 -17.24 21.08
CA GLY A 776 -39.77 -16.79 22.47
C GLY A 776 -39.84 -15.28 22.68
N SER A 777 -41.06 -14.73 22.74
CA SER A 777 -41.40 -13.30 22.86
C SER A 777 -41.07 -12.41 21.65
N SER A 778 -41.99 -11.52 21.31
CA SER A 778 -41.87 -10.53 20.23
C SER A 778 -40.96 -9.34 20.56
N ALA A 779 -39.96 -9.55 21.41
CA ALA A 779 -39.01 -8.51 21.77
C ALA A 779 -37.98 -8.31 20.64
N SER A 780 -38.02 -7.14 20.00
CA SER A 780 -36.93 -6.64 19.15
C SER A 780 -35.59 -6.89 19.82
N THR A 781 -34.76 -7.77 19.27
CA THR A 781 -33.42 -8.02 19.83
C THR A 781 -32.62 -6.73 19.78
N SER A 782 -32.08 -6.33 20.93
CA SER A 782 -31.26 -5.12 21.00
C SER A 782 -30.08 -5.23 20.02
N ALA A 783 -29.66 -4.09 19.48
CA ALA A 783 -28.47 -4.02 18.63
C ALA A 783 -27.24 -4.67 19.30
N GLU A 784 -27.14 -4.55 20.62
CA GLU A 784 -26.08 -5.19 21.41
C GLU A 784 -26.16 -6.71 21.39
N ARG A 785 -27.35 -7.31 21.49
CA ARG A 785 -27.53 -8.77 21.41
C ARG A 785 -27.29 -9.30 20.00
N ARG A 786 -27.66 -8.56 18.96
CA ARG A 786 -27.30 -8.87 17.56
C ARG A 786 -25.77 -8.86 17.38
N ARG A 787 -25.09 -7.79 17.84
CA ARG A 787 -23.63 -7.69 17.85
C ARG A 787 -22.99 -8.87 18.58
N GLU A 788 -23.44 -9.18 19.80
CA GLU A 788 -22.86 -10.24 20.63
C GLU A 788 -23.00 -11.63 19.99
N ASN A 789 -24.17 -11.95 19.42
CA ASN A 789 -24.37 -13.20 18.70
C ASN A 789 -23.40 -13.35 17.52
N LEU A 790 -23.23 -12.29 16.72
CA LEU A 790 -22.29 -12.28 15.59
C LEU A 790 -20.83 -12.37 16.06
N TRP A 791 -20.47 -11.70 17.16
CA TRP A 791 -19.13 -11.77 17.73
C TRP A 791 -18.76 -13.17 18.20
N ARG A 792 -19.66 -13.83 18.95
CA ARG A 792 -19.46 -15.21 19.37
C ARG A 792 -19.37 -16.15 18.17
N PHE A 793 -20.25 -16.00 17.17
CA PHE A 793 -20.27 -16.86 15.99
C PHE A 793 -19.00 -16.76 15.11
N PHE A 794 -18.47 -15.54 14.92
CA PHE A 794 -17.26 -15.31 14.13
C PHE A 794 -15.96 -15.41 14.96
N ASP A 795 -16.02 -15.87 16.21
CA ASP A 795 -14.86 -16.05 17.10
C ASP A 795 -14.07 -14.74 17.28
N ILE A 796 -14.80 -13.63 17.50
CA ILE A 796 -14.25 -12.30 17.73
C ILE A 796 -13.90 -12.16 19.21
N PRO A 797 -12.64 -11.86 19.57
CA PRO A 797 -12.26 -11.66 20.95
C PRO A 797 -13.05 -10.52 21.61
N PRO A 798 -13.45 -10.65 22.89
CA PRO A 798 -14.11 -9.56 23.60
C PRO A 798 -13.18 -8.33 23.66
N LEU A 799 -13.74 -7.18 23.31
CA LEU A 799 -13.02 -5.91 23.23
C LEU A 799 -12.47 -5.59 24.63
N PRO A 800 -11.15 -5.42 24.82
CA PRO A 800 -10.59 -5.25 26.16
C PRO A 800 -11.18 -4.01 26.83
N GLU A 801 -11.76 -4.14 28.01
CA GLU A 801 -12.50 -3.06 28.71
C GLU A 801 -11.70 -1.74 28.80
N LYS A 802 -10.36 -1.83 28.89
CA LYS A 802 -9.42 -0.70 28.87
C LYS A 802 -9.32 0.10 27.56
N VAL A 803 -9.99 -0.32 26.49
CA VAL A 803 -10.08 0.41 25.21
C VAL A 803 -11.40 1.21 25.13
N SER A 804 -12.46 0.75 25.81
CA SER A 804 -13.76 1.44 25.85
C SER A 804 -13.75 2.68 26.76
N GLY A 805 -13.02 2.63 27.87
CA GLY A 805 -12.70 3.83 28.65
C GLY A 805 -11.79 4.75 27.84
N ALA A 806 -12.24 5.99 27.59
CA ALA A 806 -11.59 6.99 26.74
C ALA A 806 -10.06 6.97 26.90
N MET A 807 -9.36 6.42 25.90
CA MET A 807 -8.03 5.86 26.09
C MET A 807 -7.02 6.92 26.54
N THR A 808 -6.75 6.96 27.85
CA THR A 808 -5.76 7.85 28.45
C THR A 808 -4.37 7.37 28.07
N MET A 809 -3.93 7.77 26.87
CA MET A 809 -2.59 7.47 26.36
C MET A 809 -1.53 7.76 27.43
N PRO A 810 -0.46 6.97 27.54
CA PRO A 810 0.73 7.38 28.28
C PRO A 810 1.35 8.62 27.61
N GLY A 811 1.02 9.82 28.12
CA GLY A 811 1.30 11.12 27.47
C GLY A 811 0.06 11.93 27.06
N SER A 812 -1.16 11.37 27.14
CA SER A 812 -2.43 12.05 26.83
C SER A 812 -2.72 13.29 27.68
N GLY A 813 -2.12 13.39 28.86
CA GLY A 813 -2.14 14.61 29.69
C GLY A 813 -1.59 15.85 28.98
N ARG A 814 -0.89 15.68 27.85
CA ARG A 814 -0.45 16.77 26.96
C ARG A 814 -1.08 16.73 25.55
N ARG A 815 -2.04 15.84 25.26
CA ARG A 815 -2.81 15.92 24.00
C ARG A 815 -3.85 17.03 24.12
N LEU A 816 -3.58 18.11 23.39
CA LEU A 816 -4.22 19.41 23.50
C LEU A 816 -5.74 19.40 23.36
N PHE A 817 -6.37 20.22 24.21
CA PHE A 817 -7.80 20.52 24.15
C PHE A 817 -8.22 21.03 22.75
N VAL A 818 -7.41 21.93 22.18
CA VAL A 818 -7.62 22.53 20.87
C VAL A 818 -7.63 21.51 19.74
N ASP A 819 -6.57 20.73 19.61
CA ASP A 819 -6.45 19.79 18.49
C ASP A 819 -7.44 18.61 18.65
N LYS A 820 -7.90 18.31 19.88
CA LYS A 820 -9.02 17.40 20.15
C LYS A 820 -10.38 17.88 19.60
N LEU A 821 -10.57 19.18 19.35
CA LEU A 821 -11.80 19.69 18.72
C LEU A 821 -11.92 19.24 17.25
N ILE A 822 -10.79 18.98 16.58
CA ILE A 822 -10.78 18.36 15.26
C ILE A 822 -11.04 16.88 15.43
N LYS A 823 -12.24 16.45 15.04
CA LYS A 823 -12.64 15.04 14.96
C LYS A 823 -12.02 14.42 13.71
N PHE A 824 -10.95 13.66 13.88
CA PHE A 824 -10.36 12.80 12.86
C PHE A 824 -9.75 11.54 13.52
N PRO A 825 -9.64 10.41 12.79
CA PRO A 825 -9.03 9.20 13.32
C PRO A 825 -7.54 9.42 13.61
N ARG A 826 -7.14 9.23 14.87
CA ARG A 826 -5.74 9.38 15.33
C ARG A 826 -5.03 8.04 15.38
N ILE A 827 -3.91 7.95 14.69
CA ILE A 827 -3.00 6.80 14.77
C ILE A 827 -2.26 6.83 16.10
N VAL A 828 -2.24 5.69 16.78
CA VAL A 828 -1.69 5.53 18.13
C VAL A 828 -0.73 4.35 18.14
N VAL A 829 0.52 4.62 18.51
CA VAL A 829 1.54 3.59 18.74
C VAL A 829 1.84 3.55 20.24
N LEU A 830 1.32 2.54 20.94
CA LEU A 830 1.66 2.30 22.35
C LEU A 830 2.77 1.26 22.43
N GLY A 831 3.74 1.41 23.33
CA GLY A 831 4.78 0.41 23.52
C GLY A 831 5.76 0.74 24.65
N PRO A 832 6.76 -0.13 24.90
CA PRO A 832 7.82 0.16 25.87
C PRO A 832 8.56 1.43 25.46
N ARG A 833 8.73 2.35 26.41
CA ARG A 833 9.71 3.43 26.29
C ARG A 833 11.07 2.82 25.96
N GLY A 834 11.70 3.29 24.89
CA GLY A 834 12.93 2.69 24.38
C GLY A 834 14.05 2.72 25.41
N ARG A 835 14.91 1.70 25.41
CA ARG A 835 16.23 1.81 26.04
C ARG A 835 17.01 2.93 25.34
N LYS A 836 17.90 3.61 26.07
CA LYS A 836 18.78 4.63 25.50
C LYS A 836 19.49 4.08 24.26
N ARG A 837 19.43 4.79 23.15
CA ARG A 837 20.07 4.41 21.88
C ARG A 837 21.14 5.41 21.49
N SER A 838 22.32 4.91 21.13
CA SER A 838 23.40 5.71 20.57
C SER A 838 22.96 6.37 19.27
N GLU A 839 22.22 5.66 18.41
CA GLU A 839 21.77 6.18 17.12
C GLU A 839 20.87 7.41 17.27
N ALA A 840 19.90 7.35 18.20
CA ALA A 840 19.03 8.48 18.52
C ALA A 840 19.83 9.68 19.06
N ARG A 841 20.81 9.42 19.94
CA ARG A 841 21.70 10.46 20.47
C ARG A 841 22.54 11.10 19.36
N CYS A 842 23.04 10.34 18.38
CA CYS A 842 23.76 10.88 17.23
C CYS A 842 22.88 11.78 16.36
N VAL A 843 21.59 11.42 16.13
CA VAL A 843 20.63 12.29 15.44
C VAL A 843 20.42 13.61 16.19
N VAL A 844 20.19 13.56 17.51
CA VAL A 844 20.03 14.78 18.32
C VAL A 844 21.29 15.64 18.30
N GLU A 845 22.48 15.03 18.36
CA GLU A 845 23.75 15.76 18.25
C GLU A 845 23.98 16.34 16.84
N ALA A 846 23.47 15.72 15.77
CA ALA A 846 23.52 16.28 14.42
C ALA A 846 22.59 17.50 14.28
N LEU A 847 21.38 17.44 14.86
CA LEU A 847 20.48 18.60 14.96
C LEU A 847 21.13 19.74 15.76
N GLN A 848 21.68 19.45 16.94
CA GLN A 848 22.38 20.45 17.77
C GLN A 848 23.56 21.12 17.02
N ARG A 849 24.26 20.41 16.12
CA ARG A 849 25.25 21.02 15.23
C ARG A 849 24.62 21.98 14.22
N ARG A 850 23.53 21.60 13.53
CA ARG A 850 22.80 22.54 12.65
C ARG A 850 22.35 23.78 13.40
N GLU A 851 21.77 23.62 14.59
CA GLU A 851 21.28 24.75 15.39
C GLU A 851 22.41 25.69 15.84
N TYR A 852 23.61 25.16 16.12
CA TYR A 852 24.80 25.99 16.33
C TYR A 852 25.12 26.89 15.12
N TYR A 853 25.09 26.37 13.88
CA TYR A 853 25.28 27.18 12.68
C TYR A 853 24.10 28.14 12.43
N LYS A 854 22.86 27.68 12.61
CA LYS A 854 21.64 28.48 12.44
C LYS A 854 21.51 29.62 13.44
N ALA A 855 22.08 29.51 14.63
CA ALA A 855 22.11 30.58 15.64
C ALA A 855 22.89 31.83 15.22
N PHE A 856 23.69 31.77 14.14
CA PHE A 856 24.36 32.94 13.55
C PHE A 856 23.54 33.60 12.43
N THR A 857 22.61 32.87 11.80
CA THR A 857 21.74 33.44 10.76
C THR A 857 20.72 34.39 11.38
N VAL A 858 20.51 35.54 10.76
CA VAL A 858 19.42 36.46 11.08
C VAL A 858 18.60 36.77 9.85
N HIS A 859 17.28 36.90 10.04
CA HIS A 859 16.33 37.29 9.01
C HIS A 859 15.66 38.61 9.42
N TYR A 860 15.65 39.58 8.50
CA TYR A 860 15.03 40.89 8.66
C TYR A 860 14.35 41.32 7.35
N GLU A 861 13.10 41.77 7.47
CA GLU A 861 12.25 42.23 6.37
C GLU A 861 11.86 43.71 6.55
N LEU A 862 11.65 44.43 5.44
CA LEU A 862 11.20 45.83 5.50
C LEU A 862 9.70 45.92 5.86
N ALA A 863 9.33 46.91 6.69
CA ALA A 863 7.93 47.14 7.07
C ALA A 863 7.06 47.59 5.89
N ALA A 864 5.82 47.10 5.85
CA ALA A 864 4.93 47.18 4.68
C ALA A 864 4.71 48.59 4.06
N PRO A 865 4.58 49.70 4.82
CA PRO A 865 4.33 51.02 4.22
C PRO A 865 5.47 51.55 3.34
N LEU A 866 6.72 51.19 3.66
CA LEU A 866 7.90 51.69 2.95
C LEU A 866 8.10 51.04 1.58
N ALA A 867 7.56 49.84 1.36
CA ALA A 867 7.70 49.12 0.10
C ALA A 867 6.86 49.74 -1.04
N SER A 868 5.78 50.45 -0.74
CA SER A 868 4.95 51.11 -1.76
C SER A 868 5.42 52.52 -2.13
N LEU A 869 5.93 53.30 -1.17
CA LEU A 869 6.47 54.65 -1.40
C LEU A 869 7.77 54.68 -2.22
N ALA A 870 8.38 53.52 -2.43
CA ALA A 870 9.54 53.34 -3.32
C ALA A 870 9.14 53.29 -4.82
N GLY A 871 7.88 52.99 -5.14
CA GLY A 871 7.39 52.82 -6.52
C GLY A 871 7.31 54.14 -7.30
N THR A 872 7.71 54.06 -8.58
CA THR A 872 7.79 55.14 -9.60
C THR A 872 8.46 56.45 -9.15
N ALA A 873 7.88 57.24 -8.24
CA ALA A 873 8.42 58.54 -7.82
C ALA A 873 9.86 58.46 -7.27
N GLY A 874 10.17 57.42 -6.49
CA GLY A 874 11.53 57.19 -5.99
C GLY A 874 12.51 56.80 -7.11
N VAL A 875 12.03 56.05 -8.11
CA VAL A 875 12.81 55.61 -9.28
C VAL A 875 13.05 56.78 -10.24
N GLU A 876 12.05 57.61 -10.51
CA GLU A 876 12.18 58.82 -11.33
C GLU A 876 13.16 59.83 -10.71
N ALA A 877 13.08 60.08 -9.40
CA ALA A 877 14.06 60.92 -8.70
C ALA A 877 15.48 60.34 -8.81
N LEU A 878 15.62 59.02 -8.70
CA LEU A 878 16.90 58.31 -8.83
C LEU A 878 17.48 58.43 -10.25
N LEU A 879 16.67 58.20 -11.28
CA LEU A 879 17.07 58.34 -12.69
C LEU A 879 17.32 59.80 -13.10
N ALA A 880 16.57 60.75 -12.54
CA ALA A 880 16.75 62.18 -12.79
C ALA A 880 18.10 62.69 -12.27
N SER A 881 18.56 62.21 -11.10
CA SER A 881 19.87 62.59 -10.55
C SER A 881 21.03 62.28 -11.51
N GLN A 882 20.91 61.19 -12.29
CA GLN A 882 21.93 60.79 -13.26
C GLN A 882 21.96 61.66 -14.53
N ARG A 883 20.85 62.32 -14.89
CA ARG A 883 20.82 63.28 -16.00
C ARG A 883 21.57 64.58 -15.65
N SER A 884 21.60 64.94 -14.36
CA SER A 884 22.34 66.10 -13.86
C SER A 884 23.87 65.92 -13.87
N SER A 885 24.38 64.69 -13.87
CA SER A 885 25.82 64.41 -13.77
C SER A 885 26.53 64.18 -15.11
N ARG A 886 25.84 64.39 -16.25
CA ARG A 886 26.38 64.18 -17.61
C ARG A 886 26.58 65.46 -18.44
N SER A 887 26.34 66.64 -17.86
CA SER A 887 26.51 67.94 -18.54
C SER A 887 27.80 68.69 -18.20
N SER A 888 28.60 68.25 -17.22
CA SER A 888 29.88 68.86 -16.84
C SER A 888 31.06 68.19 -17.57
N GLY A 889 31.27 68.57 -18.83
CA GLY A 889 32.21 67.88 -19.73
C GLY A 889 32.87 68.74 -20.80
N ARG A 890 33.16 70.03 -20.54
CA ARG A 890 34.02 70.84 -21.41
C ARG A 890 34.97 71.74 -20.62
N GLY A 891 36.26 71.45 -20.76
CA GLY A 891 37.38 72.40 -20.72
C GLY A 891 37.60 73.21 -19.45
N PHE A 892 38.68 72.88 -18.72
CA PHE A 892 39.45 73.91 -18.01
C PHE A 892 40.94 73.59 -18.05
N THR A 893 41.71 74.58 -18.49
CA THR A 893 43.18 74.67 -18.35
C THR A 893 43.50 75.81 -17.38
N SER A 894 44.71 75.77 -16.81
CA SER A 894 45.33 76.81 -15.94
C SER A 894 44.64 77.15 -14.60
N THR A 895 45.17 76.54 -13.54
CA THR A 895 45.77 77.20 -12.35
C THR A 895 45.25 78.58 -11.90
N GLU A 896 44.82 78.72 -10.64
CA GLU A 896 45.67 79.21 -9.53
C GLU A 896 45.02 79.16 -8.12
N LYS A 897 45.89 78.98 -7.11
CA LYS A 897 45.89 79.44 -5.70
C LYS A 897 44.61 79.44 -4.81
N TRP A 898 44.79 78.84 -3.63
CA TRP A 898 43.97 78.97 -2.42
C TRP A 898 44.45 80.10 -1.50
N ARG A 899 43.52 80.75 -0.76
CA ARG A 899 43.71 81.21 0.63
C ARG A 899 42.38 81.54 1.35
N GLU A 900 42.38 81.42 2.67
CA GLU A 900 41.23 81.60 3.60
C GLU A 900 40.89 83.11 3.85
N HIS A 901 39.80 83.58 4.48
CA HIS A 901 39.23 83.27 5.81
C HIS A 901 38.02 84.22 6.14
N HIS A 902 37.07 83.79 7.01
CA HIS A 902 36.15 84.58 7.90
C HIS A 902 35.20 85.69 7.33
N ASP A 903 34.15 86.22 8.02
CA ASP A 903 33.13 85.73 8.99
C ASP A 903 32.11 86.88 9.33
N LYS A 904 30.88 86.54 9.78
CA LYS A 904 29.84 87.33 10.53
C LYS A 904 28.90 88.39 9.90
N GLY A 905 27.61 88.26 10.29
CA GLY A 905 26.63 89.34 10.57
C GLY A 905 25.75 89.84 9.41
N GLU A 906 24.47 90.24 9.57
CA GLU A 906 23.49 90.06 10.67
C GLU A 906 22.04 90.27 10.14
N GLN A 907 21.04 90.27 11.03
CA GLN A 907 19.56 90.34 10.87
C GLN A 907 19.01 91.41 9.86
N THR A 908 17.78 91.42 9.31
CA THR A 908 16.44 91.11 9.89
C THR A 908 15.29 91.09 8.83
N GLN A 909 14.11 90.56 9.20
CA GLN A 909 12.73 90.80 8.66
C GLN A 909 12.25 90.17 7.32
N GLN A 910 11.02 89.60 7.37
CA GLN A 910 10.19 89.14 6.23
C GLN A 910 9.14 90.23 5.86
N PRO A 911 8.40 90.11 4.73
CA PRO A 911 7.12 89.38 4.82
C PRO A 911 6.65 88.60 3.56
N SER A 912 6.14 87.39 3.81
CA SER A 912 4.93 86.77 3.21
C SER A 912 4.84 86.33 1.73
N THR A 913 4.28 85.12 1.57
CA THR A 913 3.55 84.58 0.40
C THR A 913 4.29 84.27 -0.92
N ARG A 914 4.81 83.04 -1.02
CA ARG A 914 4.30 82.05 -2.00
C ARG A 914 4.70 80.63 -1.61
N ALA A 915 3.78 79.68 -1.81
CA ALA A 915 3.99 78.29 -1.42
C ALA A 915 4.78 77.52 -2.50
N SER A 916 6.06 77.27 -2.23
CA SER A 916 6.86 76.22 -2.89
C SER A 916 7.35 75.26 -1.81
N GLY A 917 6.71 74.09 -1.73
CA GLY A 917 7.04 73.07 -0.72
C GLY A 917 8.39 72.43 -1.02
N ASN A 918 9.42 72.79 -0.26
CA ASN A 918 10.72 72.13 -0.31
C ASN A 918 10.61 70.68 0.21
N ILE A 919 10.54 69.72 -0.72
CA ILE A 919 10.71 68.29 -0.43
C ILE A 919 12.21 68.01 -0.18
N SER A 920 12.71 68.47 0.96
CA SER A 920 14.09 68.25 1.42
C SER A 920 14.14 68.34 2.94
N SER A 921 13.82 67.23 3.62
CA SER A 921 14.05 67.05 5.09
C SER A 921 13.60 65.70 5.68
N SER A 922 12.95 64.79 4.93
CA SER A 922 12.31 63.59 5.50
C SER A 922 13.19 62.35 5.70
N ILE A 923 14.43 62.31 5.17
CA ILE A 923 15.38 61.21 5.43
C ILE A 923 16.15 61.50 6.73
N ARG A 924 15.45 61.43 7.87
CA ARG A 924 16.07 61.43 9.20
C ARG A 924 16.26 59.99 9.70
N SER A 925 17.52 59.60 9.88
CA SER A 925 18.02 58.48 10.71
C SER A 925 16.97 57.47 11.22
N PHE A 926 16.61 56.49 10.39
CA PHE A 926 15.85 55.33 10.85
C PHE A 926 16.75 54.45 11.74
N SER A 927 16.62 54.60 13.06
CA SER A 927 17.23 53.69 14.02
C SER A 927 16.58 52.31 13.91
N SER A 928 17.35 51.27 13.59
CA SER A 928 16.87 49.89 13.50
C SER A 928 16.15 49.45 14.78
N PRO A 929 15.07 48.66 14.70
CA PRO A 929 14.43 48.09 15.88
C PRO A 929 15.37 47.13 16.63
N VAL A 930 16.36 46.49 15.97
CA VAL A 930 17.40 45.73 16.69
C VAL A 930 18.23 46.64 17.62
N VAL A 931 18.48 47.88 17.20
CA VAL A 931 19.18 48.89 18.02
C VAL A 931 18.28 49.38 19.17
N ARG A 932 16.97 49.53 18.94
CA ARG A 932 16.01 49.98 19.98
C ARG A 932 15.62 48.91 20.99
N GLU A 933 15.32 47.71 20.54
CA GLU A 933 14.76 46.62 21.37
C GLU A 933 15.84 45.79 22.07
N GLN A 934 17.00 45.59 21.43
CA GLN A 934 18.09 44.75 21.98
C GLN A 934 19.30 45.57 22.45
N GLY A 935 19.31 46.90 22.28
CA GLY A 935 20.43 47.75 22.67
C GLY A 935 21.74 47.44 21.93
N VAL A 936 21.66 46.82 20.75
CA VAL A 936 22.82 46.48 19.92
C VAL A 936 23.36 47.77 19.28
N THR A 937 24.64 48.07 19.50
CA THR A 937 25.33 49.19 18.85
C THR A 937 25.96 48.70 17.55
N VAL A 938 25.68 49.35 16.42
CA VAL A 938 26.25 48.98 15.12
C VAL A 938 27.73 49.38 15.05
N PRO A 939 28.69 48.44 14.88
CA PRO A 939 30.11 48.80 14.75
C PRO A 939 30.41 49.51 13.42
N THR A 940 31.36 50.44 13.44
CA THR A 940 31.79 51.22 12.27
C THR A 940 33.13 50.76 11.68
N THR A 941 33.88 49.93 12.41
CA THR A 941 35.13 49.30 11.98
C THR A 941 34.90 47.89 11.44
N PHE A 942 35.60 47.53 10.37
CA PHE A 942 35.47 46.24 9.67
C PHE A 942 36.84 45.59 9.51
N CYS A 943 36.89 44.27 9.56
CA CYS A 943 38.06 43.48 9.21
C CYS A 943 37.75 42.55 8.05
N PHE A 944 38.79 42.18 7.30
CA PHE A 944 38.75 41.14 6.29
C PHE A 944 39.76 40.07 6.72
N ARG A 945 39.30 38.82 6.86
CA ARG A 945 40.11 37.67 7.29
C ARG A 945 39.65 36.44 6.51
N ASP A 946 40.59 35.76 5.88
CA ASP A 946 40.38 34.51 5.14
C ASP A 946 39.17 34.58 4.19
N GLY A 947 39.13 35.57 3.30
CA GLY A 947 38.01 35.77 2.36
C GLY A 947 36.64 36.14 2.96
N VAL A 948 36.55 36.40 4.28
CA VAL A 948 35.33 36.82 4.96
C VAL A 948 35.50 38.24 5.52
N ARG A 949 34.55 39.13 5.19
CA ARG A 949 34.45 40.44 5.84
C ARG A 949 33.50 40.39 7.02
N ASP A 950 33.91 40.92 8.17
CA ASP A 950 33.10 41.00 9.40
C ASP A 950 33.37 42.32 10.14
N VAL A 951 32.57 42.61 11.16
CA VAL A 951 32.71 43.79 12.01
C VAL A 951 33.80 43.58 13.08
N VAL A 952 34.55 44.64 13.37
CA VAL A 952 35.43 44.70 14.54
C VAL A 952 34.61 45.26 15.70
N VAL A 953 34.22 44.39 16.63
CA VAL A 953 33.50 44.76 17.85
C VAL A 953 34.44 45.52 18.80
N PRO A 954 34.15 46.78 19.19
CA PRO A 954 34.99 47.52 20.12
C PRO A 954 35.12 46.84 21.48
N ALA A 955 36.28 46.95 22.13
CA ALA A 955 36.54 46.34 23.44
C ALA A 955 35.56 46.86 24.53
N ASN A 956 35.11 48.11 24.42
CA ASN A 956 34.13 48.76 25.29
C ASN A 956 32.65 48.51 24.89
N ALA A 957 32.37 47.72 23.86
CA ALA A 957 31.00 47.41 23.46
C ALA A 957 30.23 46.66 24.57
N ASN A 958 28.92 46.90 24.66
CA ASN A 958 28.05 46.25 25.64
C ASN A 958 27.91 44.74 25.37
N ALA A 959 27.44 43.99 26.37
CA ALA A 959 27.34 42.53 26.30
C ALA A 959 26.45 42.06 25.13
N THR A 960 25.30 42.70 24.90
CA THR A 960 24.37 42.32 23.82
C THR A 960 24.99 42.53 22.43
N THR A 961 25.78 43.59 22.25
CA THR A 961 26.51 43.85 21.00
C THR A 961 27.60 42.80 20.77
N LYS A 962 28.35 42.43 21.82
CA LYS A 962 29.38 41.38 21.77
C LYS A 962 28.79 40.01 21.44
N GLU A 963 27.63 39.67 22.01
CA GLU A 963 26.94 38.41 21.73
C GLU A 963 26.31 38.39 20.33
N TYR A 964 25.67 39.50 19.91
CA TYR A 964 25.08 39.62 18.58
C TYR A 964 26.13 39.53 17.47
N PHE A 965 27.31 40.14 17.67
CA PHE A 965 28.44 40.16 16.74
C PHE A 965 29.61 39.23 17.15
N ARG A 966 29.33 38.14 17.88
CA ARG A 966 30.34 37.11 18.19
C ARG A 966 30.97 36.50 16.92
N PRO A 967 32.23 36.01 16.95
CA PRO A 967 32.90 35.45 15.77
C PRO A 967 32.16 34.26 15.15
N LEU A 968 32.20 34.14 13.83
CA LEU A 968 31.67 32.97 13.12
C LEU A 968 32.53 31.72 13.36
N PRO A 969 31.96 30.50 13.25
CA PRO A 969 32.71 29.24 13.20
C PRO A 969 33.73 29.26 12.05
N SER A 970 34.95 28.77 12.30
CA SER A 970 36.00 28.72 11.29
C SER A 970 35.79 27.61 10.26
N TRP A 971 36.44 27.74 9.10
CA TRP A 971 36.45 26.73 8.03
C TRP A 971 36.81 25.34 8.56
N ALA A 972 37.90 25.23 9.34
CA ALA A 972 38.34 23.97 9.93
C ALA A 972 37.27 23.31 10.83
N LYS A 973 36.47 24.11 11.56
CA LYS A 973 35.38 23.60 12.40
C LYS A 973 34.20 23.12 11.55
N PHE A 974 33.80 23.89 10.54
CA PHE A 974 32.74 23.51 9.60
C PHE A 974 33.10 22.22 8.83
N GLN A 975 34.32 22.16 8.31
CA GLN A 975 34.84 21.03 7.56
C GLN A 975 34.89 19.75 8.42
N ALA A 976 35.27 19.86 9.70
CA ALA A 976 35.24 18.75 10.64
C ALA A 976 33.81 18.27 10.95
N ASP A 977 32.87 19.19 11.18
CA ASP A 977 31.46 18.85 11.44
C ASP A 977 30.79 18.20 10.22
N ALA A 978 31.02 18.75 9.02
CA ALA A 978 30.49 18.23 7.77
C ALA A 978 30.99 16.81 7.49
N ARG A 979 32.30 16.55 7.67
CA ARG A 979 32.86 15.19 7.53
C ARG A 979 32.37 14.24 8.60
N GLN A 980 32.18 14.69 9.84
CA GLN A 980 31.59 13.86 10.89
C GLN A 980 30.15 13.45 10.52
N LEU A 981 29.37 14.35 9.90
CA LEU A 981 28.02 14.06 9.45
C LEU A 981 27.99 13.15 8.20
N ARG A 982 28.91 13.34 7.23
CA ARG A 982 29.14 12.41 6.11
C ARG A 982 29.40 11.00 6.64
N ALA A 983 30.37 10.84 7.55
CA ALA A 983 30.72 9.55 8.14
C ALA A 983 29.55 8.90 8.91
N LEU A 984 28.80 9.69 9.68
CA LEU A 984 27.60 9.21 10.39
C LEU A 984 26.51 8.72 9.42
N SER A 985 26.39 9.35 8.24
CA SER A 985 25.37 9.04 7.25
C SER A 985 25.63 7.72 6.53
N SER A 986 26.89 7.30 6.43
CA SER A 986 27.32 6.01 5.87
C SER A 986 27.30 4.85 6.86
N ASP A 987 27.06 5.10 8.16
CA ASP A 987 27.06 4.03 9.16
C ASP A 987 25.86 3.07 9.03
N SER A 988 26.13 1.77 9.05
CA SER A 988 25.13 0.72 8.86
C SER A 988 24.10 0.60 9.99
N SER A 989 24.40 1.08 11.21
CA SER A 989 23.43 1.14 12.30
C SER A 989 22.51 2.35 12.15
N MET A 990 23.08 3.51 11.82
CA MET A 990 22.37 4.75 11.53
C MET A 990 21.44 4.62 10.32
N LEU A 991 21.90 4.05 9.20
CA LEU A 991 21.08 3.79 8.01
C LEU A 991 19.85 2.92 8.33
N ARG A 992 20.04 1.84 9.09
CA ARG A 992 18.93 0.96 9.53
C ARG A 992 18.03 1.62 10.56
N TYR A 993 18.53 2.55 11.37
CA TYR A 993 17.72 3.35 12.29
C TYR A 993 16.86 4.35 11.51
N ALA A 994 17.46 5.15 10.63
CA ALA A 994 16.80 6.20 9.87
C ALA A 994 15.73 5.65 8.91
N ASN A 995 16.04 4.64 8.09
CA ASN A 995 15.05 3.97 7.22
C ASN A 995 13.82 3.55 8.01
N ARG A 996 14.00 2.91 9.18
CA ARG A 996 12.91 2.48 10.04
C ARG A 996 12.05 3.63 10.58
N ARG A 997 12.61 4.83 10.78
CA ARG A 997 11.82 6.02 11.17
C ARG A 997 11.08 6.60 9.97
N LEU A 998 11.73 6.67 8.81
CA LEU A 998 11.16 7.18 7.56
C LEU A 998 10.00 6.31 7.05
N ASP A 999 10.17 4.99 7.02
CA ASP A 999 9.11 4.03 6.66
C ASP A 999 7.91 4.12 7.61
N MET A 1000 8.16 4.43 8.89
CA MET A 1000 7.10 4.66 9.88
C MET A 1000 6.33 5.96 9.60
N LEU A 1001 7.01 7.06 9.24
CA LEU A 1001 6.38 8.32 8.86
C LEU A 1001 5.48 8.13 7.62
N GLU A 1002 6.00 7.44 6.61
CA GLU A 1002 5.27 7.09 5.40
C GLU A 1002 4.05 6.18 5.68
N CYS A 1003 4.22 5.11 6.48
CA CYS A 1003 3.11 4.25 6.87
C CYS A 1003 2.03 4.99 7.68
N LYS A 1004 2.43 5.95 8.53
CA LYS A 1004 1.47 6.83 9.23
C LYS A 1004 0.72 7.74 8.26
N PHE A 1005 1.38 8.32 7.25
CA PHE A 1005 0.71 9.15 6.25
C PHE A 1005 -0.27 8.33 5.41
N ASN A 1006 0.15 7.18 4.89
CA ASN A 1006 -0.72 6.29 4.10
C ASN A 1006 -1.93 5.81 4.92
N LEU A 1007 -1.73 5.49 6.21
CA LEU A 1007 -2.82 5.14 7.12
C LEU A 1007 -3.72 6.35 7.45
N HIS A 1008 -3.18 7.56 7.53
CA HIS A 1008 -3.97 8.78 7.72
C HIS A 1008 -4.88 9.03 6.53
N VAL A 1009 -4.34 9.12 5.31
CA VAL A 1009 -5.12 9.33 4.08
C VAL A 1009 -6.19 8.25 3.91
N ALA A 1010 -5.85 6.98 4.15
CA ALA A 1010 -6.83 5.89 4.07
C ALA A 1010 -7.93 5.95 5.15
N LEU A 1011 -7.66 6.57 6.32
CA LEU A 1011 -8.62 6.75 7.42
C LEU A 1011 -9.49 7.99 7.28
N THR A 1012 -8.92 9.11 6.83
CA THR A 1012 -9.67 10.36 6.65
C THR A 1012 -10.38 10.43 5.31
N ASN A 1013 -9.87 9.73 4.30
CA ASN A 1013 -10.28 9.88 2.90
C ASN A 1013 -10.40 11.37 2.54
N ASP A 1014 -9.39 12.16 2.94
CA ASP A 1014 -9.42 13.63 2.94
C ASP A 1014 -9.49 14.24 1.53
N ASP A 1015 -9.33 13.40 0.52
CA ASP A 1015 -9.50 13.68 -0.90
C ASP A 1015 -10.99 13.70 -1.34
N GLN A 1016 -11.89 13.08 -0.58
CA GLN A 1016 -13.34 13.08 -0.84
C GLN A 1016 -14.05 14.19 -0.06
N GLU A 1017 -15.04 14.84 -0.68
CA GLU A 1017 -15.70 16.08 -0.22
C GLU A 1017 -16.47 15.99 1.12
N THR A 1018 -16.37 14.89 1.87
CA THR A 1018 -17.27 14.55 2.96
C THR A 1018 -16.85 15.12 4.32
N GLN A 1019 -17.41 16.28 4.65
CA GLN A 1019 -17.88 16.52 6.02
C GLN A 1019 -19.41 16.52 6.04
N GLU A 1020 -19.97 15.80 7.01
CA GLU A 1020 -21.40 15.74 7.26
C GLU A 1020 -21.94 17.08 7.81
N GLY A 1021 -23.14 17.48 7.40
CA GLY A 1021 -24.00 18.41 8.16
C GLY A 1021 -23.82 19.92 7.93
N HIS A 1022 -24.78 20.52 7.22
CA HIS A 1022 -25.26 21.89 7.42
C HIS A 1022 -24.35 23.11 7.14
N LEU A 1023 -23.22 22.98 6.44
CA LEU A 1023 -22.37 24.15 6.12
C LEU A 1023 -22.16 24.37 4.61
N THR A 1024 -23.17 24.97 3.96
CA THR A 1024 -23.13 25.83 2.74
C THR A 1024 -22.39 25.36 1.47
N ASP A 1025 -23.04 25.55 0.31
CA ASP A 1025 -22.56 25.17 -1.04
C ASP A 1025 -21.16 25.68 -1.44
N MET A 1026 -20.66 26.73 -0.78
CA MET A 1026 -19.29 27.26 -0.92
C MET A 1026 -18.18 26.22 -0.69
N LEU A 1027 -18.48 25.05 -0.13
CA LEU A 1027 -17.49 24.03 0.24
C LEU A 1027 -17.21 22.94 -0.81
N ARG A 1028 -17.87 22.96 -1.99
CA ARG A 1028 -17.50 22.09 -3.13
C ARG A 1028 -16.16 22.47 -3.78
N GLU A 1029 -15.61 23.64 -3.45
CA GLU A 1029 -14.29 24.09 -3.91
C GLU A 1029 -13.19 23.88 -2.84
N LYS A 1030 -13.41 22.99 -1.86
CA LYS A 1030 -12.56 22.90 -0.66
C LYS A 1030 -11.07 22.69 -0.93
N SER A 1031 -10.73 21.95 -2.01
CA SER A 1031 -9.36 21.69 -2.45
C SER A 1031 -9.25 21.92 -3.96
N ASP A 1032 -8.83 23.13 -4.31
CA ASP A 1032 -8.67 23.61 -5.68
C ASP A 1032 -7.30 24.29 -5.83
N ILE A 1033 -6.39 23.64 -6.56
CA ILE A 1033 -5.03 24.12 -6.83
C ILE A 1033 -5.01 25.42 -7.67
N TYR A 1034 -6.07 25.73 -8.42
CA TYR A 1034 -6.15 26.97 -9.20
C TYR A 1034 -6.39 28.18 -8.29
N LYS A 1035 -7.15 28.01 -7.19
CA LYS A 1035 -7.38 29.07 -6.18
C LYS A 1035 -6.37 29.08 -5.02
N CYS A 1036 -5.41 28.17 -5.02
CA CYS A 1036 -4.26 28.19 -4.11
C CYS A 1036 -3.16 29.07 -4.67
N VAL A 1037 -2.56 29.90 -3.81
CA VAL A 1037 -1.33 30.61 -4.16
C VAL A 1037 -0.17 29.62 -4.18
N LYS A 1038 0.55 29.56 -5.30
CA LYS A 1038 1.77 28.74 -5.49
C LYS A 1038 2.93 29.64 -5.93
N VAL A 1039 4.13 29.32 -5.46
CA VAL A 1039 5.36 30.05 -5.80
C VAL A 1039 6.31 29.09 -6.49
N ASP A 1040 6.78 29.46 -7.68
CA ASP A 1040 7.93 28.83 -8.31
C ASP A 1040 9.21 29.25 -7.58
N VAL A 1041 9.53 28.50 -6.52
CA VAL A 1041 10.66 28.78 -5.63
C VAL A 1041 12.00 28.34 -6.24
N HIS A 1042 11.99 27.66 -7.38
CA HIS A 1042 13.18 27.24 -8.10
C HIS A 1042 13.03 27.36 -9.64
N CYS A 1043 13.39 28.53 -10.18
CA CYS A 1043 13.48 28.76 -11.64
C CYS A 1043 14.53 29.83 -12.03
N HIS A 1044 15.28 29.60 -13.11
CA HIS A 1044 16.25 30.54 -13.67
C HIS A 1044 15.59 31.52 -14.65
N MET A 1045 15.86 32.84 -14.53
CA MET A 1045 15.21 33.81 -15.43
C MET A 1045 15.59 33.61 -16.90
N ALA A 1046 16.83 33.18 -17.18
CA ALA A 1046 17.31 32.91 -18.53
C ALA A 1046 16.60 31.72 -19.22
N SER A 1047 15.76 30.98 -18.50
CA SER A 1047 14.86 29.93 -19.01
C SER A 1047 13.42 30.07 -18.48
N GLY A 1048 13.03 31.20 -17.86
CA GLY A 1048 11.71 31.37 -17.24
C GLY A 1048 10.55 31.67 -18.21
N MET A 1049 10.85 32.03 -19.45
CA MET A 1049 9.89 32.12 -20.56
C MET A 1049 9.75 30.78 -21.27
N THR A 1050 8.62 30.50 -21.90
CA THR A 1050 8.44 29.32 -22.76
C THR A 1050 9.14 29.50 -24.11
N ALA A 1051 9.38 28.38 -24.82
CA ALA A 1051 9.93 28.43 -26.17
C ALA A 1051 8.97 29.08 -27.19
N LYS A 1052 7.66 29.06 -26.92
CA LYS A 1052 6.64 29.74 -27.75
C LYS A 1052 6.70 31.25 -27.58
N GLU A 1053 6.84 31.74 -26.34
CA GLU A 1053 7.04 33.17 -26.05
C GLU A 1053 8.34 33.69 -26.67
N LEU A 1054 9.46 32.97 -26.50
CA LEU A 1054 10.73 33.33 -27.12
C LEU A 1054 10.66 33.37 -28.65
N LEU A 1055 10.00 32.38 -29.29
CA LEU A 1055 9.82 32.34 -30.74
C LEU A 1055 9.01 33.55 -31.25
N LYS A 1056 7.87 33.81 -30.61
CA LYS A 1056 7.00 34.95 -30.94
C LYS A 1056 7.78 36.27 -30.83
N PHE A 1057 8.52 36.44 -29.75
CA PHE A 1057 9.34 37.62 -29.50
C PHE A 1057 10.42 37.81 -30.57
N ILE A 1058 11.14 36.75 -30.95
CA ILE A 1058 12.16 36.80 -32.02
C ILE A 1058 11.54 37.28 -33.33
N LYS A 1059 10.43 36.67 -33.77
CA LYS A 1059 9.74 37.07 -35.01
C LYS A 1059 9.29 38.53 -34.97
N GLU A 1060 8.65 38.94 -33.88
CA GLU A 1060 8.18 40.30 -33.68
C GLU A 1060 9.32 41.32 -33.75
N LYS A 1061 10.46 41.06 -33.09
CA LYS A 1061 11.61 41.97 -33.10
C LYS A 1061 12.29 42.04 -34.45
N VAL A 1062 12.48 40.93 -35.16
CA VAL A 1062 13.10 41.01 -36.51
C VAL A 1062 12.18 41.72 -37.50
N ARG A 1063 10.85 41.60 -37.35
CA ARG A 1063 9.86 42.31 -38.18
C ARG A 1063 9.79 43.81 -37.89
N MET A 1064 9.77 44.21 -36.61
CA MET A 1064 9.46 45.60 -36.19
C MET A 1064 10.70 46.42 -35.81
N ASN A 1065 11.80 45.77 -35.41
CA ASN A 1065 13.02 46.36 -34.85
C ASN A 1065 14.28 45.95 -35.64
N ARG A 1066 14.14 45.68 -36.95
CA ARG A 1066 15.25 45.24 -37.83
C ARG A 1066 16.47 46.16 -37.79
N ASN A 1067 16.25 47.46 -37.60
CA ASN A 1067 17.27 48.50 -37.64
C ASN A 1067 17.88 48.83 -36.25
N ASP A 1068 17.40 48.22 -35.17
CA ASP A 1068 18.03 48.38 -33.84
C ASP A 1068 19.47 47.83 -33.92
N VAL A 1069 20.46 48.62 -33.49
CA VAL A 1069 21.87 48.19 -33.43
C VAL A 1069 22.07 47.30 -32.21
N VAL A 1070 22.53 46.06 -32.42
CA VAL A 1070 22.53 44.99 -31.41
C VAL A 1070 23.91 44.45 -31.04
N ASP A 1071 24.95 44.69 -31.84
CA ASP A 1071 26.33 44.29 -31.57
C ASP A 1071 27.32 45.17 -32.36
N ILE A 1072 28.62 44.97 -32.16
CA ILE A 1072 29.69 45.48 -33.04
C ILE A 1072 30.40 44.29 -33.69
N ASP A 1073 30.62 44.39 -35.00
CA ASP A 1073 31.44 43.43 -35.73
C ASP A 1073 32.89 43.49 -35.25
N ARG A 1074 33.39 42.42 -34.63
CA ARG A 1074 34.77 42.35 -34.14
C ARG A 1074 35.81 42.41 -35.26
N SER A 1075 35.45 42.09 -36.50
CA SER A 1075 36.36 42.08 -37.64
C SER A 1075 36.49 43.44 -38.33
N THR A 1076 35.43 44.26 -38.32
CA THR A 1076 35.39 45.55 -39.03
C THR A 1076 35.25 46.77 -38.10
N GLY A 1077 34.86 46.57 -36.85
CA GLY A 1077 34.57 47.63 -35.88
C GLY A 1077 33.24 48.35 -36.11
N PHE A 1078 32.48 48.00 -37.14
CA PHE A 1078 31.19 48.64 -37.45
C PHE A 1078 30.03 48.07 -36.63
N PRO A 1079 29.00 48.89 -36.32
CA PRO A 1079 27.77 48.42 -35.68
C PRO A 1079 27.03 47.42 -36.56
N ILE A 1080 26.46 46.38 -35.94
CA ILE A 1080 25.59 45.38 -36.57
C ILE A 1080 24.15 45.63 -36.11
N THR A 1081 23.23 45.80 -37.05
CA THR A 1081 21.77 45.84 -36.81
C THR A 1081 21.18 44.45 -36.59
N LEU A 1082 20.01 44.36 -35.96
CA LEU A 1082 19.30 43.10 -35.76
C LEU A 1082 19.07 42.34 -37.09
N GLY A 1083 18.74 43.07 -38.16
CA GLY A 1083 18.58 42.51 -39.50
C GLY A 1083 19.86 41.93 -40.08
N GLU A 1084 20.99 42.60 -39.89
CA GLU A 1084 22.31 42.12 -40.34
C GLU A 1084 22.80 40.94 -39.50
N LEU A 1085 22.52 40.91 -38.18
CA LEU A 1085 22.82 39.78 -37.32
C LEU A 1085 22.07 38.52 -37.80
N PHE A 1086 20.78 38.63 -38.10
CA PHE A 1086 20.01 37.50 -38.65
C PHE A 1086 20.46 37.11 -40.07
N ALA A 1087 20.87 38.07 -40.91
CA ALA A 1087 21.45 37.77 -42.22
C ALA A 1087 22.79 37.03 -42.11
N LYS A 1088 23.67 37.37 -41.14
CA LYS A 1088 24.90 36.61 -40.86
C LYS A 1088 24.61 35.20 -40.37
N ILE A 1089 23.67 35.04 -39.43
CA ILE A 1089 23.27 33.72 -38.91
C ILE A 1089 22.67 32.82 -40.00
N HIS A 1090 21.99 33.42 -41.00
CA HIS A 1090 21.53 32.70 -42.20
C HIS A 1090 22.70 32.24 -43.06
N ALA A 1091 23.64 33.13 -43.39
CA ALA A 1091 24.81 32.83 -44.22
C ALA A 1091 25.71 31.72 -43.64
N GLU A 1092 25.80 31.62 -42.31
CA GLU A 1092 26.56 30.55 -41.63
C GLU A 1092 25.92 29.16 -41.70
N LYS A 1093 24.61 29.05 -41.97
CA LYS A 1093 23.87 27.79 -41.72
C LYS A 1093 23.48 26.96 -42.94
N LEU A 1094 23.18 27.55 -44.10
CA LEU A 1094 22.81 26.79 -45.31
C LEU A 1094 23.15 27.50 -46.62
N SER A 1095 23.93 26.81 -47.46
CA SER A 1095 23.96 27.09 -48.90
C SER A 1095 22.62 26.73 -49.54
N GLY A 1096 21.89 27.72 -50.05
CA GLY A 1096 20.90 27.51 -51.13
C GLY A 1096 19.41 27.56 -50.80
N THR A 1097 18.99 27.90 -49.58
CA THR A 1097 17.56 28.15 -49.27
C THR A 1097 17.35 29.52 -48.63
N THR A 1098 16.37 30.28 -49.14
CA THR A 1098 15.91 31.53 -48.56
C THR A 1098 15.21 31.26 -47.24
N PHE A 1099 15.84 31.67 -46.15
CA PHE A 1099 15.31 31.52 -44.80
C PHE A 1099 14.39 32.70 -44.50
N ASP A 1100 13.08 32.49 -44.55
CA ASP A 1100 12.16 33.44 -43.95
C ASP A 1100 12.18 33.27 -42.41
N VAL A 1101 12.19 34.40 -41.71
CA VAL A 1101 12.07 34.43 -40.25
C VAL A 1101 10.67 33.98 -39.84
N GLU A 1102 9.67 34.12 -40.71
CA GLU A 1102 8.34 33.56 -40.50
C GLU A 1102 8.27 32.03 -40.58
N ASP A 1103 9.25 31.36 -41.17
CA ASP A 1103 9.35 29.88 -41.15
C ASP A 1103 10.03 29.34 -39.88
N LEU A 1104 10.50 30.21 -38.97
CA LEU A 1104 11.05 29.76 -37.70
C LEU A 1104 10.00 29.02 -36.85
N THR A 1105 10.37 27.80 -36.45
CA THR A 1105 9.58 26.96 -35.53
C THR A 1105 10.26 26.84 -34.16
N ILE A 1106 9.54 26.29 -33.18
CA ILE A 1106 10.11 25.98 -31.86
C ILE A 1106 11.28 24.99 -31.98
N ALA A 1107 11.21 24.05 -32.92
CA ALA A 1107 12.30 23.10 -33.19
C ALA A 1107 13.55 23.82 -33.74
N SER A 1108 13.35 24.81 -34.63
CA SER A 1108 14.44 25.62 -35.21
C SER A 1108 15.27 26.34 -34.13
N LEU A 1109 14.64 26.77 -33.02
CA LEU A 1109 15.33 27.38 -31.87
C LEU A 1109 16.33 26.45 -31.17
N ASN A 1110 16.13 25.13 -31.24
CA ASN A 1110 16.98 24.11 -30.61
C ASN A 1110 17.14 24.24 -29.07
N VAL A 1111 16.20 24.90 -28.40
CA VAL A 1111 16.24 25.22 -26.94
C VAL A 1111 15.69 24.11 -26.02
N LYS A 1112 14.99 23.11 -26.55
CA LYS A 1112 14.39 22.04 -25.73
C LYS A 1112 15.40 20.98 -25.30
N ALA A 1113 15.26 20.49 -24.07
CA ALA A 1113 15.96 19.29 -23.62
C ALA A 1113 15.38 18.03 -24.29
N GLY A 1114 16.13 16.93 -24.25
CA GLY A 1114 15.74 15.67 -24.87
C GLY A 1114 16.73 14.57 -24.54
N LYS A 1115 16.61 13.39 -25.15
CA LYS A 1115 17.46 12.22 -24.80
C LYS A 1115 18.97 12.49 -24.80
N ALA A 1116 19.45 13.45 -25.59
CA ALA A 1116 20.85 13.84 -25.68
C ALA A 1116 21.37 14.76 -24.54
N THR A 1117 20.50 15.32 -23.69
CA THR A 1117 20.92 16.12 -22.51
C THR A 1117 21.10 15.29 -21.25
N PHE A 1118 20.58 14.06 -21.21
CA PHE A 1118 20.66 13.19 -20.04
C PHE A 1118 22.12 12.83 -19.73
N ASN A 1119 22.60 13.14 -18.53
CA ASN A 1119 23.99 13.08 -18.08
C ASN A 1119 24.99 13.85 -18.98
N ARG A 1120 24.52 14.87 -19.73
CA ARG A 1120 25.34 15.67 -20.66
C ARG A 1120 25.12 17.16 -20.43
N PHE A 1121 25.68 17.66 -19.33
CA PHE A 1121 25.58 19.06 -18.91
C PHE A 1121 26.18 20.05 -19.93
N ASP A 1122 27.16 19.60 -20.72
CA ASP A 1122 27.71 20.33 -21.86
C ASP A 1122 26.67 20.57 -22.96
N VAL A 1123 25.90 19.53 -23.33
CA VAL A 1123 24.81 19.61 -24.32
C VAL A 1123 23.64 20.42 -23.76
N PHE A 1124 23.34 20.28 -22.46
CA PHE A 1124 22.33 21.09 -21.77
C PHE A 1124 22.69 22.59 -21.79
N ASN A 1125 23.93 22.96 -21.45
CA ASN A 1125 24.36 24.37 -21.48
C ASN A 1125 24.21 25.03 -22.86
N GLY A 1126 24.34 24.24 -23.94
CA GLY A 1126 24.06 24.69 -25.31
C GLY A 1126 22.60 25.07 -25.58
N ARG A 1127 21.64 24.56 -24.80
CA ARG A 1127 20.20 24.85 -24.94
C ARG A 1127 19.81 26.29 -24.62
N TYR A 1128 20.66 27.00 -23.87
CA TYR A 1128 20.52 28.44 -23.65
C TYR A 1128 20.93 29.30 -24.88
N SER A 1129 21.37 28.70 -25.99
CA SER A 1129 21.74 29.42 -27.21
C SER A 1129 20.68 29.21 -28.30
N PRO A 1130 19.73 30.15 -28.51
CA PRO A 1130 18.73 30.05 -29.56
C PRO A 1130 19.39 29.93 -30.94
N LEU A 1131 18.84 29.06 -31.79
CA LEU A 1131 19.45 28.68 -33.08
C LEU A 1131 20.86 28.05 -32.94
N GLY A 1132 21.32 27.71 -31.73
CA GLY A 1132 22.72 27.34 -31.45
C GLY A 1132 23.69 28.52 -31.38
N GLN A 1133 23.22 29.76 -31.47
CA GLN A 1133 24.06 30.96 -31.60
C GLN A 1133 24.29 31.67 -30.26
N SER A 1134 25.56 31.83 -29.87
CA SER A 1134 25.95 32.47 -28.60
C SER A 1134 25.70 33.98 -28.59
N ALA A 1135 25.72 34.63 -29.76
CA ALA A 1135 25.31 36.02 -29.94
C ALA A 1135 23.83 36.22 -29.55
N LEU A 1136 22.93 35.34 -30.00
CA LEU A 1136 21.51 35.41 -29.64
C LEU A 1136 21.27 35.14 -28.15
N ARG A 1137 22.03 34.23 -27.51
CA ARG A 1137 22.02 34.07 -26.05
C ARG A 1137 22.35 35.37 -25.33
N SER A 1138 23.40 36.06 -25.79
CA SER A 1138 23.86 37.30 -25.18
C SER A 1138 22.88 38.45 -25.40
N LEU A 1139 22.28 38.54 -26.58
CA LEU A 1139 21.30 39.57 -26.93
C LEU A 1139 19.95 39.40 -26.21
N LEU A 1140 19.43 38.16 -26.15
CA LEU A 1140 18.05 37.88 -25.72
C LEU A 1140 17.92 37.39 -24.27
N LEU A 1141 18.97 36.80 -23.68
CA LEU A 1141 18.91 36.06 -22.40
C LEU A 1141 19.99 36.50 -21.39
N LYS A 1142 20.55 37.72 -21.53
CA LYS A 1142 21.48 38.33 -20.57
C LYS A 1142 21.06 39.76 -20.23
N THR A 1143 21.33 40.15 -18.98
CA THR A 1143 21.09 41.50 -18.45
C THR A 1143 22.15 42.52 -18.89
N ASP A 1144 23.35 42.04 -19.24
CA ASP A 1144 24.49 42.85 -19.68
C ASP A 1144 24.90 42.44 -21.10
N ASN A 1145 24.68 43.34 -22.06
CA ASN A 1145 25.00 43.19 -23.48
C ASN A 1145 25.05 44.59 -24.14
N PHE A 1146 25.30 44.64 -25.45
CA PHE A 1146 25.46 45.90 -26.20
C PHE A 1146 24.27 46.87 -26.06
N ILE A 1147 23.03 46.36 -26.05
CA ILE A 1147 21.80 47.15 -25.88
C ILE A 1147 21.36 47.26 -24.41
N GLY A 1148 22.28 47.04 -23.47
CA GLY A 1148 22.03 47.12 -22.03
C GLY A 1148 20.95 46.17 -21.53
N GLY A 1149 20.77 44.99 -22.15
CA GLY A 1149 19.81 43.97 -21.71
C GLY A 1149 18.33 44.28 -22.01
N ARG A 1150 18.04 45.27 -22.85
CA ARG A 1150 16.67 45.74 -23.17
C ARG A 1150 15.73 44.62 -23.63
N TYR A 1151 16.13 43.81 -24.59
CA TYR A 1151 15.27 42.74 -25.13
C TYR A 1151 14.99 41.63 -24.12
N PHE A 1152 15.95 41.28 -23.27
CA PHE A 1152 15.71 40.33 -22.19
C PHE A 1152 14.68 40.88 -21.18
N ALA A 1153 14.79 42.16 -20.83
CA ALA A 1153 13.83 42.82 -19.95
C ALA A 1153 12.41 42.93 -20.56
N GLU A 1154 12.30 43.22 -21.86
CA GLU A 1154 11.01 43.21 -22.58
C GLU A 1154 10.35 41.81 -22.55
N LEU A 1155 11.14 40.74 -22.73
CA LEU A 1155 10.67 39.36 -22.65
C LEU A 1155 10.27 38.94 -21.23
N ILE A 1156 11.00 39.40 -20.21
CA ILE A 1156 10.67 39.20 -18.78
C ILE A 1156 9.32 39.83 -18.42
N ARG A 1157 9.02 41.04 -18.91
CA ARG A 1157 7.70 41.67 -18.64
C ARG A 1157 6.54 40.85 -19.22
N THR A 1158 6.71 40.26 -20.40
CA THR A 1158 5.69 39.34 -20.96
C THR A 1158 5.41 38.14 -20.04
N VAL A 1159 6.46 37.60 -19.40
CA VAL A 1159 6.33 36.51 -18.41
C VAL A 1159 5.62 36.98 -17.13
N PHE A 1160 5.89 38.20 -16.69
CA PHE A 1160 5.22 38.82 -15.54
C PHE A 1160 3.74 39.13 -15.80
N ASP A 1161 3.40 39.64 -16.99
CA ASP A 1161 2.01 39.91 -17.39
C ASP A 1161 1.18 38.62 -17.38
N ARG A 1162 1.76 37.51 -17.88
CA ARG A 1162 1.14 36.18 -17.81
C ARG A 1162 0.90 35.72 -16.36
N GLN A 1163 1.90 35.86 -15.47
CA GLN A 1163 1.73 35.51 -14.05
C GLN A 1163 0.67 36.38 -13.36
N ALA A 1164 0.61 37.67 -13.70
CA ALA A 1164 -0.40 38.58 -13.16
C ALA A 1164 -1.82 38.21 -13.58
N ALA A 1165 -1.98 37.66 -14.80
CA ALA A 1165 -3.28 37.21 -15.32
C ALA A 1165 -3.82 35.95 -14.62
N ASP A 1166 -2.98 34.98 -14.24
CA ASP A 1166 -3.40 33.84 -13.40
C ASP A 1166 -3.69 34.28 -11.96
N GLY A 1167 -2.94 35.24 -11.42
CA GLY A 1167 -3.20 35.86 -10.10
C GLY A 1167 -2.88 35.00 -8.87
N TYR A 1168 -2.60 33.71 -9.05
CA TYR A 1168 -2.26 32.75 -8.00
C TYR A 1168 -0.83 32.20 -8.10
N SER A 1169 -0.15 32.40 -9.23
CA SER A 1169 1.20 31.92 -9.53
C SER A 1169 2.23 33.03 -9.40
N PHE A 1170 3.22 32.80 -8.54
CA PHE A 1170 4.30 33.72 -8.21
C PHE A 1170 5.65 33.05 -8.49
N SER A 1171 6.75 33.80 -8.50
CA SER A 1171 8.09 33.23 -8.75
C SER A 1171 9.18 33.87 -7.91
N GLU A 1172 10.29 33.15 -7.79
CA GLU A 1172 11.58 33.68 -7.33
C GLU A 1172 12.67 33.47 -8.38
N TYR A 1173 12.62 34.24 -9.47
CA TYR A 1173 13.55 34.07 -10.58
C TYR A 1173 15.01 34.34 -10.19
N ARG A 1174 15.93 33.50 -10.70
CA ARG A 1174 17.38 33.73 -10.52
C ARG A 1174 17.98 34.66 -11.58
N LEU A 1175 18.85 35.57 -11.13
CA LEU A 1175 19.76 36.38 -11.95
C LEU A 1175 21.22 36.09 -11.57
N SER A 1176 22.13 36.04 -12.55
CA SER A 1176 23.53 35.68 -12.31
C SER A 1176 24.40 36.87 -11.91
N ILE A 1177 25.22 36.69 -10.86
CA ILE A 1177 26.46 37.45 -10.65
C ILE A 1177 27.61 36.44 -10.78
N TYR A 1178 28.66 36.78 -11.51
CA TYR A 1178 29.76 35.86 -11.82
C TYR A 1178 31.00 36.10 -10.94
N GLY A 1179 31.13 37.27 -10.31
CA GLY A 1179 32.26 37.59 -9.45
C GLY A 1179 33.55 37.85 -10.21
N ARG A 1180 33.47 38.22 -11.50
CA ARG A 1180 34.64 38.53 -12.34
C ARG A 1180 35.20 39.93 -12.08
N CYS A 1181 34.33 40.86 -11.69
CA CYS A 1181 34.68 42.25 -11.42
C CYS A 1181 33.62 42.91 -10.51
N HIS A 1182 34.06 43.89 -9.73
CA HIS A 1182 33.25 44.55 -8.68
C HIS A 1182 32.01 45.28 -9.22
N ASP A 1183 32.02 45.71 -10.48
CA ASP A 1183 30.97 46.54 -11.07
C ASP A 1183 29.80 45.73 -11.68
N GLU A 1184 29.83 44.39 -11.62
CA GLU A 1184 28.70 43.55 -12.08
C GLU A 1184 27.40 43.88 -11.32
N TRP A 1185 27.46 44.15 -10.01
CA TRP A 1185 26.32 44.57 -9.20
C TRP A 1185 25.76 45.94 -9.61
N ASP A 1186 26.65 46.84 -9.98
CA ASP A 1186 26.35 48.19 -10.43
C ASP A 1186 25.70 48.17 -11.82
N ARG A 1187 26.15 47.28 -12.72
CA ARG A 1187 25.48 47.00 -13.99
C ARG A 1187 24.10 46.36 -13.78
N LEU A 1188 24.00 45.34 -12.94
CA LEU A 1188 22.75 44.62 -12.69
C LEU A 1188 21.66 45.50 -12.04
N SER A 1189 22.03 46.32 -11.05
CA SER A 1189 21.09 47.23 -10.39
C SER A 1189 20.64 48.38 -11.29
N ARG A 1190 21.52 48.90 -12.15
CA ARG A 1190 21.11 49.84 -13.22
C ARG A 1190 20.18 49.19 -14.23
N TRP A 1191 20.46 47.97 -14.68
CA TRP A 1191 19.58 47.21 -15.58
C TRP A 1191 18.18 47.04 -14.98
N PHE A 1192 18.11 46.62 -13.72
CA PHE A 1192 16.86 46.40 -12.98
C PHE A 1192 15.98 47.66 -12.91
N LEU A 1193 16.57 48.83 -12.60
CA LEU A 1193 15.84 50.09 -12.54
C LEU A 1193 15.50 50.68 -13.91
N THR A 1194 16.44 50.64 -14.86
CA THR A 1194 16.29 51.26 -16.19
C THR A 1194 15.17 50.61 -17.01
N HIS A 1195 14.90 49.32 -16.77
CA HIS A 1195 13.88 48.56 -17.49
C HIS A 1195 12.63 48.25 -16.66
N ASP A 1196 12.49 48.82 -15.47
CA ASP A 1196 11.35 48.57 -14.57
C ASP A 1196 11.11 47.06 -14.31
N MET A 1197 12.11 46.40 -13.73
CA MET A 1197 12.08 44.96 -13.38
C MET A 1197 11.46 44.69 -12.00
N LEU A 1198 10.79 45.70 -11.42
CA LEU A 1198 10.01 45.56 -10.19
C LEU A 1198 8.61 45.06 -10.55
N HIS A 1199 8.27 43.84 -10.15
CA HIS A 1199 6.93 43.30 -10.41
C HIS A 1199 6.33 42.61 -9.19
N PRO A 1200 5.03 42.81 -8.87
CA PRO A 1200 4.41 42.17 -7.71
C PRO A 1200 4.41 40.64 -7.74
N THR A 1201 4.47 39.96 -8.89
CA THR A 1201 4.44 38.49 -8.91
C THR A 1201 5.80 37.83 -8.63
N ASN A 1202 6.89 38.61 -8.55
CA ASN A 1202 8.24 38.06 -8.50
C ASN A 1202 9.09 38.63 -7.36
N ARG A 1203 10.02 37.81 -6.85
CA ARG A 1203 11.20 38.25 -6.09
C ARG A 1203 12.45 37.74 -6.79
N TRP A 1204 13.62 38.33 -6.49
CA TRP A 1204 14.86 37.95 -7.16
C TRP A 1204 15.76 37.11 -6.27
N ILE A 1205 16.39 36.09 -6.83
CA ILE A 1205 17.49 35.36 -6.18
C ILE A 1205 18.75 35.58 -7.02
N VAL A 1206 19.90 35.76 -6.36
CA VAL A 1206 21.18 35.94 -7.05
C VAL A 1206 21.92 34.61 -7.08
N GLN A 1207 22.00 34.00 -8.27
CA GLN A 1207 22.81 32.80 -8.47
C GLN A 1207 24.27 33.17 -8.72
N VAL A 1208 25.18 32.43 -8.09
CA VAL A 1208 26.62 32.50 -8.32
C VAL A 1208 27.07 31.19 -8.97
N PRO A 1209 27.42 31.21 -10.27
CA PRO A 1209 28.00 30.05 -10.94
C PRO A 1209 29.37 29.68 -10.37
N ARG A 1210 29.63 28.39 -10.14
CA ARG A 1210 30.90 27.89 -9.56
C ARG A 1210 32.04 27.86 -10.60
N LEU A 1211 32.23 28.94 -11.38
CA LEU A 1211 33.11 28.99 -12.55
C LEU A 1211 34.53 29.51 -12.27
N TYR A 1212 34.99 29.47 -11.01
CA TYR A 1212 36.31 30.01 -10.61
C TYR A 1212 37.45 29.46 -11.48
N GLY A 1213 37.50 28.14 -11.72
CA GLY A 1213 38.57 27.52 -12.51
C GLY A 1213 38.70 28.09 -13.93
N ILE A 1214 37.57 28.40 -14.58
CA ILE A 1214 37.54 29.02 -15.91
C ILE A 1214 38.07 30.46 -15.85
N TYR A 1215 37.67 31.24 -14.85
CA TYR A 1215 38.15 32.63 -14.70
C TYR A 1215 39.64 32.69 -14.34
N ARG A 1216 40.11 31.71 -13.56
CA ARG A 1216 41.52 31.54 -13.24
C ARG A 1216 42.35 31.15 -14.45
N GLN A 1217 41.90 30.17 -15.24
CA GLN A 1217 42.53 29.75 -16.49
C GLN A 1217 42.64 30.90 -17.49
N ASN A 1218 41.60 31.73 -17.59
CA ASN A 1218 41.57 32.91 -18.46
C ASN A 1218 42.24 34.17 -17.85
N LYS A 1219 42.93 34.04 -16.70
CA LYS A 1219 43.65 35.13 -16.01
C LYS A 1219 42.77 36.34 -15.64
N ILE A 1220 41.46 36.13 -15.47
CA ILE A 1220 40.52 37.16 -15.01
C ILE A 1220 40.67 37.39 -13.50
N LEU A 1221 41.03 36.34 -12.75
CA LEU A 1221 41.15 36.36 -11.29
C LEU A 1221 42.51 35.79 -10.81
N SER A 1222 43.04 36.35 -9.73
CA SER A 1222 44.34 36.01 -9.14
C SER A 1222 44.24 34.90 -8.08
N SER A 1223 43.14 34.90 -7.33
CA SER A 1223 42.85 33.94 -6.25
C SER A 1223 41.34 33.69 -6.12
N PHE A 1224 40.94 32.73 -5.28
CA PHE A 1224 39.53 32.57 -4.93
C PHE A 1224 39.01 33.74 -4.07
N GLU A 1225 39.88 34.41 -3.30
CA GLU A 1225 39.53 35.62 -2.54
C GLU A 1225 39.14 36.79 -3.45
N ASP A 1226 39.73 36.92 -4.65
CA ASP A 1226 39.33 37.93 -5.64
C ASP A 1226 37.85 37.74 -6.03
N LEU A 1227 37.42 36.48 -6.24
CA LEU A 1227 36.03 36.14 -6.59
C LEU A 1227 35.07 36.53 -5.45
N LEU A 1228 35.39 36.12 -4.22
CA LEU A 1228 34.60 36.48 -3.04
C LEU A 1228 34.53 38.01 -2.85
N THR A 1229 35.65 38.70 -3.07
CA THR A 1229 35.74 40.17 -2.98
C THR A 1229 34.84 40.83 -4.01
N ASN A 1230 34.89 40.41 -5.28
CA ASN A 1230 34.02 40.94 -6.34
C ASN A 1230 32.52 40.74 -6.05
N ILE A 1231 32.15 39.63 -5.39
CA ILE A 1231 30.76 39.34 -5.01
C ILE A 1231 30.32 40.17 -3.78
N PHE A 1232 31.11 40.17 -2.71
CA PHE A 1232 30.66 40.67 -1.40
C PHE A 1232 31.08 42.10 -1.07
N LEU A 1233 32.17 42.62 -1.63
CA LEU A 1233 32.62 43.99 -1.34
C LEU A 1233 31.58 45.06 -1.76
N PRO A 1234 30.97 45.00 -2.95
CA PRO A 1234 29.93 45.97 -3.35
C PRO A 1234 28.70 45.93 -2.44
N LEU A 1235 28.32 44.73 -1.98
CA LEU A 1235 27.21 44.54 -1.04
C LEU A 1235 27.51 45.15 0.33
N TRP A 1236 28.75 45.00 0.82
CA TRP A 1236 29.21 45.67 2.03
C TRP A 1236 29.23 47.19 1.86
N GLN A 1237 29.75 47.71 0.75
CA GLN A 1237 29.75 49.15 0.46
C GLN A 1237 28.34 49.74 0.46
N ALA A 1238 27.40 49.14 -0.27
CA ALA A 1238 25.99 49.56 -0.27
C ALA A 1238 25.26 49.35 1.07
N SER A 1239 25.76 48.46 1.95
CA SER A 1239 25.22 48.26 3.30
C SER A 1239 25.83 49.23 4.32
N ILE A 1240 27.05 49.72 4.09
CA ILE A 1240 27.74 50.71 4.93
C ILE A 1240 27.29 52.12 4.57
N ASP A 1241 27.11 52.41 3.28
CA ASP A 1241 26.66 53.71 2.79
C ASP A 1241 25.59 53.56 1.68
N PRO A 1242 24.32 53.35 2.07
CA PRO A 1242 23.21 53.16 1.14
C PRO A 1242 22.97 54.37 0.22
N GLU A 1243 23.34 55.57 0.66
CA GLU A 1243 23.12 56.83 -0.09
C GLU A 1243 24.14 56.99 -1.22
N LYS A 1244 25.36 56.45 -1.06
CA LYS A 1244 26.36 56.38 -2.14
C LYS A 1244 26.07 55.30 -3.20
N HIS A 1245 25.31 54.27 -2.85
CA HIS A 1245 24.97 53.17 -3.76
C HIS A 1245 23.44 52.96 -3.89
N PRO A 1246 22.67 54.00 -4.26
CA PRO A 1246 21.23 53.98 -4.05
C PRO A 1246 20.51 53.01 -5.00
N PHE A 1247 21.00 52.84 -6.24
CA PHE A 1247 20.48 51.85 -7.19
C PHE A 1247 20.66 50.42 -6.66
N LEU A 1248 21.85 50.09 -6.15
CA LEU A 1248 22.15 48.78 -5.60
C LEU A 1248 21.37 48.53 -4.31
N ASN A 1249 21.30 49.51 -3.41
CA ASN A 1249 20.49 49.39 -2.19
C ASN A 1249 18.99 49.14 -2.50
N TYR A 1250 18.43 49.84 -3.50
CA TYR A 1250 17.06 49.61 -3.95
C TYR A 1250 16.87 48.19 -4.53
N PHE A 1251 17.79 47.71 -5.36
CA PHE A 1251 17.74 46.35 -5.90
C PHE A 1251 17.82 45.30 -4.77
N LEU A 1252 18.69 45.49 -3.78
CA LEU A 1252 18.85 44.57 -2.65
C LEU A 1252 17.62 44.50 -1.72
N ALA A 1253 16.71 45.48 -1.75
CA ALA A 1253 15.39 45.35 -1.09
C ALA A 1253 14.47 44.32 -1.78
N HIS A 1254 14.76 44.00 -3.04
CA HIS A 1254 13.99 43.10 -3.91
C HIS A 1254 14.61 41.71 -4.09
N VAL A 1255 15.85 41.52 -3.62
CA VAL A 1255 16.53 40.23 -3.54
C VAL A 1255 16.09 39.47 -2.28
N SER A 1256 15.65 38.22 -2.46
CA SER A 1256 15.30 37.27 -1.40
C SER A 1256 16.49 36.50 -0.84
N GLY A 1257 17.49 36.21 -1.69
CA GLY A 1257 18.49 35.20 -1.37
C GLY A 1257 19.59 35.02 -2.40
N PHE A 1258 20.50 34.11 -2.07
CA PHE A 1258 21.59 33.64 -2.91
C PHE A 1258 21.46 32.15 -3.21
N ASP A 1259 21.95 31.76 -4.37
CA ASP A 1259 21.96 30.41 -4.90
C ASP A 1259 23.37 30.09 -5.41
N LEU A 1260 23.80 28.83 -5.29
CA LEU A 1260 25.05 28.32 -5.85
C LEU A 1260 24.67 27.32 -6.93
N VAL A 1261 25.23 27.50 -8.12
CA VAL A 1261 24.86 26.69 -9.30
C VAL A 1261 26.12 26.28 -10.04
N ASP A 1262 26.20 25.02 -10.46
CA ASP A 1262 26.98 24.55 -11.63
C ASP A 1262 26.76 23.05 -11.79
N ASN A 1263 27.42 22.43 -12.75
CA ASN A 1263 27.51 20.98 -12.89
C ASN A 1263 27.89 20.28 -11.56
N GLU A 1264 26.94 19.64 -10.88
CA GLU A 1264 27.19 18.86 -9.67
C GLU A 1264 27.91 17.54 -9.97
N SER A 1265 27.88 17.04 -11.23
CA SER A 1265 28.44 15.74 -11.59
C SER A 1265 29.97 15.73 -11.72
N GLU A 1266 30.66 16.85 -11.51
CA GLU A 1266 32.13 16.92 -11.56
C GLU A 1266 32.75 16.26 -10.32
N ARG A 1267 33.92 15.62 -10.51
CA ARG A 1267 34.61 14.95 -9.40
C ARG A 1267 35.32 15.97 -8.53
N GLU A 1268 34.88 16.07 -7.28
CA GLU A 1268 35.45 16.94 -6.26
C GLU A 1268 36.36 16.15 -5.29
N THR A 1269 37.32 16.85 -4.67
CA THR A 1269 38.27 16.25 -3.72
C THR A 1269 37.75 16.33 -2.29
N ASP A 1270 37.60 15.18 -1.60
CA ASP A 1270 37.19 15.10 -0.18
C ASP A 1270 38.38 15.15 0.82
N SER A 1271 39.53 15.70 0.42
CA SER A 1271 40.70 15.80 1.31
C SER A 1271 40.63 17.00 2.27
N LEU A 1272 41.43 16.98 3.34
CA LEU A 1272 41.55 18.08 4.30
C LEU A 1272 42.26 19.30 3.68
N ILE A 1273 41.45 20.24 3.18
CA ILE A 1273 41.89 21.56 2.72
C ILE A 1273 42.19 22.47 3.92
N ASN A 1274 43.46 22.84 4.10
CA ASN A 1274 43.89 23.88 5.03
C ASN A 1274 44.19 25.24 4.33
N THR A 1275 44.01 25.31 3.01
CA THR A 1275 44.29 26.49 2.18
C THR A 1275 43.24 27.59 2.38
N SER A 1276 43.68 28.82 2.67
CA SER A 1276 42.80 30.01 2.74
C SER A 1276 42.41 30.53 1.34
N PRO A 1277 41.34 31.34 1.19
CA PRO A 1277 40.88 31.83 -0.11
C PRO A 1277 41.93 32.60 -0.91
N SER A 1278 42.78 33.39 -0.23
CA SER A 1278 43.87 34.16 -0.86
C SER A 1278 45.00 33.25 -1.36
N GLN A 1279 45.22 32.12 -0.69
CA GLN A 1279 46.19 31.09 -1.08
C GLN A 1279 45.62 30.10 -2.10
N TRP A 1280 44.30 30.05 -2.31
CA TRP A 1280 43.72 29.24 -3.38
C TRP A 1280 43.96 29.90 -4.74
N THR A 1281 45.13 29.63 -5.29
CA THR A 1281 45.61 30.17 -6.57
C THR A 1281 45.72 29.09 -7.66
N SER A 1282 45.31 27.84 -7.37
CA SER A 1282 45.21 26.75 -8.34
C SER A 1282 44.19 27.08 -9.44
N VAL A 1283 44.36 26.49 -10.63
CA VAL A 1283 43.35 26.49 -11.72
C VAL A 1283 42.20 25.52 -11.43
N GLU A 1284 42.39 24.57 -10.51
CA GLU A 1284 41.33 23.67 -10.06
C GLU A 1284 40.27 24.42 -9.25
N ASN A 1285 39.02 24.01 -9.44
CA ASN A 1285 37.86 24.56 -8.76
C ASN A 1285 37.84 24.08 -7.29
N PRO A 1286 37.60 24.94 -6.29
CA PRO A 1286 37.31 24.48 -4.93
C PRO A 1286 36.09 23.53 -4.92
N PRO A 1287 36.06 22.53 -4.03
CA PRO A 1287 34.90 21.65 -3.91
C PRO A 1287 33.67 22.40 -3.38
N PHE A 1288 32.48 21.84 -3.58
CA PHE A 1288 31.20 22.42 -3.15
C PHE A 1288 31.19 22.82 -1.66
N MET A 1289 31.76 21.98 -0.78
CA MET A 1289 31.92 22.28 0.65
C MET A 1289 32.59 23.64 0.91
N TYR A 1290 33.64 23.96 0.14
CA TYR A 1290 34.42 25.18 0.27
C TYR A 1290 33.61 26.39 -0.21
N TRP A 1291 33.02 26.29 -1.41
CA TRP A 1291 32.10 27.30 -1.95
C TRP A 1291 30.95 27.60 -0.97
N LEU A 1292 30.28 26.56 -0.47
CA LEU A 1292 29.12 26.68 0.41
C LEU A 1292 29.47 27.38 1.72
N TYR A 1293 30.61 27.04 2.34
CA TYR A 1293 31.08 27.71 3.56
C TYR A 1293 31.38 29.19 3.34
N TYR A 1294 32.17 29.56 2.31
CA TYR A 1294 32.55 30.98 2.12
C TYR A 1294 31.39 31.85 1.65
N MET A 1295 30.43 31.28 0.91
CA MET A 1295 29.15 31.94 0.65
C MET A 1295 28.35 32.13 1.94
N TRP A 1296 28.16 31.06 2.73
CA TRP A 1296 27.43 31.13 4.00
C TRP A 1296 28.04 32.13 4.99
N ALA A 1297 29.35 32.11 5.18
CA ALA A 1297 30.05 32.97 6.13
C ALA A 1297 29.92 34.44 5.75
N ASN A 1298 30.14 34.79 4.47
CA ASN A 1298 29.98 36.15 3.98
C ASN A 1298 28.51 36.63 4.01
N ILE A 1299 27.55 35.80 3.56
CA ILE A 1299 26.12 36.12 3.63
C ILE A 1299 25.68 36.32 5.09
N THR A 1300 26.09 35.44 6.00
CA THR A 1300 25.71 35.49 7.42
C THR A 1300 26.29 36.73 8.10
N SER A 1301 27.58 37.01 7.89
CA SER A 1301 28.24 38.22 8.39
C SER A 1301 27.56 39.50 7.87
N LEU A 1302 27.34 39.59 6.56
CA LEU A 1302 26.64 40.71 5.92
C LEU A 1302 25.21 40.86 6.43
N ASN A 1303 24.45 39.77 6.57
CA ASN A 1303 23.08 39.77 7.09
C ASN A 1303 23.02 40.30 8.53
N ARG A 1304 23.97 39.93 9.39
CA ARG A 1304 24.05 40.43 10.78
C ARG A 1304 24.21 41.94 10.81
N TYR A 1305 25.10 42.49 9.99
CA TYR A 1305 25.30 43.93 9.85
C TYR A 1305 24.07 44.63 9.24
N ARG A 1306 23.51 44.08 8.15
CA ARG A 1306 22.31 44.63 7.47
C ARG A 1306 21.09 44.66 8.39
N ALA A 1307 20.79 43.58 9.12
CA ALA A 1307 19.69 43.53 10.09
C ALA A 1307 19.90 44.52 11.25
N ALA A 1308 21.12 44.63 11.78
CA ALA A 1308 21.45 45.63 12.80
C ALA A 1308 21.27 47.07 12.30
N ARG A 1309 21.40 47.31 10.98
CA ARG A 1309 21.07 48.58 10.31
C ARG A 1309 19.61 48.73 9.86
N GLY A 1310 18.79 47.70 9.97
CA GLY A 1310 17.39 47.72 9.51
C GLY A 1310 17.23 47.57 7.99
N LEU A 1311 18.20 46.93 7.32
CA LEU A 1311 18.20 46.60 5.90
C LEU A 1311 17.84 45.12 5.67
N THR A 1312 17.25 44.80 4.52
CA THR A 1312 16.84 43.42 4.13
C THR A 1312 17.99 42.41 4.19
N THR A 1313 17.70 41.20 4.63
CA THR A 1313 18.65 40.06 4.64
C THR A 1313 18.36 39.05 3.52
N PHE A 1314 19.34 38.19 3.23
CA PHE A 1314 19.28 37.22 2.14
C PHE A 1314 19.31 35.77 2.66
N SER A 1315 18.42 34.89 2.17
CA SER A 1315 18.49 33.44 2.45
C SER A 1315 19.56 32.75 1.59
N LEU A 1316 20.28 31.76 2.11
CA LEU A 1316 21.14 30.88 1.31
C LEU A 1316 20.37 29.60 0.90
N ARG A 1317 20.07 29.48 -0.41
CA ARG A 1317 19.32 28.37 -1.03
C ARG A 1317 20.04 27.80 -2.24
N PRO A 1318 21.14 27.04 -2.05
CA PRO A 1318 21.94 26.49 -3.13
C PRO A 1318 21.20 25.39 -3.90
N HIS A 1319 21.61 25.13 -5.14
CA HIS A 1319 21.46 23.80 -5.74
C HIS A 1319 22.39 22.85 -5.00
N ALA A 1320 21.85 21.72 -4.56
CA ALA A 1320 22.64 20.64 -4.00
C ALA A 1320 21.89 19.30 -4.15
N GLY A 1321 22.61 18.25 -4.51
CA GLY A 1321 22.09 16.90 -4.57
C GLY A 1321 21.10 16.68 -5.71
N GLU A 1322 21.25 17.40 -6.83
CA GLU A 1322 20.67 17.02 -8.11
C GLU A 1322 21.43 15.86 -8.75
N SER A 1323 22.77 15.93 -8.70
CA SER A 1323 23.67 14.87 -9.15
C SER A 1323 24.92 14.85 -8.28
N GLY A 1324 26.05 14.30 -8.75
CA GLY A 1324 27.31 14.37 -8.00
C GLY A 1324 27.36 13.53 -6.71
N ASP A 1325 28.05 14.05 -5.71
CA ASP A 1325 28.30 13.40 -4.42
C ASP A 1325 27.10 13.59 -3.46
N PRO A 1326 26.41 12.52 -3.02
CA PRO A 1326 25.35 12.62 -2.01
C PRO A 1326 25.80 13.28 -0.69
N GLY A 1327 27.11 13.30 -0.41
CA GLY A 1327 27.71 14.00 0.72
C GLY A 1327 27.50 15.52 0.72
N HIS A 1328 27.26 16.16 -0.43
CA HIS A 1328 26.89 17.58 -0.52
C HIS A 1328 25.67 17.92 0.35
N MET A 1329 24.73 16.98 0.49
CA MET A 1329 23.54 17.17 1.32
C MET A 1329 23.85 17.27 2.83
N ALA A 1330 24.96 16.70 3.30
CA ALA A 1330 25.42 16.83 4.69
C ALA A 1330 25.97 18.24 4.98
N GLU A 1331 26.59 18.88 3.98
CA GLU A 1331 27.12 20.24 4.10
C GLU A 1331 26.00 21.26 4.06
N ALA A 1332 25.11 21.13 3.06
CA ALA A 1332 23.90 21.95 2.97
C ALA A 1332 23.02 21.82 4.23
N PHE A 1333 22.94 20.63 4.84
CA PHE A 1333 22.21 20.43 6.10
C PHE A 1333 22.70 21.34 7.24
N LEU A 1334 23.99 21.64 7.33
CA LEU A 1334 24.51 22.45 8.43
C LEU A 1334 24.17 23.93 8.28
N VAL A 1335 24.24 24.48 7.06
CA VAL A 1335 24.29 25.94 6.84
C VAL A 1335 23.19 26.51 5.94
N ALA A 1336 22.51 25.71 5.11
CA ALA A 1336 21.51 26.21 4.18
C ALA A 1336 20.15 26.51 4.85
N ASP A 1337 19.47 27.52 4.31
CA ASP A 1337 18.09 27.90 4.68
C ASP A 1337 17.04 27.05 3.94
N GLY A 1338 17.42 26.49 2.79
CA GLY A 1338 16.67 25.55 1.96
C GLY A 1338 17.59 25.04 0.84
N VAL A 1339 17.16 24.06 0.06
CA VAL A 1339 17.95 23.46 -1.03
C VAL A 1339 17.09 23.33 -2.29
N ASN A 1340 17.68 23.57 -3.46
CA ASN A 1340 17.06 23.27 -4.75
C ASN A 1340 17.48 21.84 -5.19
N HIS A 1341 16.54 21.08 -5.72
CA HIS A 1341 16.58 19.63 -6.01
C HIS A 1341 16.66 18.71 -4.77
N GLY A 1342 17.84 18.47 -4.20
CA GLY A 1342 18.03 17.55 -3.06
C GLY A 1342 17.62 16.09 -3.30
N ILE A 1343 17.50 15.63 -4.55
CA ILE A 1343 17.00 14.28 -4.88
C ILE A 1343 17.94 13.15 -4.43
N ASN A 1344 19.24 13.40 -4.28
CA ASN A 1344 20.22 12.46 -3.68
C ASN A 1344 19.92 12.09 -2.21
N LEU A 1345 18.98 12.79 -1.53
CA LEU A 1345 18.48 12.37 -0.22
C LEU A 1345 17.79 10.98 -0.26
N LYS A 1346 17.36 10.50 -1.43
CA LYS A 1346 16.78 9.15 -1.57
C LYS A 1346 17.79 8.05 -1.23
N ASP A 1347 19.08 8.29 -1.50
CA ASP A 1347 20.18 7.35 -1.29
C ASP A 1347 20.88 7.56 0.06
N THR A 1348 20.51 8.60 0.82
CA THR A 1348 21.08 8.95 2.14
C THR A 1348 20.01 9.05 3.25
N PRO A 1349 19.40 7.92 3.69
CA PRO A 1349 18.32 7.90 4.69
C PRO A 1349 18.59 8.69 5.98
N VAL A 1350 19.83 8.70 6.48
CA VAL A 1350 20.20 9.46 7.68
C VAL A 1350 20.03 10.96 7.46
N LEU A 1351 20.47 11.46 6.31
CA LEU A 1351 20.26 12.86 5.91
C LEU A 1351 18.79 13.12 5.64
N GLN A 1352 18.08 12.26 4.90
CA GLN A 1352 16.63 12.43 4.65
C GLN A 1352 15.84 12.60 5.95
N TYR A 1353 16.14 11.80 6.98
CA TYR A 1353 15.52 11.91 8.29
C TYR A 1353 15.91 13.19 9.03
N LEU A 1354 17.16 13.65 8.91
CA LEU A 1354 17.60 14.94 9.45
C LEU A 1354 16.94 16.14 8.74
N TYR A 1355 16.73 16.09 7.42
CA TYR A 1355 15.99 17.11 6.65
C TYR A 1355 14.50 17.15 7.06
N TYR A 1356 13.90 15.99 7.35
CA TYR A 1356 12.56 15.92 7.95
C TYR A 1356 12.51 16.60 9.33
N LEU A 1357 13.42 16.25 10.24
CA LEU A 1357 13.45 16.81 11.60
C LEU A 1357 13.77 18.31 11.61
N GLY A 1358 14.71 18.74 10.77
CA GLY A 1358 15.07 20.14 10.56
C GLY A 1358 14.10 20.94 9.69
N GLN A 1359 13.05 20.30 9.15
CA GLN A 1359 12.05 20.87 8.22
C GLN A 1359 12.64 21.74 7.10
N ILE A 1360 13.82 21.34 6.60
CA ILE A 1360 14.59 22.10 5.61
C ILE A 1360 13.80 22.11 4.28
N PRO A 1361 13.50 23.28 3.71
CA PRO A 1361 12.82 23.40 2.43
C PRO A 1361 13.58 22.71 1.28
N LEU A 1362 12.85 22.00 0.42
CA LEU A 1362 13.35 21.40 -0.82
C LEU A 1362 12.48 21.87 -2.00
N GLY A 1363 13.05 22.67 -2.91
CA GLY A 1363 12.41 23.04 -4.18
C GLY A 1363 12.81 22.06 -5.28
N ILE A 1364 11.92 21.12 -5.63
CA ILE A 1364 12.22 20.00 -6.52
C ILE A 1364 11.58 20.22 -7.90
N THR A 1365 12.28 19.81 -8.96
CA THR A 1365 11.92 20.08 -10.36
C THR A 1365 11.83 18.78 -11.19
N PRO A 1366 10.81 17.92 -10.94
CA PRO A 1366 10.74 16.58 -11.55
C PRO A 1366 10.88 16.50 -13.07
N LEU A 1367 10.29 17.43 -13.85
CA LEU A 1367 10.45 17.45 -15.31
C LEU A 1367 11.88 17.79 -15.75
N SER A 1368 12.56 18.73 -15.08
CA SER A 1368 13.98 19.03 -15.30
C SER A 1368 14.85 17.83 -14.95
N ASN A 1369 14.68 17.28 -13.74
CA ASN A 1369 15.42 16.11 -13.28
C ASN A 1369 15.26 14.92 -14.26
N ASN A 1370 14.07 14.69 -14.80
CA ASN A 1370 13.80 13.66 -15.81
C ASN A 1370 14.53 13.89 -17.14
N ALA A 1371 14.76 15.15 -17.52
CA ALA A 1371 15.49 15.51 -18.73
C ALA A 1371 17.03 15.45 -18.57
N LEU A 1372 17.53 15.51 -17.33
CA LEU A 1372 18.95 15.65 -17.03
C LEU A 1372 19.58 14.46 -16.29
N PHE A 1373 19.04 14.00 -15.16
CA PHE A 1373 19.78 13.12 -14.23
C PHE A 1373 18.98 11.96 -13.61
N CYS A 1374 17.67 12.10 -13.43
CA CYS A 1374 16.85 11.13 -12.70
C CYS A 1374 15.48 10.99 -13.36
N ARG A 1375 15.20 9.82 -13.95
CA ARG A 1375 13.94 9.52 -14.64
C ARG A 1375 12.73 9.79 -13.73
N TYR A 1376 11.62 10.22 -14.31
CA TYR A 1376 10.42 10.64 -13.56
C TYR A 1376 9.90 9.54 -12.61
N ASN A 1377 10.01 8.27 -12.99
CA ASN A 1377 9.62 7.11 -12.17
C ASN A 1377 10.56 6.83 -10.98
N GLU A 1378 11.77 7.39 -11.00
CA GLU A 1378 12.84 7.24 -10.00
C GLU A 1378 13.03 8.52 -9.16
N ASN A 1379 12.31 9.60 -9.48
CA ASN A 1379 12.34 10.86 -8.75
C ASN A 1379 11.60 10.71 -7.40
N PRO A 1380 12.22 11.11 -6.28
CA PRO A 1380 11.73 10.77 -4.96
C PRO A 1380 10.71 11.76 -4.37
N PHE A 1381 10.26 12.77 -5.12
CA PHE A 1381 9.37 13.83 -4.61
C PHE A 1381 8.16 13.31 -3.83
N ALA A 1382 7.37 12.39 -4.41
CA ALA A 1382 6.19 11.83 -3.74
C ALA A 1382 6.54 11.03 -2.47
N LEU A 1383 7.72 10.39 -2.44
CA LEU A 1383 8.22 9.69 -1.25
C LEU A 1383 8.58 10.68 -0.14
N PHE A 1384 9.27 11.77 -0.48
CA PHE A 1384 9.64 12.83 0.46
C PHE A 1384 8.38 13.52 1.03
N PHE A 1385 7.40 13.80 0.17
CA PHE A 1385 6.10 14.36 0.56
C PHE A 1385 5.33 13.46 1.54
N ARG A 1386 5.19 12.16 1.24
CA ARG A 1386 4.51 11.21 2.14
C ARG A 1386 5.25 11.10 3.49
N ARG A 1387 6.58 11.12 3.48
CA ARG A 1387 7.43 11.14 4.69
C ARG A 1387 7.38 12.47 5.47
N GLY A 1388 6.81 13.53 4.90
CA GLY A 1388 6.59 14.82 5.57
C GLY A 1388 7.80 15.76 5.54
N LEU A 1389 8.71 15.59 4.58
CA LEU A 1389 9.74 16.58 4.30
C LEU A 1389 9.07 17.85 3.72
N ASN A 1390 9.67 19.01 3.97
CA ASN A 1390 9.17 20.32 3.55
C ASN A 1390 9.45 20.56 2.05
N VAL A 1391 8.73 19.85 1.18
CA VAL A 1391 8.92 19.87 -0.28
C VAL A 1391 7.94 20.82 -0.99
N ALA A 1392 8.40 21.41 -2.10
CA ALA A 1392 7.60 22.13 -3.08
C ALA A 1392 8.00 21.70 -4.52
N LEU A 1393 7.05 21.79 -5.46
CA LEU A 1393 7.31 21.67 -6.89
C LEU A 1393 7.72 23.04 -7.47
N SER A 1394 8.57 23.02 -8.49
CA SER A 1394 9.11 24.20 -9.18
C SER A 1394 9.50 23.85 -10.61
N THR A 1395 9.80 24.82 -11.47
CA THR A 1395 9.92 24.56 -12.92
C THR A 1395 11.34 24.40 -13.47
N ASP A 1396 12.37 24.89 -12.76
CA ASP A 1396 13.77 25.03 -13.21
C ASP A 1396 13.94 26.01 -14.39
N GLY A 1397 13.32 25.69 -15.53
CA GLY A 1397 13.40 26.44 -16.76
C GLY A 1397 12.31 26.07 -17.77
N ALA A 1398 11.20 26.82 -17.75
CA ALA A 1398 10.10 26.76 -18.72
C ALA A 1398 10.56 26.63 -20.19
N LEU A 1399 11.60 27.38 -20.58
CA LEU A 1399 12.16 27.41 -21.92
C LEU A 1399 12.60 26.03 -22.40
N ILE A 1400 13.22 25.28 -21.50
CA ILE A 1400 13.95 24.05 -21.82
C ILE A 1400 13.07 22.81 -21.57
N PHE A 1401 12.28 22.79 -20.50
CA PHE A 1401 11.62 21.57 -20.02
C PHE A 1401 10.10 21.51 -20.26
N HIS A 1402 9.40 22.65 -20.31
CA HIS A 1402 7.92 22.73 -20.27
C HIS A 1402 7.28 23.00 -21.63
N HIS A 1403 6.13 22.41 -21.92
CA HIS A 1403 5.48 22.48 -23.23
C HIS A 1403 4.22 23.36 -23.26
N THR A 1404 3.65 23.66 -22.10
CA THR A 1404 2.44 24.48 -21.92
C THR A 1404 2.75 25.96 -21.80
N GLU A 1405 1.71 26.79 -21.80
CA GLU A 1405 1.82 28.22 -21.48
C GLU A 1405 1.88 28.48 -19.96
N GLU A 1406 1.58 27.49 -19.12
CA GLU A 1406 1.57 27.56 -17.66
C GLU A 1406 2.56 26.54 -17.03
N PRO A 1407 3.89 26.76 -17.13
CA PRO A 1407 4.91 25.78 -16.73
C PRO A 1407 4.75 25.21 -15.31
N LEU A 1408 4.38 26.05 -14.34
CA LEU A 1408 4.20 25.60 -12.96
C LEU A 1408 2.96 24.68 -12.83
N ILE A 1409 1.90 24.93 -13.58
CA ILE A 1409 0.70 24.07 -13.61
C ILE A 1409 1.01 22.74 -14.32
N GLU A 1410 1.84 22.74 -15.36
CA GLU A 1410 2.35 21.52 -16.01
C GLU A 1410 3.14 20.63 -15.04
N GLU A 1411 4.01 21.21 -14.19
CA GLU A 1411 4.72 20.45 -13.16
C GLU A 1411 3.75 19.82 -12.14
N TYR A 1412 2.81 20.60 -11.59
CA TYR A 1412 1.83 20.12 -10.60
C TYR A 1412 0.88 19.07 -11.19
N SER A 1413 0.38 19.28 -12.41
CA SER A 1413 -0.55 18.35 -13.07
C SER A 1413 0.14 17.06 -13.53
N THR A 1414 1.40 17.13 -13.98
CA THR A 1414 2.18 15.91 -14.28
C THR A 1414 2.44 15.12 -13.01
N ALA A 1415 2.85 15.78 -11.92
CA ALA A 1415 3.09 15.15 -10.62
C ALA A 1415 1.82 14.51 -10.04
N ALA A 1416 0.67 15.20 -10.15
CA ALA A 1416 -0.62 14.71 -9.70
C ALA A 1416 -1.02 13.42 -10.41
N ASN A 1417 -1.03 13.43 -11.74
CA ASN A 1417 -1.43 12.29 -12.55
C ASN A 1417 -0.45 11.11 -12.44
N TYR A 1418 0.86 11.37 -12.34
CA TYR A 1418 1.86 10.30 -12.32
C TYR A 1418 1.98 9.62 -10.94
N TRP A 1419 1.98 10.38 -9.84
CA TRP A 1419 2.13 9.83 -8.49
C TRP A 1419 0.80 9.61 -7.76
N ASN A 1420 -0.33 9.90 -8.40
CA ASN A 1420 -1.67 9.90 -7.83
C ASN A 1420 -1.71 10.76 -6.55
N LEU A 1421 -1.26 12.03 -6.68
CA LEU A 1421 -1.39 13.04 -5.61
C LEU A 1421 -2.78 13.65 -5.68
N SER A 1422 -3.43 13.83 -4.53
CA SER A 1422 -4.77 14.40 -4.48
C SER A 1422 -4.76 15.93 -4.56
N GLN A 1423 -5.93 16.56 -4.73
CA GLN A 1423 -6.02 18.02 -4.65
C GLN A 1423 -5.59 18.57 -3.29
N VAL A 1424 -5.81 17.82 -2.19
CA VAL A 1424 -5.29 18.18 -0.87
C VAL A 1424 -3.76 18.16 -0.86
N ASP A 1425 -3.14 17.15 -1.47
CA ASP A 1425 -1.69 17.06 -1.58
C ASP A 1425 -1.12 18.25 -2.36
N LEU A 1426 -1.70 18.58 -3.51
CA LEU A 1426 -1.29 19.73 -4.32
C LEU A 1426 -1.43 21.06 -3.56
N CYS A 1427 -2.52 21.23 -2.79
CA CYS A 1427 -2.72 22.42 -1.95
C CYS A 1427 -1.69 22.47 -0.79
N GLU A 1428 -1.31 21.33 -0.20
CA GLU A 1428 -0.26 21.25 0.81
C GLU A 1428 1.12 21.61 0.23
N ILE A 1429 1.44 21.13 -0.98
CA ILE A 1429 2.66 21.45 -1.73
C ILE A 1429 2.70 22.95 -2.08
N ALA A 1430 1.58 23.52 -2.57
CA ALA A 1430 1.45 24.94 -2.87
C ALA A 1430 1.64 25.80 -1.61
N LYS A 1431 0.99 25.45 -0.48
CA LYS A 1431 1.20 26.07 0.82
C LYS A 1431 2.67 26.05 1.24
N ASN A 1432 3.36 24.92 1.10
CA ASN A 1432 4.79 24.81 1.40
C ASN A 1432 5.64 25.74 0.52
N SER A 1433 5.33 25.85 -0.78
CA SER A 1433 6.03 26.77 -1.70
C SER A 1433 5.94 28.23 -1.23
N VAL A 1434 4.75 28.68 -0.80
CA VAL A 1434 4.56 30.03 -0.22
C VAL A 1434 5.38 30.19 1.06
N LEU A 1435 5.37 29.19 1.94
CA LEU A 1435 6.06 29.26 3.23
C LEU A 1435 7.58 29.38 3.07
N MET A 1436 8.18 28.59 2.17
CA MET A 1436 9.63 28.62 1.91
C MET A 1436 10.10 29.77 0.99
N SER A 1437 9.18 30.45 0.30
CA SER A 1437 9.52 31.59 -0.56
C SER A 1437 10.10 32.77 0.21
N GLY A 1438 10.88 33.63 -0.45
CA GLY A 1438 11.37 34.91 0.08
C GLY A 1438 10.40 36.09 -0.07
N PHE A 1439 9.11 35.85 -0.27
CA PHE A 1439 8.10 36.91 -0.22
C PHE A 1439 7.94 37.45 1.21
N PRO A 1440 7.74 38.77 1.38
CA PRO A 1440 7.65 39.38 2.70
C PRO A 1440 6.40 38.92 3.47
N SER A 1441 6.50 38.93 4.79
CA SER A 1441 5.50 38.41 5.74
C SER A 1441 4.09 38.94 5.49
N TYR A 1442 3.92 40.22 5.13
CA TYR A 1442 2.60 40.80 4.85
C TYR A 1442 1.88 40.11 3.66
N ARG A 1443 2.62 39.57 2.69
CA ARG A 1443 2.06 38.79 1.58
C ARG A 1443 1.70 37.37 2.01
N LYS A 1444 2.60 36.70 2.75
CA LYS A 1444 2.32 35.38 3.32
C LYS A 1444 1.07 35.42 4.21
N LYS A 1445 0.89 36.49 5.00
CA LYS A 1445 -0.34 36.77 5.76
C LYS A 1445 -1.58 36.89 4.87
N LYS A 1446 -1.52 37.68 3.79
CA LYS A 1446 -2.63 37.79 2.82
C LYS A 1446 -2.97 36.44 2.15
N TRP A 1447 -1.96 35.61 1.89
CA TRP A 1447 -2.12 34.36 1.12
C TRP A 1447 -2.46 33.13 1.96
N LEU A 1448 -2.12 33.09 3.25
CA LEU A 1448 -2.29 31.91 4.12
C LEU A 1448 -2.99 32.23 5.45
N GLY A 1449 -3.16 33.51 5.80
CA GLY A 1449 -3.74 34.02 7.04
C GLY A 1449 -2.70 34.59 8.01
N GLU A 1450 -3.15 35.41 8.97
CA GLU A 1450 -2.27 36.12 9.93
C GLU A 1450 -1.27 35.23 10.69
N LEU A 1451 -1.66 33.99 10.98
CA LEU A 1451 -0.88 33.01 11.73
C LEU A 1451 -0.11 32.00 10.84
N TYR A 1452 0.16 32.33 9.58
CA TYR A 1452 0.77 31.42 8.58
C TYR A 1452 2.06 30.70 9.04
N ALA A 1453 2.81 31.29 9.97
CA ALA A 1453 4.04 30.73 10.50
C ALA A 1453 3.79 29.47 11.36
N LEU A 1454 2.60 29.32 11.94
CA LEU A 1454 2.22 28.16 12.73
C LEU A 1454 1.88 26.98 11.81
N ARG A 1455 2.41 25.79 12.12
CA ARG A 1455 2.20 24.58 11.29
C ARG A 1455 1.01 23.73 11.73
N SER A 1456 0.48 23.97 12.92
CA SER A 1456 -0.78 23.36 13.38
C SER A 1456 -2.00 23.91 12.65
N ALA A 1457 -3.19 23.34 12.92
CA ALA A 1457 -4.46 23.82 12.38
C ALA A 1457 -4.79 25.29 12.75
N VAL A 1458 -4.21 25.83 13.82
CA VAL A 1458 -4.37 27.24 14.23
C VAL A 1458 -3.83 28.19 13.15
N GLY A 1459 -2.68 27.85 12.57
CA GLY A 1459 -2.05 28.61 11.48
C GLY A 1459 -2.69 28.43 10.11
N ASN A 1460 -3.68 27.56 9.98
CA ASN A 1460 -4.24 27.15 8.71
C ASN A 1460 -5.61 27.80 8.46
N ASP A 1461 -5.68 28.82 7.61
CA ASP A 1461 -6.95 29.30 7.05
C ASP A 1461 -7.36 28.45 5.86
N MET A 1462 -8.23 27.45 6.07
CA MET A 1462 -8.67 26.53 5.00
C MET A 1462 -9.33 27.26 3.81
N ARG A 1463 -9.86 28.48 3.98
CA ARG A 1463 -10.42 29.29 2.88
C ARG A 1463 -9.34 29.75 1.89
N LEU A 1464 -8.12 29.93 2.39
CA LEU A 1464 -6.95 30.42 1.66
C LEU A 1464 -6.01 29.27 1.25
N THR A 1465 -5.71 28.37 2.19
CA THR A 1465 -4.77 27.26 1.96
C THR A 1465 -5.38 26.08 1.24
N ARG A 1466 -6.72 25.92 1.29
CA ARG A 1466 -7.46 24.76 0.75
C ARG A 1466 -6.99 23.39 1.27
N VAL A 1467 -6.24 23.37 2.37
CA VAL A 1467 -5.77 22.17 3.08
C VAL A 1467 -6.68 21.89 4.27
N PRO A 1468 -7.24 20.68 4.42
CA PRO A 1468 -8.06 20.29 5.56
C PRO A 1468 -7.32 20.41 6.91
N GLN A 1469 -8.07 20.76 7.96
CA GLN A 1469 -7.52 20.89 9.31
C GLN A 1469 -7.01 19.55 9.88
N SER A 1470 -7.61 18.43 9.48
CA SER A 1470 -7.13 17.08 9.78
C SER A 1470 -5.70 16.85 9.29
N ARG A 1471 -5.41 17.21 8.04
CA ARG A 1471 -4.07 17.07 7.42
C ARG A 1471 -3.01 17.88 8.17
N CYS A 1472 -3.29 19.16 8.45
CA CYS A 1472 -2.37 20.01 9.21
C CYS A 1472 -2.14 19.47 10.64
N THR A 1473 -3.19 18.99 11.30
CA THR A 1473 -3.10 18.40 12.64
C THR A 1473 -2.31 17.09 12.64
N PHE A 1474 -2.50 16.24 11.63
CA PHE A 1474 -1.75 15.01 11.46
C PHE A 1474 -0.24 15.28 11.31
N ARG A 1475 0.15 16.19 10.39
CA ARG A 1475 1.57 16.57 10.19
C ARG A 1475 2.18 17.10 11.49
N TYR A 1476 1.46 17.99 12.19
CA TYR A 1476 1.87 18.59 13.46
C TYR A 1476 2.03 17.55 14.58
N GLU A 1477 1.02 16.71 14.82
CA GLU A 1477 1.05 15.68 15.87
C GLU A 1477 2.15 14.65 15.61
N VAL A 1478 2.35 14.20 14.35
CA VAL A 1478 3.39 13.22 14.02
C VAL A 1478 4.79 13.80 14.20
N TYR A 1479 5.02 15.05 13.82
CA TYR A 1479 6.32 15.71 14.03
C TYR A 1479 6.64 15.84 15.53
N LEU A 1480 5.69 16.32 16.35
CA LEU A 1480 5.90 16.42 17.80
C LEU A 1480 6.03 15.05 18.49
N GLU A 1481 5.35 14.02 18.00
CA GLU A 1481 5.53 12.64 18.48
C GLU A 1481 6.95 12.14 18.16
N GLU A 1482 7.50 12.48 16.99
CA GLU A 1482 8.85 12.10 16.58
C GLU A 1482 9.92 12.77 17.44
N LEU A 1483 9.78 14.08 17.70
CA LEU A 1483 10.65 14.81 18.63
C LEU A 1483 10.56 14.21 20.04
N SER A 1484 9.34 14.02 20.57
CA SER A 1484 9.12 13.43 21.90
C SER A 1484 9.73 12.01 22.03
N TYR A 1485 9.68 11.23 20.94
CA TYR A 1485 10.31 9.92 20.86
C TYR A 1485 11.85 10.03 20.88
N LEU A 1486 12.43 10.93 20.09
CA LEU A 1486 13.87 11.19 20.08
C LEU A 1486 14.37 11.64 21.45
N GLU A 1487 13.68 12.58 22.10
CA GLU A 1487 14.06 13.07 23.43
C GLU A 1487 14.08 11.96 24.48
N ALA A 1488 13.02 11.16 24.53
CA ALA A 1488 12.90 10.04 25.46
C ALA A 1488 13.98 8.97 25.24
N VAL A 1489 14.33 8.68 23.97
CA VAL A 1489 15.27 7.61 23.60
C VAL A 1489 16.74 8.07 23.58
N ALA A 1490 17.02 9.34 23.26
CA ALA A 1490 18.34 9.93 23.37
C ALA A 1490 18.70 10.34 24.81
N SER A 1491 17.68 10.61 25.65
CA SER A 1491 17.83 11.27 26.95
C SER A 1491 18.55 12.62 26.83
N LYS A 1492 18.17 13.39 25.80
CA LYS A 1492 18.62 14.75 25.48
C LYS A 1492 17.44 15.53 24.91
N GLU A 1493 17.33 16.80 25.23
CA GLU A 1493 16.34 17.71 24.66
C GLU A 1493 16.64 18.00 23.18
N VAL A 1494 15.59 18.12 22.35
CA VAL A 1494 15.70 18.47 20.93
C VAL A 1494 15.25 19.93 20.75
N SER A 1495 16.13 20.84 21.16
CA SER A 1495 15.91 22.29 21.12
C SER A 1495 16.87 22.99 20.13
N PRO A 1496 16.39 23.96 19.32
CA PRO A 1496 14.99 24.36 19.15
C PRO A 1496 14.20 23.40 18.24
N SER A 1497 12.90 23.25 18.49
CA SER A 1497 12.00 22.57 17.57
C SER A 1497 11.63 23.48 16.39
N GLN A 1498 11.90 23.05 15.15
CA GLN A 1498 11.65 23.85 13.94
C GLN A 1498 10.15 24.10 13.67
N ILE A 1499 9.28 23.27 14.25
CA ILE A 1499 7.85 23.56 14.40
C ILE A 1499 7.59 23.93 15.86
N MET A 1500 6.95 25.08 16.10
CA MET A 1500 6.64 25.57 17.43
C MET A 1500 5.80 24.55 18.23
N THR A 1501 6.20 24.33 19.48
CA THR A 1501 5.37 23.60 20.44
C THR A 1501 4.10 24.40 20.75
N TRP A 1502 3.03 23.71 21.17
CA TRP A 1502 1.73 24.33 21.42
C TRP A 1502 1.74 25.48 22.44
N GLN A 1503 2.71 25.49 23.36
CA GLN A 1503 2.92 26.55 24.35
C GLN A 1503 3.39 27.83 23.65
N LEU A 1504 4.41 27.69 22.79
CA LEU A 1504 4.94 28.77 21.95
C LEU A 1504 3.90 29.24 20.93
N GLU A 1505 3.18 28.32 20.28
CA GLU A 1505 2.09 28.67 19.37
C GLU A 1505 0.95 29.42 20.09
N GLY A 1506 0.65 29.06 21.35
CA GLY A 1506 -0.35 29.75 22.17
C GLY A 1506 0.08 31.19 22.51
N LEU A 1507 1.34 31.36 22.94
CA LEU A 1507 1.93 32.67 23.22
C LEU A 1507 2.00 33.54 21.95
N TYR A 1508 2.41 32.96 20.82
CA TYR A 1508 2.44 33.63 19.51
C TYR A 1508 1.04 34.05 19.05
N THR A 1509 0.04 33.17 19.19
CA THR A 1509 -1.36 33.47 18.84
C THR A 1509 -1.90 34.63 19.67
N MET A 1510 -1.69 34.60 20.99
CA MET A 1510 -2.11 35.67 21.90
C MET A 1510 -1.42 37.00 21.58
N THR A 1511 -0.11 36.97 21.34
CA THR A 1511 0.67 38.18 21.00
C THR A 1511 0.28 38.76 19.64
N THR A 1512 -0.06 37.91 18.66
CA THR A 1512 -0.36 38.34 17.28
C THR A 1512 -1.80 38.83 17.10
N LEU A 1513 -2.77 38.25 17.83
CA LEU A 1513 -4.20 38.50 17.61
C LEU A 1513 -4.99 38.95 18.86
N GLY A 1514 -4.41 38.90 20.06
CA GLY A 1514 -5.15 39.13 21.30
C GLY A 1514 -6.17 38.04 21.64
N LEU A 1515 -6.09 36.87 20.99
CA LEU A 1515 -7.00 35.74 21.18
C LEU A 1515 -6.25 34.50 21.67
N THR A 1516 -6.92 33.66 22.45
CA THR A 1516 -6.40 32.33 22.79
C THR A 1516 -6.39 31.41 21.56
N ARG A 1517 -5.49 30.42 21.61
CA ARG A 1517 -5.44 29.30 20.64
C ARG A 1517 -6.81 28.64 20.44
N ASP A 1518 -7.55 28.47 21.54
CA ASP A 1518 -8.86 27.84 21.63
C ASP A 1518 -9.95 28.67 20.92
N GLU A 1519 -9.95 29.99 21.10
CA GLU A 1519 -10.91 30.90 20.45
C GLU A 1519 -10.68 30.95 18.94
N VAL A 1520 -9.43 31.08 18.51
CA VAL A 1520 -9.06 31.02 17.09
C VAL A 1520 -9.56 29.72 16.47
N MET A 1521 -9.37 28.59 17.13
CA MET A 1521 -9.80 27.29 16.58
C MET A 1521 -11.31 27.07 16.60
N LYS A 1522 -12.04 27.63 17.58
CA LYS A 1522 -13.51 27.69 17.52
C LYS A 1522 -14.01 28.51 16.33
N GLN A 1523 -13.31 29.59 15.93
CA GLN A 1523 -13.62 30.36 14.73
C GLN A 1523 -13.26 29.59 13.44
N ARG A 1524 -12.07 28.97 13.39
CA ARG A 1524 -11.63 28.13 12.25
C ARG A 1524 -12.57 26.97 11.96
N LEU A 1525 -13.07 26.28 13.00
CA LEU A 1525 -14.03 25.18 12.87
C LEU A 1525 -15.41 25.64 12.38
N LYS A 1526 -15.73 26.93 12.49
CA LYS A 1526 -16.93 27.55 11.88
C LYS A 1526 -16.67 28.12 10.48
N ASN A 1527 -15.49 27.88 9.90
CA ASN A 1527 -14.99 28.49 8.65
C ASN A 1527 -15.02 30.03 8.66
N GLN A 1528 -14.93 30.66 9.84
CA GLN A 1528 -14.91 32.12 9.96
C GLN A 1528 -13.49 32.68 9.84
N GLY A 1529 -13.37 33.86 9.22
CA GLY A 1529 -12.12 34.60 9.15
C GLY A 1529 -11.77 35.21 10.49
N VAL A 1530 -10.54 34.95 10.97
CA VAL A 1530 -10.03 35.50 12.22
C VAL A 1530 -9.63 36.96 11.97
N GLY A 1531 -10.61 37.86 12.10
CA GLY A 1531 -10.44 39.31 11.86
C GLY A 1531 -11.71 40.04 11.41
N GLU A 1532 -12.70 39.34 10.82
CA GLU A 1532 -13.91 39.96 10.23
C GLU A 1532 -14.88 40.57 11.27
N TYR A 1533 -14.68 40.31 12.57
CA TYR A 1533 -15.46 40.87 13.69
C TYR A 1533 -14.63 41.69 14.68
N ALA A 1534 -13.39 42.06 14.32
CA ALA A 1534 -12.66 43.08 15.06
C ALA A 1534 -13.27 44.45 14.75
N SER A 1535 -14.30 44.86 15.52
CA SER A 1535 -14.71 46.27 15.56
C SER A 1535 -13.47 47.14 15.81
N PRO A 1536 -13.35 48.35 15.25
CA PRO A 1536 -12.15 49.15 15.41
C PRO A 1536 -11.89 49.45 16.89
N VAL A 1537 -10.94 48.72 17.49
CA VAL A 1537 -10.40 48.98 18.84
C VAL A 1537 -9.42 50.15 18.76
N GLU A 1538 -9.85 51.26 18.16
CA GLU A 1538 -9.12 52.53 18.12
C GLU A 1538 -9.25 53.30 19.45
N SER A 1539 -10.09 52.83 20.37
CA SER A 1539 -10.48 53.53 21.60
C SER A 1539 -9.82 53.05 22.89
N ARG A 1540 -9.00 51.98 22.89
CA ARG A 1540 -8.32 51.47 24.11
C ARG A 1540 -6.82 51.22 24.03
N THR A 1541 -6.15 51.50 22.90
CA THR A 1541 -4.71 51.23 22.71
C THR A 1541 -3.94 52.42 22.10
N LYS A 1542 -4.18 53.64 22.60
CA LYS A 1542 -3.26 54.80 22.38
C LYS A 1542 -1.86 54.63 23.00
N ALA A 1543 -1.57 53.47 23.59
CA ALA A 1543 -0.27 53.08 24.12
C ALA A 1543 0.44 51.96 23.32
N THR A 1544 -0.13 51.51 22.19
CA THR A 1544 0.33 50.28 21.50
C THR A 1544 0.64 50.45 20.02
N THR A 1545 0.83 51.69 19.55
CA THR A 1545 1.29 52.03 18.17
C THR A 1545 2.76 51.68 17.91
N VAL A 1546 3.34 50.76 18.68
CA VAL A 1546 4.77 50.38 18.67
C VAL A 1546 4.99 48.94 18.20
N LEU A 1547 3.97 48.08 18.21
CA LEU A 1547 4.10 46.63 17.94
C LEU A 1547 3.86 46.19 16.48
N THR A 1548 3.83 47.12 15.52
CA THR A 1548 4.06 46.79 14.10
C THR A 1548 5.56 46.85 13.75
N GLY A 1549 6.41 46.43 14.68
CA GLY A 1549 7.85 46.24 14.45
C GLY A 1549 8.11 45.07 13.48
N PRO A 1550 9.21 45.08 12.72
CA PRO A 1550 9.58 43.97 11.86
C PRO A 1550 9.91 42.73 12.70
N ILE A 1551 9.29 41.61 12.34
CA ILE A 1551 9.41 40.36 13.07
C ILE A 1551 10.80 39.75 12.81
N ILE A 1552 11.56 39.48 13.87
CA ILE A 1552 12.73 38.60 13.79
C ILE A 1552 12.19 37.17 13.66
N VAL A 1553 12.07 36.67 12.43
CA VAL A 1553 11.34 35.42 12.10
C VAL A 1553 12.11 34.14 12.47
N ALA A 1554 13.23 34.24 13.21
CA ALA A 1554 14.01 33.08 13.63
C ALA A 1554 13.41 32.46 14.91
N PRO A 1555 12.85 31.23 14.88
CA PRO A 1555 12.30 30.58 16.07
C PRO A 1555 13.36 30.25 17.14
N SER A 1556 14.65 30.31 16.80
CA SER A 1556 15.79 30.07 17.71
C SER A 1556 16.00 31.17 18.78
N ARG A 1557 15.09 32.13 18.92
CA ARG A 1557 15.10 33.19 19.95
C ARG A 1557 13.80 33.31 20.76
N LEU A 1558 12.87 32.36 20.63
CA LEU A 1558 11.61 32.30 21.41
C LEU A 1558 11.66 31.20 22.47
#